data_AF-A0A945S2H8-F1
#
_entry.id   AF-A0A945S2H8-F1
#
_cell.length_a   1.000
_cell.length_b   1.000
_cell.length_c   1.000
_cell.angle_alpha   90.00
_cell.angle_beta   90.00
_cell.angle_gamma   90.00
#
_symmetry.space_group_name_H-M   'P 1'
#
loop_
_entity.id
_entity.type
_entity.pdbx_description
1 polymer ?
#
loop_
_entity_poly.entity_id
_entity_poly.type
_entity_poly.pdbx_seq_one_letter_code
_entity_poly.pdbx_strand_id
1 'polypeptide(L)'
;MLKNLRTGFVGISQLSLRGFPLLLGLMLGGGAGAQVTLETEAFGIRLSPKGRVESVFAKPGGDIIATDTGKGGAFLSIRQGAASHSPSALTLESGVLTATFAAAEAKAVIDVGTIGAALRLSVRGVAGADVTSLTFAELTLPKAARDAGWGLSVAALNEFTSGVAHPGMKAFGRATAYSRFGLERGEAAVVVAKRDPMRESLKAVVEAAPAIPKSTIGGPFAVEAPHAYGSYLFAGRNVTEENVDEVIELADRLGLNQLNMHPVRYGDWKPNATYYPEGRKSLKRVIDKIHAAGMLAGVHTYSEFLSKSCPYVTPVPDRRLGVDAVFTLSEPLDEAGKTVPVVEATDTMSATTGFFIRNSATVRIDDELIVYKGVSKAAPFGFSECTRGAYGTTKSAHAKGATVHHLRECFGLFVPDGDSTLFDEVARNLADLINECGFDMLYLDALDGSDAVAGRPWSWHYAAKFTLEIFRHLDRPVLAEMSTFPHHLWYVRSRSGAWDHPTRSHKVFIDIHAGANRALEQIFLPSHLGWWRYKTWHGFSQEPTYFDDIEHLGVRCLGANSGVSIQGVSATTLRTVPALTRLAAITRQYEALRRAGYFDEATCEKLRETGKEFALRQTPTGQWELRPSAYSRHKVTAPDNGSERWTVVNEQGRQRPFIRIQALHSAGPYDATDDRIVAEFATDDEFGDHKAIKAVKATLKSVSTPVKVGKTSALLTATNTGKPGASSWARWTKTFDPPINLTGRQALGVWVHGDGKGEILNLQLRSPIHMTYAYGEHYIKVDFTGWKYFELVEPDGEDYRSAKWPYRSWYAIYRSTTRYNAISKMTIYVNNIPAGETVTCALSPVRALPLVESPIANPSVVVGGQRLTFPVTIPTGSYLEYDGDVARLFGRKGQLNVVVKPSGEPALLDVGDNPFEFGCDVPVRDVRARAMVTVGLYGQPLGNRQRSGDVKWEEMAREVDAPRQIIALDGLQNRWTTVSRDAGKRTILDFELVVHSVSTTASPHDAPGALVIDSFDDPATFADSPGNDYLQYVRSSSRSGFATSEGVTHELGVERRSKKYGKGSLRYVAKGTHGGGWSARGRHFAKPLDLNGHTHIGFWIKGDGLGETLYFQFRDSKGAHFDMKTAITFTGWRFVDFELQKRDFDFAAIEYLILYYNSLPANQSVACQVDAMRAYSVAATVRDPALTVGRRTVMFPTELRTGDVLAYDGATRRCEIRRGGERIAVTLKGKVPKLKKGVNDLELVVRSGPEAKLAVTVQIMKRYDVR
;
A
#
# COMPACT_ATOMS: atom_id res chain seq x y z
N MET A 1 45.35 65.90 18.20
CA MET A 1 45.69 67.03 19.09
C MET A 1 46.24 66.47 20.39
N LEU A 2 47.52 66.76 20.67
CA LEU A 2 48.22 66.92 21.97
C LEU A 2 47.56 66.29 23.23
N LYS A 3 48.23 65.60 24.16
CA LYS A 3 49.65 65.41 24.49
C LYS A 3 49.70 64.50 25.74
N ASN A 4 50.70 63.62 25.84
CA ASN A 4 51.62 63.39 26.99
C ASN A 4 51.05 62.95 28.36
N LEU A 5 51.72 62.18 29.24
CA LEU A 5 53.08 61.65 29.42
C LEU A 5 52.92 60.55 30.53
N ARG A 6 53.55 59.36 30.42
CA ARG A 6 54.75 58.91 31.18
C ARG A 6 54.69 59.23 32.69
N THR A 7 54.89 58.32 33.64
CA THR A 7 56.03 57.41 33.98
C THR A 7 55.68 56.92 35.40
N GLY A 8 56.12 55.79 35.99
CA GLY A 8 57.09 54.75 35.68
C GLY A 8 57.48 54.07 37.02
N PHE A 9 58.06 52.86 36.94
CA PHE A 9 59.01 52.22 37.88
C PHE A 9 58.58 51.99 39.36
N VAL A 10 59.03 51.02 40.15
CA VAL A 10 59.78 49.73 40.08
C VAL A 10 59.74 49.14 41.50
N GLY A 11 59.95 47.82 41.68
CA GLY A 11 60.49 47.25 42.94
C GLY A 11 59.60 46.17 43.57
N ILE A 12 59.79 44.87 43.27
CA ILE A 12 60.85 43.94 43.72
C ILE A 12 60.68 43.47 45.18
N SER A 13 60.60 42.12 45.31
CA SER A 13 61.04 41.26 46.43
C SER A 13 60.27 41.33 47.75
N GLN A 14 60.10 40.29 48.57
CA GLN A 14 60.50 38.87 48.59
C GLN A 14 59.86 38.26 49.86
N LEU A 15 59.60 36.93 49.86
CA LEU A 15 59.63 35.98 51.00
C LEU A 15 58.69 36.26 52.22
N SER A 16 58.18 35.30 53.00
CA SER A 16 58.08 33.84 52.97
C SER A 16 57.33 33.39 54.24
N LEU A 17 56.65 32.24 54.15
CA LEU A 17 56.49 31.20 55.18
C LEU A 17 55.52 31.38 56.39
N ARG A 18 54.49 30.51 56.34
CA ARG A 18 53.96 29.58 57.37
C ARG A 18 52.98 30.09 58.44
N GLY A 19 51.82 29.41 58.49
CA GLY A 19 51.05 29.17 59.71
C GLY A 19 49.53 29.12 59.52
N PHE A 20 48.98 27.93 59.22
CA PHE A 20 47.56 27.57 59.49
C PHE A 20 47.40 27.30 61.02
N PRO A 21 46.19 27.25 61.65
CA PRO A 21 44.86 27.01 61.07
C PRO A 21 43.65 27.75 61.72
N LEU A 22 42.45 27.39 61.23
CA LEU A 22 41.09 27.44 61.82
C LEU A 22 40.11 28.58 61.46
N LEU A 23 39.17 28.18 60.59
CA LEU A 23 37.75 28.54 60.45
C LEU A 23 37.14 29.57 61.43
N LEU A 24 36.45 30.60 60.91
CA LEU A 24 35.00 30.58 60.61
C LEU A 24 34.57 31.98 60.13
N GLY A 25 33.66 32.07 59.16
CA GLY A 25 32.90 33.30 58.89
C GLY A 25 32.72 33.64 57.41
N LEU A 26 31.67 33.08 56.81
CA LEU A 26 31.12 33.54 55.54
C LEU A 26 30.91 35.07 55.54
N MET A 27 31.37 35.74 54.49
CA MET A 27 30.56 36.74 53.81
C MET A 27 30.51 36.41 52.31
N LEU A 28 29.30 36.06 51.88
CA LEU A 28 28.87 35.86 50.51
C LEU A 28 29.00 37.18 49.74
N GLY A 29 30.05 37.30 48.91
CA GLY A 29 30.10 38.23 47.79
C GLY A 29 29.84 37.47 46.50
N GLY A 30 28.57 37.44 46.06
CA GLY A 30 28.18 36.81 44.79
C GLY A 30 28.77 37.58 43.60
N GLY A 31 29.89 37.10 43.06
CA GLY A 31 30.34 37.48 41.72
C GLY A 31 29.40 36.86 40.68
N ALA A 32 28.69 37.69 39.93
CA ALA A 32 27.97 37.26 38.74
C ALA A 32 28.98 36.60 37.77
N GLY A 33 28.81 35.31 37.48
CA GLY A 33 29.63 34.61 36.49
C GLY A 33 29.58 35.32 35.14
N ALA A 34 30.69 35.36 34.41
CA ALA A 34 30.76 35.96 33.09
C ALA A 34 29.94 35.15 32.06
N GLN A 35 29.32 35.83 31.09
CA GLN A 35 28.66 35.19 29.95
C GLN A 35 29.70 34.47 29.07
N VAL A 36 29.33 33.30 28.54
CA VAL A 36 30.14 32.54 27.59
C VAL A 36 29.62 32.77 26.19
N THR A 37 30.50 33.07 25.22
CA THR A 37 30.10 33.22 23.81
C THR A 37 30.83 32.20 22.95
N LEU A 38 30.07 31.40 22.20
CA LEU A 38 30.57 30.45 21.20
C LEU A 38 30.41 31.09 19.82
N GLU A 39 31.47 31.22 19.03
CA GLU A 39 31.45 31.98 17.77
C GLU A 39 32.01 31.19 16.58
N THR A 40 31.48 31.49 15.40
CA THR A 40 32.02 31.13 14.10
C THR A 40 32.22 32.40 13.27
N GLU A 41 32.60 32.26 12.00
CA GLU A 41 32.62 33.39 11.06
C GLU A 41 31.21 33.85 10.64
N ALA A 42 30.18 33.00 10.80
CA ALA A 42 28.82 33.23 10.31
C ALA A 42 27.80 33.57 11.42
N PHE A 43 27.99 33.08 12.64
CA PHE A 43 27.09 33.35 13.76
C PHE A 43 27.79 33.23 15.12
N GLY A 44 27.13 33.69 16.18
CA GLY A 44 27.52 33.43 17.56
C GLY A 44 26.34 33.08 18.46
N ILE A 45 26.62 32.34 19.53
CA ILE A 45 25.68 31.92 20.57
C ILE A 45 26.19 32.43 21.91
N ARG A 46 25.39 33.26 22.59
CA ARG A 46 25.66 33.74 23.94
C ARG A 46 24.93 32.88 24.97
N LEU A 47 25.68 32.37 25.93
CA LEU A 47 25.22 31.51 27.02
C LEU A 47 25.38 32.23 28.36
N SER A 48 24.35 32.09 29.21
CA SER A 48 24.44 32.50 30.62
C SER A 48 25.41 31.59 31.40
N PRO A 49 25.84 32.00 32.61
CA PRO A 49 26.67 31.14 33.47
C PRO A 49 26.03 29.79 33.81
N LYS A 50 24.69 29.68 33.72
CA LYS A 50 23.93 28.43 33.94
C LYS A 50 23.65 27.68 32.63
N GLY A 51 24.27 28.08 31.54
CA GLY A 51 24.12 27.46 30.22
C GLY A 51 22.81 27.72 29.51
N ARG A 52 22.02 28.73 29.91
CA ARG A 52 20.84 29.15 29.13
C ARG A 52 21.32 29.92 27.90
N VAL A 53 20.75 29.65 26.73
CA VAL A 53 21.01 30.47 25.54
C VAL A 53 20.28 31.80 25.70
N GLU A 54 21.05 32.89 25.77
CA GLU A 54 20.54 34.25 25.94
C GLU A 54 20.30 34.92 24.59
N SER A 55 21.20 34.71 23.62
CA SER A 55 21.03 35.24 22.28
C SER A 55 21.79 34.44 21.22
N VAL A 56 21.26 34.44 20.00
CA VAL A 56 21.94 34.00 18.78
C VAL A 56 22.05 35.20 17.84
N PHE A 57 23.20 35.43 17.24
CA PHE A 57 23.46 36.61 16.39
C PHE A 57 24.26 36.25 15.14
N ALA A 58 24.07 37.01 14.06
CA ALA A 58 24.73 36.81 12.77
C ALA A 58 26.12 37.49 12.74
N LYS A 59 27.03 36.94 11.92
CA LYS A 59 28.34 37.53 11.61
C LYS A 59 28.61 37.53 10.10
N PRO A 60 29.36 38.53 9.58
CA PRO A 60 29.76 39.77 10.27
C PRO A 60 28.55 40.71 10.46
N GLY A 61 28.55 41.52 11.52
CA GLY A 61 27.51 42.55 11.76
C GLY A 61 26.87 42.52 13.15
N GLY A 62 26.75 41.36 13.78
CA GLY A 62 26.22 41.23 15.14
C GLY A 62 24.69 41.34 15.24
N ASP A 63 23.97 41.31 14.11
CA ASP A 63 22.50 41.36 14.09
C ASP A 63 21.92 40.22 14.93
N ILE A 64 21.03 40.57 15.85
CA ILE A 64 20.39 39.59 16.73
C ILE A 64 19.38 38.76 15.92
N ILE A 65 19.66 37.48 15.79
CA ILE A 65 18.77 36.49 15.16
C ILE A 65 17.66 36.10 16.14
N ALA A 66 18.02 35.89 17.41
CA ALA A 66 17.10 35.52 18.45
C ALA A 66 17.60 35.98 19.82
N THR A 67 16.67 36.45 20.68
CA THR A 67 16.90 36.65 22.12
C THR A 67 16.02 35.70 22.91
N ASP A 68 16.49 35.31 24.09
CA ASP A 68 15.78 34.45 25.04
C ASP A 68 15.09 33.26 24.36
N THR A 69 15.90 32.31 23.87
CA THR A 69 15.38 31.06 23.31
C THR A 69 14.81 30.12 24.41
N GLY A 70 14.48 30.65 25.59
CA GLY A 70 14.21 30.01 26.88
C GLY A 70 12.99 29.10 26.98
N LYS A 71 12.47 28.57 25.88
CA LYS A 71 11.53 27.43 25.89
C LYS A 71 12.24 26.06 25.82
N GLY A 72 13.56 26.02 25.60
CA GLY A 72 14.33 24.78 25.35
C GLY A 72 15.34 24.35 26.43
N GLY A 73 15.22 24.80 27.68
CA GLY A 73 16.18 24.43 28.72
C GLY A 73 17.58 25.03 28.52
N ALA A 74 18.60 24.41 29.15
CA ALA A 74 20.00 24.80 29.01
C ALA A 74 20.63 24.15 27.77
N PHE A 75 21.60 24.84 27.16
CA PHE A 75 22.38 24.35 26.00
C PHE A 75 23.09 23.03 26.28
N LEU A 76 23.46 22.82 27.55
CA LEU A 76 23.99 21.57 28.07
C LEU A 76 23.15 21.06 29.22
N SER A 77 23.02 19.74 29.34
CA SER A 77 22.41 19.11 30.51
C SER A 77 22.90 17.67 30.65
N ILE A 78 22.93 17.15 31.87
CA ILE A 78 23.20 15.72 32.13
C ILE A 78 21.99 15.04 32.73
N ARG A 79 21.94 13.71 32.58
CA ARG A 79 21.02 12.84 33.33
C ARG A 79 21.76 11.90 34.26
N GLN A 80 21.32 11.84 35.51
CA GLN A 80 21.75 10.88 36.52
C GLN A 80 20.50 10.15 37.02
N GLY A 81 20.38 8.86 36.68
CA GLY A 81 19.11 8.14 36.80
C GLY A 81 17.97 8.84 36.05
N ALA A 82 16.86 9.13 36.74
CA ALA A 82 15.71 9.86 36.17
C ALA A 82 15.83 11.39 36.26
N ALA A 83 16.79 11.91 37.03
CA ALA A 83 16.97 13.34 37.25
C ALA A 83 17.73 14.00 36.09
N SER A 84 17.38 15.25 35.80
CA SER A 84 18.03 16.08 34.78
C SER A 84 18.63 17.30 35.44
N HIS A 85 19.91 17.58 35.18
CA HIS A 85 20.64 18.69 35.80
C HIS A 85 21.13 19.67 34.73
N SER A 86 20.89 20.96 34.97
CA SER A 86 21.49 22.06 34.20
C SER A 86 22.80 22.50 34.84
N PRO A 87 23.73 23.12 34.09
CA PRO A 87 24.99 23.62 34.63
C PRO A 87 24.73 24.65 35.73
N SER A 88 25.49 24.56 36.82
CA SER A 88 25.58 25.62 37.83
C SER A 88 26.61 26.68 37.45
N ALA A 89 27.60 26.34 36.62
CA ALA A 89 28.61 27.24 36.08
C ALA A 89 29.11 26.76 34.70
N LEU A 90 29.48 27.71 33.84
CA LEU A 90 30.15 27.49 32.56
C LEU A 90 31.43 28.35 32.48
N THR A 91 32.51 27.78 31.96
CA THR A 91 33.73 28.52 31.59
C THR A 91 34.21 28.11 30.20
N LEU A 92 34.72 29.06 29.42
CA LEU A 92 35.31 28.82 28.10
C LEU A 92 36.73 29.38 28.09
N GLU A 93 37.72 28.51 27.98
CA GLU A 93 39.14 28.89 27.97
C GLU A 93 39.85 28.20 26.81
N SER A 94 40.51 28.97 25.93
CA SER A 94 41.27 28.46 24.79
C SER A 94 40.51 27.42 23.94
N GLY A 95 39.22 27.65 23.70
CA GLY A 95 38.35 26.74 22.93
C GLY A 95 37.82 25.54 23.73
N VAL A 96 38.03 25.46 25.04
CA VAL A 96 37.53 24.36 25.88
C VAL A 96 36.40 24.87 26.77
N LEU A 97 35.20 24.35 26.55
CA LEU A 97 34.01 24.63 27.35
C LEU A 97 33.91 23.62 28.50
N THR A 98 33.96 24.12 29.73
CA THR A 98 33.74 23.34 30.95
C THR A 98 32.36 23.67 31.53
N ALA A 99 31.55 22.63 31.75
CA ALA A 99 30.27 22.73 32.44
C ALA A 99 30.32 22.00 33.79
N THR A 100 30.02 22.70 34.87
CA THR A 100 29.93 22.14 36.22
C THR A 100 28.47 21.94 36.62
N PHE A 101 28.13 20.76 37.13
CA PHE A 101 26.79 20.39 37.61
C PHE A 101 26.85 20.10 39.10
N ALA A 102 26.90 21.15 39.93
CA ALA A 102 27.13 21.00 41.37
C ALA A 102 26.13 20.06 42.07
N ALA A 103 24.84 20.13 41.70
CA ALA A 103 23.80 19.28 42.29
C ALA A 103 23.90 17.79 41.92
N ALA A 104 24.72 17.44 40.93
CA ALA A 104 24.98 16.07 40.48
C ALA A 104 26.43 15.65 40.71
N GLU A 105 27.24 16.49 41.38
CA GLU A 105 28.67 16.26 41.61
C GLU A 105 29.44 15.88 40.33
N ALA A 106 29.04 16.48 39.21
CA ALA A 106 29.52 16.10 37.88
C ALA A 106 30.09 17.29 37.10
N LYS A 107 30.95 16.99 36.14
CA LYS A 107 31.58 17.96 35.23
C LYS A 107 31.67 17.38 33.82
N ALA A 108 31.36 18.18 32.81
CA ALA A 108 31.57 17.85 31.40
C ALA A 108 32.57 18.83 30.79
N VAL A 109 33.47 18.31 29.95
CA VAL A 109 34.48 19.08 29.22
C VAL A 109 34.27 18.85 27.74
N ILE A 110 34.13 19.93 26.97
CA ILE A 110 33.82 19.91 25.54
C ILE A 110 34.80 20.80 24.80
N ASP A 111 35.45 20.25 23.78
CA ASP A 111 36.25 21.02 22.84
C ASP A 111 35.33 21.73 21.85
N VAL A 112 35.51 23.04 21.70
CA VAL A 112 34.76 23.93 20.83
C VAL A 112 35.68 24.39 19.71
N GLY A 113 35.29 24.11 18.47
CA GLY A 113 36.01 24.52 17.27
C GLY A 113 35.07 24.93 16.15
N THR A 114 35.58 25.04 14.94
CA THR A 114 34.79 25.36 13.75
C THR A 114 35.01 24.36 12.62
N ILE A 115 34.00 24.20 11.77
CA ILE A 115 34.08 23.56 10.45
C ILE A 115 33.52 24.58 9.45
N GLY A 116 34.41 25.40 8.87
CA GLY A 116 33.99 26.58 8.13
C GLY A 116 33.06 27.47 8.96
N ALA A 117 31.84 27.70 8.48
CA ALA A 117 30.81 28.50 9.15
C ALA A 117 30.08 27.76 10.31
N ALA A 118 30.30 26.46 10.49
CA ALA A 118 29.66 25.65 11.53
C ALA A 118 30.49 25.63 12.83
N LEU A 119 29.81 25.52 13.98
CA LEU A 119 30.42 25.33 15.29
C LEU A 119 30.58 23.84 15.56
N ARG A 120 31.79 23.33 15.80
CA ARG A 120 32.05 21.94 16.18
C ARG A 120 32.14 21.80 17.69
N LEU A 121 31.52 20.76 18.23
CA LEU A 121 31.54 20.40 19.65
C LEU A 121 31.92 18.93 19.78
N SER A 122 33.00 18.64 20.51
CA SER A 122 33.47 17.27 20.80
C SER A 122 33.59 17.07 22.31
N VAL A 123 32.96 16.03 22.85
CA VAL A 123 33.00 15.73 24.28
C VAL A 123 34.36 15.15 24.63
N ARG A 124 35.16 15.89 25.38
CA ARG A 124 36.50 15.46 25.82
C ARG A 124 36.44 14.53 27.03
N GLY A 125 35.45 14.72 27.91
CA GLY A 125 35.27 13.86 29.07
C GLY A 125 34.11 14.27 29.96
N VAL A 126 33.57 13.31 30.69
CA VAL A 126 32.53 13.51 31.71
C VAL A 126 32.99 12.85 33.00
N ALA A 127 33.07 13.63 34.08
CA ALA A 127 33.34 13.16 35.42
C ALA A 127 32.05 13.24 36.25
N GLY A 128 31.78 12.24 37.08
CA GLY A 128 30.57 12.13 37.90
C GLY A 128 30.00 10.72 37.85
N ALA A 129 29.58 10.19 39.00
CA ALA A 129 29.00 8.85 39.09
C ALA A 129 27.62 8.79 38.41
N ASP A 130 27.32 7.67 37.78
CA ASP A 130 25.99 7.34 37.22
C ASP A 130 25.43 8.34 36.20
N VAL A 131 26.29 9.11 35.52
CA VAL A 131 25.86 9.95 34.39
C VAL A 131 25.50 9.06 33.21
N THR A 132 24.21 9.02 32.87
CA THR A 132 23.66 8.16 31.81
C THR A 132 23.62 8.83 30.45
N SER A 133 23.49 10.16 30.41
CA SER A 133 23.57 10.93 29.16
C SER A 133 24.05 12.36 29.39
N LEU A 134 24.70 12.92 28.37
CA LEU A 134 25.09 14.32 28.25
C LEU A 134 24.48 14.90 26.98
N THR A 135 23.56 15.84 27.12
CA THR A 135 23.20 16.77 26.04
C THR A 135 24.22 17.89 26.03
N PHE A 136 24.91 18.08 24.91
CA PHE A 136 25.99 19.07 24.78
C PHE A 136 25.74 20.12 23.69
N ALA A 137 24.60 20.02 23.01
CA ALA A 137 24.05 21.08 22.16
C ALA A 137 22.53 20.95 22.15
N GLU A 138 21.81 21.92 22.69
CA GLU A 138 20.36 22.05 22.57
C GLU A 138 20.00 23.51 22.31
N LEU A 139 19.31 23.76 21.20
CA LEU A 139 18.95 25.12 20.79
C LEU A 139 17.59 25.14 20.08
N THR A 140 16.84 26.22 20.27
CA THR A 140 15.58 26.50 19.59
C THR A 140 15.60 27.90 18.99
N LEU A 141 15.23 28.05 17.72
CA LEU A 141 14.97 29.36 17.13
C LEU A 141 13.48 29.74 17.30
N PRO A 142 13.18 30.97 17.75
CA PRO A 142 11.82 31.45 17.86
C PRO A 142 11.17 31.56 16.48
N LYS A 143 9.83 31.60 16.46
CA LYS A 143 9.06 31.77 15.21
C LYS A 143 9.51 33.00 14.42
N ALA A 144 9.75 34.14 15.09
CA ALA A 144 10.18 35.38 14.44
C ALA A 144 11.48 35.22 13.62
N ALA A 145 12.48 34.51 14.16
CA ALA A 145 13.73 34.23 13.44
C ALA A 145 13.48 33.38 12.18
N ARG A 146 12.61 32.38 12.29
CA ARG A 146 12.25 31.49 11.17
C ARG A 146 11.43 32.20 10.10
N ASP A 147 10.51 33.05 10.51
CA ASP A 147 9.73 33.90 9.60
C ASP A 147 10.65 34.90 8.87
N ALA A 148 11.77 35.31 9.49
CA ALA A 148 12.84 36.08 8.86
C ALA A 148 13.82 35.24 8.00
N GLY A 149 13.55 33.93 7.82
CA GLY A 149 14.31 33.03 6.95
C GLY A 149 15.50 32.33 7.58
N TRP A 150 15.72 32.46 8.90
CA TRP A 150 16.80 31.76 9.62
C TRP A 150 16.39 30.33 9.99
N GLY A 151 17.33 29.39 9.81
CA GLY A 151 17.22 28.00 10.24
C GLY A 151 18.33 27.63 11.21
N LEU A 152 18.08 26.56 11.98
CA LEU A 152 19.03 25.91 12.87
C LEU A 152 19.19 24.46 12.46
N SER A 153 20.44 24.00 12.44
CA SER A 153 20.79 22.58 12.33
C SER A 153 21.75 22.20 13.46
N VAL A 154 21.49 21.06 14.11
CA VAL A 154 22.44 20.39 15.01
C VAL A 154 22.67 19.00 14.44
N ALA A 155 23.84 18.76 13.87
CA ALA A 155 24.18 17.55 13.12
C ALA A 155 25.14 16.66 13.92
N ALA A 156 24.76 15.41 14.18
CA ALA A 156 25.62 14.44 14.87
C ALA A 156 26.74 13.97 13.93
N LEU A 157 28.00 14.06 14.35
CA LEU A 157 29.17 13.79 13.49
C LEU A 157 29.65 12.32 13.53
N ASN A 158 28.93 11.45 14.23
CA ASN A 158 29.16 10.00 14.29
C ASN A 158 27.89 9.24 14.73
N GLU A 159 27.92 7.92 14.65
CA GLU A 159 26.83 7.03 15.06
C GLU A 159 26.65 6.88 16.58
N PHE A 160 27.58 7.38 17.40
CA PHE A 160 27.54 7.30 18.87
C PHE A 160 26.78 8.48 19.50
N THR A 161 26.60 9.55 18.74
CA THR A 161 25.88 10.75 19.15
C THR A 161 24.44 10.69 18.67
N SER A 162 23.47 10.76 19.57
CA SER A 162 22.06 10.85 19.20
C SER A 162 21.72 12.27 18.75
N GLY A 163 21.22 12.42 17.53
CA GLY A 163 20.69 13.68 17.01
C GLY A 163 19.16 13.72 17.05
N VAL A 164 18.59 14.88 17.38
CA VAL A 164 17.13 15.14 17.29
C VAL A 164 16.86 16.24 16.29
N ALA A 165 15.84 15.99 15.45
CA ALA A 165 15.57 16.67 14.19
C ALA A 165 16.66 16.40 13.13
N HIS A 166 16.26 16.22 11.87
CA HIS A 166 17.22 16.04 10.78
C HIS A 166 17.95 17.34 10.46
N PRO A 167 19.22 17.28 10.02
CA PRO A 167 19.94 18.47 9.60
C PRO A 167 19.21 19.25 8.50
N GLY A 168 19.19 20.58 8.63
CA GLY A 168 18.52 21.47 7.68
C GLY A 168 17.94 22.74 8.31
N MET A 169 16.93 23.31 7.68
CA MET A 169 16.19 24.49 8.12
C MET A 169 15.18 24.15 9.22
N LYS A 170 15.67 23.80 10.42
CA LYS A 170 14.83 23.43 11.57
C LYS A 170 14.68 24.55 12.59
N ALA A 171 13.67 24.39 13.43
CA ALA A 171 13.41 25.26 14.57
C ALA A 171 14.13 24.82 15.83
N PHE A 172 14.47 23.53 15.93
CA PHE A 172 15.05 22.91 17.11
C PHE A 172 16.06 21.87 16.64
N GLY A 173 17.15 21.75 17.39
CA GLY A 173 18.12 20.67 17.22
C GLY A 173 18.73 20.30 18.56
N ARG A 174 19.08 19.01 18.72
CA ARG A 174 19.75 18.50 19.92
C ARG A 174 20.74 17.41 19.59
N ALA A 175 21.89 17.42 20.26
CA ALA A 175 22.87 16.34 20.29
C ALA A 175 23.08 15.81 21.71
N THR A 176 23.01 14.49 21.88
CA THR A 176 23.14 13.81 23.16
C THR A 176 24.06 12.59 23.04
N ALA A 177 25.06 12.50 23.91
CA ALA A 177 25.87 11.30 24.11
C ALA A 177 25.29 10.45 25.25
N TYR A 178 25.42 9.13 25.15
CA TYR A 178 24.92 8.17 26.14
C TYR A 178 26.06 7.29 26.65
N SER A 179 26.05 6.96 27.94
CA SER A 179 27.08 6.10 28.55
C SER A 179 27.17 4.72 27.89
N ARG A 180 26.04 4.17 27.41
CA ARG A 180 25.99 2.91 26.62
C ARG A 180 26.99 2.89 25.46
N PHE A 181 27.23 4.05 24.82
CA PHE A 181 28.06 4.14 23.62
C PHE A 181 29.38 4.90 23.86
N GLY A 182 29.67 5.30 25.10
CA GLY A 182 30.78 6.18 25.48
C GLY A 182 30.39 7.66 25.39
N LEU A 183 30.40 8.38 26.53
CA LEU A 183 30.00 9.80 26.58
C LEU A 183 31.00 10.69 25.84
N GLU A 184 32.28 10.36 25.94
CA GLU A 184 33.44 11.00 25.30
C GLU A 184 33.49 10.82 23.78
N ARG A 185 32.58 10.01 23.21
CA ARG A 185 32.45 9.85 21.77
C ARG A 185 31.43 10.81 21.16
N GLY A 186 30.83 11.67 21.99
CA GLY A 186 29.88 12.69 21.55
C GLY A 186 30.54 13.73 20.65
N GLU A 187 30.09 13.84 19.40
CA GLU A 187 30.50 14.92 18.49
C GLU A 187 29.32 15.47 17.68
N ALA A 188 29.22 16.79 17.59
CA ALA A 188 28.16 17.46 16.83
C ALA A 188 28.66 18.75 16.17
N ALA A 189 27.96 19.19 15.12
CA ALA A 189 28.09 20.51 14.53
C ALA A 189 26.80 21.31 14.66
N VAL A 190 26.90 22.60 14.95
CA VAL A 190 25.78 23.54 14.99
C VAL A 190 25.92 24.54 13.83
N VAL A 191 24.84 24.73 13.08
CA VAL A 191 24.76 25.71 11.99
C VAL A 191 23.53 26.59 12.21
N VAL A 192 23.71 27.91 12.13
CA VAL A 192 22.61 28.88 12.07
C VAL A 192 22.82 29.74 10.83
N ALA A 193 21.88 29.66 9.89
CA ALA A 193 22.02 30.30 8.60
C ALA A 193 20.67 30.45 7.88
N LYS A 194 20.64 31.28 6.84
CA LYS A 194 19.59 31.26 5.82
C LYS A 194 19.75 30.04 4.90
N ARG A 195 18.75 29.76 4.06
CA ARG A 195 18.62 28.50 3.29
C ARG A 195 19.88 28.09 2.52
N ASP A 196 20.41 28.94 1.65
CA ASP A 196 21.53 28.54 0.79
C ASP A 196 22.85 28.42 1.57
N PRO A 197 23.24 29.39 2.44
CA PRO A 197 24.42 29.22 3.29
C PRO A 197 24.30 28.05 4.28
N MET A 198 23.08 27.71 4.74
CA MET A 198 22.83 26.52 5.56
C MET A 198 23.23 25.26 4.81
N ARG A 199 22.79 25.12 3.55
CA ARG A 199 23.09 23.94 2.74
C ARG A 199 24.58 23.80 2.49
N GLU A 200 25.26 24.88 2.12
CA GLU A 200 26.71 24.87 1.88
C GLU A 200 27.50 24.58 3.16
N SER A 201 27.09 25.15 4.30
CA SER A 201 27.69 24.82 5.60
C SER A 201 27.51 23.34 5.96
N LEU A 202 26.34 22.77 5.65
CA LEU A 202 26.09 21.36 5.88
C LEU A 202 26.90 20.45 4.95
N LYS A 203 27.15 20.84 3.70
CA LYS A 203 28.08 20.11 2.81
C LYS A 203 29.48 20.06 3.43
N ALA A 204 30.00 21.19 3.89
CA ALA A 204 31.30 21.27 4.57
C ALA A 204 31.34 20.42 5.86
N VAL A 205 30.25 20.40 6.64
CA VAL A 205 30.12 19.54 7.82
C VAL A 205 30.21 18.05 7.45
N VAL A 206 29.54 17.62 6.38
CA VAL A 206 29.60 16.23 5.91
C VAL A 206 31.02 15.86 5.46
N GLU A 207 31.67 16.73 4.69
CA GLU A 207 33.03 16.50 4.19
C GLU A 207 34.07 16.41 5.32
N ALA A 208 33.90 17.21 6.38
CA ALA A 208 34.81 17.24 7.52
C ALA A 208 34.57 16.14 8.57
N ALA A 209 33.47 15.38 8.50
CA ALA A 209 33.13 14.34 9.47
C ALA A 209 33.77 12.98 9.10
N PRO A 210 34.87 12.54 9.74
CA PRO A 210 35.57 11.32 9.35
C PRO A 210 34.74 10.04 9.57
N ALA A 211 33.93 10.00 10.64
CA ALA A 211 33.13 8.83 11.01
C ALA A 211 31.88 8.62 10.14
N ILE A 212 31.44 9.67 9.43
CA ILE A 212 30.30 9.62 8.52
C ILE A 212 30.79 9.24 7.10
N PRO A 213 30.17 8.26 6.42
CA PRO A 213 30.48 7.95 5.04
C PRO A 213 30.07 9.11 4.11
N LYS A 214 30.89 9.36 3.09
CA LYS A 214 30.73 10.50 2.19
C LYS A 214 29.91 10.06 0.99
N SER A 215 28.68 10.57 0.90
CA SER A 215 27.81 10.37 -0.26
C SER A 215 27.61 11.70 -1.00
N THR A 216 28.01 11.76 -2.26
CA THR A 216 27.83 12.93 -3.13
C THR A 216 26.40 13.06 -3.67
N ILE A 217 25.51 12.13 -3.31
CA ILE A 217 24.09 12.09 -3.71
C ILE A 217 23.15 11.90 -2.52
N GLY A 218 23.67 12.06 -1.30
CA GLY A 218 22.93 11.95 -0.04
C GLY A 218 22.92 13.27 0.74
N GLY A 219 22.01 13.39 1.70
CA GLY A 219 21.95 14.53 2.62
C GLY A 219 21.89 15.87 1.88
N PRO A 220 22.81 16.81 2.15
CA PRO A 220 22.73 18.15 1.56
C PRO A 220 23.03 18.16 0.05
N PHE A 221 23.62 17.09 -0.50
CA PHE A 221 23.94 16.96 -1.93
C PHE A 221 22.76 16.38 -2.75
N ALA A 222 21.77 15.76 -2.10
CA ALA A 222 20.73 14.98 -2.78
C ALA A 222 19.91 15.77 -3.81
N VAL A 223 19.60 17.05 -3.56
CA VAL A 223 18.83 17.91 -4.50
C VAL A 223 19.60 18.27 -5.77
N GLU A 224 20.92 18.07 -5.80
CA GLU A 224 21.74 18.24 -7.02
C GLU A 224 21.82 16.96 -7.84
N ALA A 225 21.37 15.81 -7.32
CA ALA A 225 21.45 14.52 -8.00
C ALA A 225 20.20 14.26 -8.85
N PRO A 226 20.27 14.31 -10.20
CA PRO A 226 19.07 14.16 -11.04
C PRO A 226 18.35 12.83 -10.85
N HIS A 227 19.10 11.75 -10.62
CA HIS A 227 18.52 10.41 -10.41
C HIS A 227 17.76 10.25 -9.09
N ALA A 228 17.96 11.14 -8.11
CA ALA A 228 17.19 11.15 -6.88
C ALA A 228 15.72 11.56 -7.11
N TYR A 229 15.40 12.16 -8.27
CA TYR A 229 14.04 12.48 -8.69
C TYR A 229 13.41 11.40 -9.61
N GLY A 230 14.10 10.27 -9.80
CA GLY A 230 13.64 9.18 -10.65
C GLY A 230 12.48 8.37 -10.05
N SER A 231 11.82 7.63 -10.91
CA SER A 231 10.66 6.79 -10.58
C SER A 231 10.98 5.33 -10.90
N TYR A 232 10.51 4.40 -10.08
CA TYR A 232 10.93 3.01 -10.17
C TYR A 232 9.79 1.98 -10.23
N LEU A 233 10.01 0.92 -10.99
CA LEU A 233 9.16 -0.26 -10.96
C LEU A 233 9.60 -1.16 -9.81
N PHE A 234 8.67 -1.61 -8.96
CA PHE A 234 8.90 -2.77 -8.10
C PHE A 234 8.92 -4.03 -8.95
N ALA A 235 10.12 -4.41 -9.38
CA ALA A 235 10.34 -5.63 -10.13
C ALA A 235 10.22 -6.83 -9.17
N GLY A 236 9.52 -7.88 -9.63
CA GLY A 236 9.29 -9.09 -8.83
C GLY A 236 10.59 -9.81 -8.44
N ARG A 237 10.48 -10.83 -7.58
CA ARG A 237 11.62 -11.70 -7.20
C ARG A 237 12.22 -12.47 -8.39
N ASN A 238 11.50 -12.53 -9.50
CA ASN A 238 11.74 -13.40 -10.65
C ASN A 238 12.23 -12.62 -11.89
N VAL A 239 12.98 -11.53 -11.74
CA VAL A 239 13.72 -10.95 -12.88
C VAL A 239 14.88 -11.89 -13.21
N THR A 240 14.91 -12.43 -14.41
CA THR A 240 15.91 -13.41 -14.85
C THR A 240 16.57 -12.96 -16.16
N GLU A 241 17.63 -13.64 -16.57
CA GLU A 241 18.27 -13.39 -17.88
C GLU A 241 17.30 -13.58 -19.06
N GLU A 242 16.30 -14.45 -18.89
CA GLU A 242 15.28 -14.80 -19.88
C GLU A 242 14.19 -13.74 -20.03
N ASN A 243 13.81 -13.05 -18.94
CA ASN A 243 12.64 -12.15 -18.93
C ASN A 243 12.96 -10.68 -18.69
N VAL A 244 14.22 -10.32 -18.40
CA VAL A 244 14.59 -8.93 -18.09
C VAL A 244 14.19 -7.95 -19.19
N ASP A 245 14.22 -8.35 -20.47
CA ASP A 245 13.79 -7.50 -21.59
C ASP A 245 12.29 -7.13 -21.50
N GLU A 246 11.43 -8.07 -21.04
CA GLU A 246 10.01 -7.82 -20.80
C GLU A 246 9.79 -6.89 -19.60
N VAL A 247 10.65 -6.99 -18.57
CA VAL A 247 10.60 -6.11 -17.39
C VAL A 247 11.04 -4.68 -17.75
N ILE A 248 12.07 -4.53 -18.60
CA ILE A 248 12.51 -3.24 -19.15
C ILE A 248 11.40 -2.62 -20.01
N GLU A 249 10.77 -3.40 -20.91
CA GLU A 249 9.64 -2.92 -21.71
C GLU A 249 8.47 -2.47 -20.83
N LEU A 250 8.17 -3.20 -19.75
CA LEU A 250 7.15 -2.81 -18.79
C LEU A 250 7.47 -1.48 -18.09
N ALA A 251 8.71 -1.27 -17.66
CA ALA A 251 9.12 -0.01 -17.05
C ALA A 251 9.01 1.17 -18.04
N ASP A 252 9.42 1.00 -19.30
CA ASP A 252 9.25 2.01 -20.37
C ASP A 252 7.78 2.35 -20.62
N ARG A 253 6.89 1.34 -20.63
CA ARG A 253 5.44 1.53 -20.77
C ARG A 253 4.83 2.34 -19.62
N LEU A 254 5.44 2.32 -18.45
CA LEU A 254 5.03 3.11 -17.29
C LEU A 254 5.76 4.46 -17.20
N GLY A 255 6.75 4.72 -18.07
CA GLY A 255 7.58 5.92 -18.03
C GLY A 255 8.63 5.93 -16.92
N LEU A 256 8.97 4.76 -16.37
CA LEU A 256 9.88 4.59 -15.24
C LEU A 256 11.30 4.35 -15.74
N ASN A 257 12.30 4.87 -15.04
CA ASN A 257 13.72 4.81 -15.44
C ASN A 257 14.61 4.07 -14.43
N GLN A 258 14.00 3.40 -13.45
CA GLN A 258 14.67 2.65 -12.40
C GLN A 258 13.90 1.35 -12.13
N LEU A 259 14.61 0.28 -11.77
CA LEU A 259 14.02 -0.99 -11.35
C LEU A 259 14.46 -1.29 -9.91
N ASN A 260 13.52 -1.67 -9.05
CA ASN A 260 13.83 -2.12 -7.69
C ASN A 260 13.54 -3.62 -7.57
N MET A 261 14.56 -4.42 -7.29
CA MET A 261 14.54 -5.89 -7.41
C MET A 261 14.71 -6.58 -6.05
N HIS A 262 14.15 -7.79 -5.90
CA HIS A 262 14.36 -8.65 -4.71
C HIS A 262 15.09 -9.96 -5.05
N PRO A 263 16.36 -9.91 -5.49
CA PRO A 263 17.02 -11.08 -6.07
C PRO A 263 17.67 -12.02 -5.04
N VAL A 264 17.80 -11.60 -3.78
CA VAL A 264 18.66 -12.25 -2.78
C VAL A 264 17.92 -12.77 -1.54
N ARG A 265 18.51 -13.77 -0.89
CA ARG A 265 18.15 -14.22 0.45
C ARG A 265 18.74 -13.26 1.50
N TYR A 266 17.97 -12.96 2.54
CA TYR A 266 18.38 -12.00 3.59
C TYR A 266 19.36 -12.62 4.59
N GLY A 267 20.35 -11.83 5.01
CA GLY A 267 21.44 -12.23 5.89
C GLY A 267 22.73 -12.53 5.15
N ASP A 268 22.74 -13.54 4.28
CA ASP A 268 23.93 -13.92 3.48
C ASP A 268 23.95 -13.30 2.07
N TRP A 269 22.88 -12.60 1.68
CA TRP A 269 22.73 -11.87 0.42
C TRP A 269 23.02 -12.71 -0.82
N LYS A 270 22.76 -14.02 -0.73
CA LYS A 270 22.97 -14.94 -1.83
C LYS A 270 21.84 -14.80 -2.85
N PRO A 271 22.13 -14.61 -4.16
CA PRO A 271 21.13 -14.64 -5.21
C PRO A 271 20.35 -15.96 -5.20
N ASN A 272 19.06 -15.90 -5.52
CA ASN A 272 18.22 -17.09 -5.62
C ASN A 272 18.76 -18.02 -6.73
N ALA A 273 19.24 -19.20 -6.34
CA ALA A 273 19.88 -20.15 -7.25
C ALA A 273 18.95 -20.67 -8.38
N THR A 274 17.62 -20.60 -8.21
CA THR A 274 16.66 -20.94 -9.26
C THR A 274 16.63 -19.90 -10.38
N TYR A 275 16.81 -18.63 -10.05
CA TYR A 275 16.79 -17.52 -11.02
C TYR A 275 18.18 -17.12 -11.51
N TYR A 276 19.19 -17.39 -10.69
CA TYR A 276 20.58 -17.00 -10.90
C TYR A 276 21.48 -18.24 -10.66
N PRO A 277 21.53 -19.20 -11.60
CA PRO A 277 22.23 -20.47 -11.40
C PRO A 277 23.75 -20.31 -11.18
N GLU A 278 24.36 -19.24 -11.73
CA GLU A 278 25.76 -18.88 -11.48
C GLU A 278 25.92 -17.83 -10.35
N GLY A 279 24.89 -17.65 -9.52
CA GLY A 279 24.89 -16.68 -8.41
C GLY A 279 25.05 -15.24 -8.90
N ARG A 280 26.04 -14.52 -8.34
CA ARG A 280 26.26 -13.08 -8.61
C ARG A 280 26.58 -12.80 -10.09
N LYS A 281 27.19 -13.75 -10.81
CA LYS A 281 27.49 -13.60 -12.26
C LYS A 281 26.21 -13.50 -13.10
N SER A 282 25.24 -14.39 -12.86
CA SER A 282 23.93 -14.32 -13.52
C SER A 282 23.20 -13.02 -13.20
N LEU A 283 23.20 -12.61 -11.93
CA LEU A 283 22.57 -11.36 -11.50
C LEU A 283 23.23 -10.13 -12.14
N LYS A 284 24.57 -10.10 -12.23
CA LYS A 284 25.30 -9.06 -12.92
C LYS A 284 24.90 -8.94 -14.39
N ARG A 285 24.76 -10.05 -15.13
CA ARG A 285 24.32 -10.01 -16.54
C ARG A 285 22.92 -9.42 -16.71
N VAL A 286 22.02 -9.67 -15.76
CA VAL A 286 20.70 -9.03 -15.72
C VAL A 286 20.83 -7.52 -15.53
N ILE A 287 21.66 -7.07 -14.58
CA ILE A 287 21.90 -5.64 -14.32
C ILE A 287 22.56 -4.96 -15.52
N ASP A 288 23.55 -5.59 -16.15
CA ASP A 288 24.22 -5.06 -17.33
C ASP A 288 23.21 -4.83 -18.48
N LYS A 289 22.20 -5.72 -18.65
CA LYS A 289 21.09 -5.50 -19.60
C LYS A 289 20.21 -4.31 -19.22
N ILE A 290 19.95 -4.10 -17.93
CA ILE A 290 19.18 -2.95 -17.41
C ILE A 290 19.93 -1.64 -17.70
N HIS A 291 21.25 -1.61 -17.46
CA HIS A 291 22.12 -0.47 -17.78
C HIS A 291 22.20 -0.21 -19.29
N ALA A 292 22.28 -1.26 -20.12
CA ALA A 292 22.27 -1.12 -21.57
C ALA A 292 20.97 -0.48 -22.11
N ALA A 293 19.85 -0.60 -21.36
CA ALA A 293 18.59 0.07 -21.65
C ALA A 293 18.51 1.51 -21.08
N GLY A 294 19.55 2.00 -20.41
CA GLY A 294 19.60 3.33 -19.80
C GLY A 294 18.79 3.47 -18.50
N MET A 295 18.49 2.35 -17.83
CA MET A 295 17.79 2.33 -16.55
C MET A 295 18.75 2.03 -15.39
N LEU A 296 18.40 2.49 -14.19
CA LEU A 296 19.15 2.13 -12.98
C LEU A 296 18.61 0.86 -12.33
N ALA A 297 19.50 0.04 -11.78
CA ALA A 297 19.14 -1.18 -11.07
C ALA A 297 19.26 -0.98 -9.55
N GLY A 298 18.20 -1.31 -8.82
CA GLY A 298 18.13 -1.21 -7.37
C GLY A 298 17.92 -2.56 -6.70
N VAL A 299 18.49 -2.72 -5.51
CA VAL A 299 18.29 -3.89 -4.66
C VAL A 299 17.42 -3.54 -3.46
N HIS A 300 16.39 -4.34 -3.24
CA HIS A 300 15.47 -4.24 -2.12
C HIS A 300 15.76 -5.33 -1.09
N THR A 301 16.09 -4.94 0.13
CA THR A 301 16.56 -5.85 1.18
C THR A 301 15.80 -5.66 2.49
N TYR A 302 15.67 -6.73 3.27
CA TYR A 302 15.27 -6.63 4.68
C TYR A 302 16.52 -6.45 5.55
N SER A 303 17.05 -5.23 5.51
CA SER A 303 18.16 -4.67 6.29
C SER A 303 19.00 -5.67 7.12
N GLU A 304 18.97 -5.59 8.46
CA GLU A 304 19.80 -6.41 9.35
C GLU A 304 19.22 -7.81 9.62
N PHE A 305 18.15 -8.23 8.93
CA PHE A 305 17.39 -9.43 9.28
C PHE A 305 17.92 -10.69 8.58
N LEU A 306 17.85 -11.80 9.31
CA LEU A 306 18.40 -13.08 8.92
C LEU A 306 17.27 -14.04 8.53
N SER A 307 17.31 -14.55 7.30
CA SER A 307 16.42 -15.63 6.88
C SER A 307 16.66 -16.86 7.74
N LYS A 308 15.57 -17.52 8.16
CA LYS A 308 15.63 -18.81 8.88
C LYS A 308 16.27 -19.94 8.04
N SER A 309 16.47 -19.70 6.75
CA SER A 309 17.14 -20.61 5.81
C SER A 309 18.59 -20.23 5.50
N CYS A 310 19.11 -19.13 6.04
CA CYS A 310 20.49 -18.71 5.77
C CYS A 310 21.50 -19.46 6.66
N PRO A 311 22.79 -19.51 6.28
CA PRO A 311 23.81 -20.27 6.99
C PRO A 311 24.08 -19.82 8.43
N TYR A 312 23.72 -18.58 8.79
CA TYR A 312 23.82 -18.10 10.18
C TYR A 312 22.76 -18.70 11.11
N VAL A 313 21.72 -19.34 10.57
CA VAL A 313 20.61 -19.89 11.35
C VAL A 313 20.57 -21.41 11.29
N THR A 314 20.95 -22.01 10.16
CA THR A 314 20.78 -23.45 9.90
C THR A 314 21.92 -24.00 9.05
N PRO A 315 22.37 -25.26 9.27
CA PRO A 315 21.88 -26.23 10.27
C PRO A 315 22.43 -25.99 11.69
N VAL A 316 23.42 -25.12 11.84
CA VAL A 316 23.98 -24.75 13.16
C VAL A 316 23.72 -23.26 13.37
N PRO A 317 22.93 -22.86 14.39
CA PRO A 317 22.63 -21.46 14.66
C PRO A 317 23.87 -20.73 15.19
N ASP A 318 24.22 -19.60 14.59
CA ASP A 318 25.37 -18.80 15.04
C ASP A 318 25.16 -18.34 16.50
N ARG A 319 26.23 -18.41 17.30
CA ARG A 319 26.17 -18.03 18.70
C ARG A 319 25.84 -16.54 18.91
N ARG A 320 26.13 -15.71 17.90
CA ARG A 320 25.94 -14.26 17.83
C ARG A 320 24.53 -13.83 17.40
N LEU A 321 23.56 -14.74 17.29
CA LEU A 321 22.15 -14.36 17.14
C LEU A 321 21.66 -13.57 18.37
N GLY A 322 20.78 -12.59 18.14
CA GLY A 322 20.26 -11.72 19.20
C GLY A 322 19.37 -12.49 20.19
N VAL A 323 19.57 -12.24 21.48
CA VAL A 323 18.87 -12.89 22.60
C VAL A 323 18.17 -11.82 23.46
N ASP A 324 16.89 -11.97 23.76
CA ASP A 324 16.14 -11.05 24.66
C ASP A 324 16.00 -11.58 26.09
N ALA A 325 16.00 -12.90 26.30
CA ALA A 325 15.96 -13.52 27.61
C ALA A 325 16.83 -14.80 27.66
N VAL A 326 17.34 -15.10 28.86
CA VAL A 326 18.15 -16.29 29.13
C VAL A 326 17.50 -17.04 30.29
N PHE A 327 17.35 -18.35 30.12
CA PHE A 327 16.79 -19.26 31.10
C PHE A 327 17.74 -20.43 31.36
N THR A 328 17.47 -21.17 32.42
CA THR A 328 18.20 -22.37 32.83
C THR A 328 17.26 -23.56 32.79
N LEU A 329 17.67 -24.62 32.10
CA LEU A 329 16.90 -25.85 32.01
C LEU A 329 16.79 -26.53 33.39
N SER A 330 15.57 -26.72 33.89
CA SER A 330 15.34 -27.19 35.28
C SER A 330 15.48 -28.71 35.46
N GLU A 331 15.35 -29.48 34.38
CA GLU A 331 15.54 -30.93 34.30
C GLU A 331 16.14 -31.32 32.92
N PRO A 332 16.75 -32.50 32.75
CA PRO A 332 17.29 -32.90 31.45
C PRO A 332 16.20 -32.97 30.37
N LEU A 333 16.54 -32.58 29.14
CA LEU A 333 15.64 -32.61 27.99
C LEU A 333 16.16 -33.63 26.96
N ASP A 334 15.46 -34.75 26.80
CA ASP A 334 15.77 -35.74 25.75
C ASP A 334 15.27 -35.29 24.37
N GLU A 335 15.64 -35.99 23.28
CA GLU A 335 15.27 -35.63 21.90
C GLU A 335 13.76 -35.70 21.59
N ALA A 336 12.98 -36.45 22.39
CA ALA A 336 11.53 -36.61 22.23
C ALA A 336 10.73 -35.58 23.05
N GLY A 337 11.40 -34.84 23.94
CA GLY A 337 10.80 -33.87 24.85
C GLY A 337 9.97 -32.81 24.14
N LYS A 338 8.73 -32.63 24.62
CA LYS A 338 7.73 -31.68 24.09
C LYS A 338 7.59 -30.41 24.94
N THR A 339 8.32 -30.35 26.04
CA THR A 339 8.34 -29.22 26.97
C THR A 339 9.79 -28.87 27.24
N VAL A 340 10.12 -27.58 27.25
CA VAL A 340 11.40 -27.04 27.72
C VAL A 340 11.15 -26.43 29.10
N PRO A 341 11.40 -27.18 30.19
CA PRO A 341 11.15 -26.74 31.55
C PRO A 341 12.30 -25.83 32.03
N VAL A 342 11.96 -24.70 32.64
CA VAL A 342 12.95 -23.68 33.04
C VAL A 342 12.81 -23.31 34.51
N VAL A 343 13.90 -22.78 35.09
CA VAL A 343 13.94 -22.34 36.49
C VAL A 343 13.28 -20.97 36.67
N GLU A 344 13.57 -20.04 35.76
CA GLU A 344 13.16 -18.64 35.86
C GLU A 344 11.70 -18.44 35.41
N ALA A 345 11.05 -17.40 35.94
CA ALA A 345 9.69 -17.05 35.56
C ALA A 345 9.61 -16.64 34.08
N THR A 346 8.56 -17.10 33.39
CA THR A 346 8.33 -16.80 31.96
C THR A 346 7.26 -15.73 31.76
N ASP A 347 6.99 -14.90 32.77
CA ASP A 347 5.89 -13.92 32.81
C ASP A 347 5.93 -12.91 31.65
N THR A 348 7.12 -12.65 31.08
CA THR A 348 7.32 -11.78 29.92
C THR A 348 7.27 -12.48 28.55
N MET A 349 7.31 -13.82 28.50
CA MET A 349 7.37 -14.60 27.25
C MET A 349 6.03 -14.74 26.53
N SER A 350 6.00 -15.06 25.24
CA SER A 350 4.73 -15.26 24.52
C SER A 350 4.90 -16.18 23.33
N ALA A 351 3.91 -17.04 23.06
CA ALA A 351 3.87 -17.80 21.82
C ALA A 351 3.26 -16.99 20.65
N THR A 352 2.73 -15.79 20.91
CA THR A 352 2.11 -14.96 19.88
C THR A 352 3.18 -14.35 18.98
N THR A 353 3.15 -14.72 17.71
CA THR A 353 3.97 -14.10 16.66
C THR A 353 3.07 -13.41 15.63
N GLY A 354 3.66 -12.57 14.79
CA GLY A 354 2.95 -11.85 13.75
C GLY A 354 3.89 -10.86 13.08
N PHE A 355 3.53 -10.38 11.90
CA PHE A 355 4.44 -9.60 11.08
C PHE A 355 4.99 -8.36 11.82
N PHE A 356 4.18 -7.64 12.60
CA PHE A 356 4.60 -6.46 13.36
C PHE A 356 4.86 -6.72 14.85
N ILE A 357 4.85 -7.99 15.29
CA ILE A 357 5.09 -8.35 16.68
C ILE A 357 6.59 -8.48 16.91
N ARG A 358 7.11 -7.83 17.97
CA ARG A 358 8.51 -7.95 18.42
C ARG A 358 8.59 -9.08 19.44
N ASN A 359 8.46 -10.30 18.95
CA ASN A 359 8.47 -11.50 19.77
C ASN A 359 8.86 -12.71 18.91
N SER A 360 9.66 -13.60 19.48
CA SER A 360 9.95 -14.91 18.94
C SER A 360 9.15 -15.99 19.65
N ALA A 361 8.90 -17.09 18.96
CA ALA A 361 8.46 -18.33 19.59
C ALA A 361 9.56 -19.41 19.49
N THR A 362 10.83 -18.98 19.43
CA THR A 362 11.99 -19.84 19.22
C THR A 362 13.02 -19.65 20.34
N VAL A 363 13.46 -20.76 20.93
CA VAL A 363 14.61 -20.80 21.83
C VAL A 363 15.76 -21.57 21.19
N ARG A 364 17.00 -21.25 21.58
CA ARG A 364 18.21 -21.99 21.25
C ARG A 364 18.77 -22.66 22.51
N ILE A 365 19.07 -23.95 22.43
CA ILE A 365 19.84 -24.67 23.44
C ILE A 365 21.00 -25.32 22.69
N ASP A 366 22.23 -25.01 23.08
CA ASP A 366 23.43 -25.41 22.34
C ASP A 366 23.30 -25.07 20.83
N ASP A 367 23.39 -26.07 19.95
CA ASP A 367 23.26 -25.94 18.49
C ASP A 367 21.86 -26.28 17.97
N GLU A 368 20.87 -26.44 18.86
CA GLU A 368 19.49 -26.76 18.50
C GLU A 368 18.57 -25.53 18.61
N LEU A 369 17.69 -25.35 17.60
CA LEU A 369 16.56 -24.42 17.68
C LEU A 369 15.27 -25.18 17.99
N ILE A 370 14.47 -24.64 18.90
CA ILE A 370 13.21 -25.24 19.35
C ILE A 370 12.09 -24.19 19.25
N VAL A 371 11.01 -24.51 18.54
CA VAL A 371 9.82 -23.63 18.42
C VAL A 371 8.73 -24.07 19.37
N TYR A 372 8.20 -23.18 20.21
CA TYR A 372 7.13 -23.48 21.17
C TYR A 372 5.79 -22.87 20.76
N LYS A 373 4.68 -23.42 21.28
CA LYS A 373 3.32 -22.86 21.06
C LYS A 373 2.58 -22.49 22.34
N GLY A 374 3.08 -22.91 23.49
CA GLY A 374 2.56 -22.51 24.80
C GLY A 374 3.66 -22.05 25.75
N VAL A 375 3.27 -21.27 26.74
CA VAL A 375 4.15 -20.75 27.81
C VAL A 375 3.44 -20.94 29.13
N SER A 376 4.06 -21.64 30.08
CA SER A 376 3.56 -21.77 31.45
C SER A 376 3.99 -20.57 32.29
N LYS A 377 3.03 -19.68 32.59
CA LYS A 377 3.22 -18.44 33.37
C LYS A 377 3.25 -18.67 34.88
N ALA A 378 2.88 -19.85 35.34
CA ALA A 378 2.93 -20.27 36.74
C ALA A 378 3.89 -21.45 36.87
N ALA A 379 4.41 -21.70 38.07
CA ALA A 379 5.29 -22.83 38.32
C ALA A 379 4.54 -24.18 38.13
N PRO A 380 5.16 -25.20 37.52
CA PRO A 380 6.50 -25.19 36.91
C PRO A 380 6.52 -24.36 35.62
N PHE A 381 7.55 -23.52 35.49
CA PHE A 381 7.73 -22.65 34.32
C PHE A 381 8.30 -23.44 33.15
N GLY A 382 7.94 -23.06 31.93
CA GLY A 382 8.44 -23.73 30.74
C GLY A 382 7.73 -23.33 29.46
N PHE A 383 8.30 -23.79 28.36
CA PHE A 383 7.75 -23.66 27.02
C PHE A 383 7.14 -25.00 26.62
N SER A 384 5.88 -25.03 26.17
CA SER A 384 5.14 -26.25 25.86
C SER A 384 4.84 -26.38 24.37
N GLU A 385 4.46 -27.59 23.97
CA GLU A 385 4.16 -27.93 22.56
C GLU A 385 5.35 -27.64 21.65
N CYS A 386 6.55 -27.98 22.14
CA CYS A 386 7.81 -27.72 21.48
C CYS A 386 8.01 -28.59 20.23
N THR A 387 8.48 -27.96 19.16
CA THR A 387 8.97 -28.58 17.94
C THR A 387 10.50 -28.54 17.97
N ARG A 388 11.12 -29.70 18.21
CA ARG A 388 12.56 -29.92 18.26
C ARG A 388 13.21 -29.94 16.87
N GLY A 389 14.49 -29.58 16.77
CA GLY A 389 15.23 -29.54 15.51
C GLY A 389 14.65 -28.55 14.49
N ALA A 390 14.13 -27.42 14.99
CA ALA A 390 13.47 -26.43 14.16
C ALA A 390 14.43 -25.87 13.10
N TYR A 391 13.87 -25.53 11.95
CA TYR A 391 14.58 -24.94 10.80
C TYR A 391 15.75 -25.77 10.25
N GLY A 392 15.80 -27.08 10.55
CA GLY A 392 16.83 -27.99 10.05
C GLY A 392 18.04 -28.15 10.99
N THR A 393 17.93 -27.66 12.24
CA THR A 393 18.92 -27.96 13.28
C THR A 393 18.82 -29.41 13.76
N THR A 394 19.92 -29.96 14.25
CA THR A 394 19.97 -31.34 14.75
C THR A 394 19.37 -31.41 16.16
N LYS A 395 18.50 -32.40 16.40
CA LYS A 395 17.98 -32.66 17.75
C LYS A 395 19.07 -33.24 18.63
N SER A 396 19.17 -32.78 19.88
CA SER A 396 20.12 -33.30 20.86
C SER A 396 19.50 -33.48 22.24
N ALA A 397 20.09 -34.35 23.06
CA ALA A 397 19.80 -34.34 24.49
C ALA A 397 20.52 -33.15 25.15
N HIS A 398 19.84 -32.44 26.04
CA HIS A 398 20.40 -31.33 26.80
C HIS A 398 20.38 -31.63 28.30
N ALA A 399 21.51 -31.40 28.98
CA ALA A 399 21.63 -31.66 30.40
C ALA A 399 20.86 -30.63 31.23
N LYS A 400 20.40 -31.03 32.42
CA LYS A 400 19.91 -30.09 33.44
C LYS A 400 20.96 -29.00 33.67
N GLY A 401 20.52 -27.76 33.76
CA GLY A 401 21.41 -26.59 33.89
C GLY A 401 21.90 -26.02 32.56
N ALA A 402 21.56 -26.63 31.41
CA ALA A 402 21.83 -26.04 30.11
C ALA A 402 21.17 -24.67 29.96
N THR A 403 21.85 -23.75 29.29
CA THR A 403 21.34 -22.41 29.03
C THR A 403 20.35 -22.43 27.87
N VAL A 404 19.17 -21.85 28.08
CA VAL A 404 18.10 -21.71 27.09
C VAL A 404 18.02 -20.25 26.68
N HIS A 405 18.40 -19.94 25.44
CA HIS A 405 18.38 -18.57 24.92
C HIS A 405 17.07 -18.32 24.16
N HIS A 406 16.27 -17.36 24.61
CA HIS A 406 15.14 -16.90 23.82
C HIS A 406 15.63 -15.91 22.75
N LEU A 407 15.35 -16.21 21.48
CA LEU A 407 15.89 -15.43 20.36
C LEU A 407 15.04 -14.19 20.08
N ARG A 408 15.65 -13.16 19.50
CA ARG A 408 14.93 -11.98 18.99
C ARG A 408 14.42 -12.22 17.57
N GLU A 409 13.16 -11.87 17.33
CA GLU A 409 12.50 -12.02 16.03
C GLU A 409 11.59 -10.81 15.72
N CYS A 410 11.59 -10.38 14.47
CA CYS A 410 10.58 -9.49 13.90
C CYS A 410 10.38 -9.82 12.42
N PHE A 411 9.19 -9.53 11.86
CA PHE A 411 8.85 -9.84 10.46
C PHE A 411 8.98 -11.32 10.06
N GLY A 412 9.04 -12.25 11.04
CA GLY A 412 9.31 -13.66 10.79
C GLY A 412 10.79 -14.02 10.60
N LEU A 413 11.71 -13.10 10.91
CA LEU A 413 13.16 -13.22 10.70
C LEU A 413 13.93 -12.96 12.01
N PHE A 414 15.07 -13.63 12.17
CA PHE A 414 15.97 -13.36 13.30
C PHE A 414 16.83 -12.13 13.06
N VAL A 415 17.48 -11.65 14.12
CA VAL A 415 18.45 -10.55 14.05
C VAL A 415 19.77 -10.98 14.68
N PRO A 416 20.93 -10.44 14.24
CA PRO A 416 22.17 -10.56 14.97
C PRO A 416 22.10 -9.83 16.31
N ASP A 417 22.97 -10.18 17.25
CA ASP A 417 23.35 -9.27 18.33
C ASP A 417 24.03 -8.04 17.70
N GLY A 418 23.46 -6.87 17.92
CA GLY A 418 23.90 -5.61 17.31
C GLY A 418 25.32 -5.18 17.72
N ASP A 419 25.84 -5.68 18.84
CA ASP A 419 27.19 -5.39 19.33
C ASP A 419 28.22 -6.45 18.90
N SER A 420 27.77 -7.52 18.22
CA SER A 420 28.63 -8.58 17.71
C SER A 420 29.21 -8.26 16.32
N THR A 421 30.27 -8.98 15.94
CA THR A 421 30.88 -8.89 14.61
C THR A 421 29.95 -9.38 13.48
N LEU A 422 28.94 -10.21 13.78
CA LEU A 422 27.99 -10.71 12.79
C LEU A 422 27.16 -9.57 12.19
N PHE A 423 26.84 -8.55 12.99
CA PHE A 423 26.07 -7.39 12.53
C PHE A 423 26.80 -6.62 11.42
N ASP A 424 28.11 -6.40 11.60
CA ASP A 424 28.95 -5.70 10.62
C ASP A 424 29.23 -6.60 9.40
N GLU A 425 29.41 -7.90 9.60
CA GLU A 425 29.59 -8.90 8.54
C GLU A 425 28.39 -8.93 7.58
N VAL A 426 27.16 -8.92 8.12
CA VAL A 426 25.93 -8.85 7.32
C VAL A 426 25.87 -7.55 6.51
N ALA A 427 26.23 -6.40 7.11
CA ALA A 427 26.27 -5.12 6.40
C ALA A 427 27.31 -5.12 5.24
N ARG A 428 28.53 -5.61 5.50
CA ARG A 428 29.61 -5.69 4.51
C ARG A 428 29.26 -6.59 3.33
N ASN A 429 28.69 -7.77 3.60
CA ASN A 429 28.30 -8.71 2.54
C ASN A 429 27.26 -8.09 1.58
N LEU A 430 26.44 -7.15 2.06
CA LEU A 430 25.51 -6.40 1.20
C LEU A 430 26.24 -5.35 0.35
N ALA A 431 27.20 -4.62 0.92
CA ALA A 431 28.05 -3.72 0.15
C ALA A 431 28.82 -4.47 -0.96
N ASP A 432 29.39 -5.64 -0.65
CA ASP A 432 30.06 -6.50 -1.62
C ASP A 432 29.13 -6.93 -2.76
N LEU A 433 27.89 -7.32 -2.44
CA LEU A 433 26.88 -7.65 -3.45
C LEU A 433 26.62 -6.45 -4.37
N ILE A 434 26.46 -5.26 -3.79
CA ILE A 434 26.18 -4.02 -4.52
C ILE A 434 27.32 -3.68 -5.47
N ASN A 435 28.56 -3.71 -4.98
CA ASN A 435 29.75 -3.41 -5.76
C ASN A 435 29.97 -4.44 -6.88
N GLU A 436 29.92 -5.73 -6.56
CA GLU A 436 30.20 -6.82 -7.52
C GLU A 436 29.13 -6.89 -8.63
N CYS A 437 27.85 -6.76 -8.28
CA CYS A 437 26.76 -6.85 -9.25
C CYS A 437 26.52 -5.53 -10.00
N GLY A 438 26.95 -4.39 -9.42
CA GLY A 438 26.78 -3.07 -10.02
C GLY A 438 25.42 -2.42 -9.74
N PHE A 439 24.83 -2.60 -8.55
CA PHE A 439 23.57 -1.93 -8.19
C PHE A 439 23.75 -0.41 -7.96
N ASP A 440 22.82 0.40 -8.48
CA ASP A 440 22.81 1.87 -8.38
C ASP A 440 21.96 2.41 -7.24
N MET A 441 21.03 1.59 -6.76
CA MET A 441 20.07 1.95 -5.72
C MET A 441 19.98 0.86 -4.65
N LEU A 442 19.82 1.29 -3.41
CA LEU A 442 19.55 0.45 -2.25
C LEU A 442 18.25 0.90 -1.58
N TYR A 443 17.33 -0.05 -1.38
CA TYR A 443 16.19 0.14 -0.50
C TYR A 443 16.34 -0.76 0.74
N LEU A 444 16.60 -0.14 1.89
CA LEU A 444 16.67 -0.78 3.20
C LEU A 444 15.27 -0.86 3.82
N ASP A 445 14.53 -1.91 3.45
CA ASP A 445 13.24 -2.24 4.06
C ASP A 445 13.44 -2.93 5.41
N ALA A 446 12.39 -2.99 6.22
CA ALA A 446 12.40 -3.53 7.58
C ALA A 446 13.36 -2.82 8.57
N LEU A 447 14.10 -1.78 8.17
CA LEU A 447 14.95 -0.98 9.06
C LEU A 447 14.14 -0.28 10.17
N ASP A 448 12.83 -0.10 9.98
CA ASP A 448 11.87 0.32 11.01
C ASP A 448 11.63 -0.74 12.11
N GLY A 449 12.18 -1.94 11.93
CA GLY A 449 12.27 -3.01 12.92
C GLY A 449 13.57 -3.06 13.71
N SER A 450 14.50 -2.09 13.57
CA SER A 450 15.75 -2.07 14.34
C SER A 450 15.56 -2.02 15.86
N ASP A 451 14.34 -1.76 16.35
CA ASP A 451 14.00 -1.95 17.76
C ASP A 451 14.06 -3.42 18.20
N ALA A 452 14.00 -4.38 17.28
CA ALA A 452 14.23 -5.79 17.56
C ALA A 452 15.71 -6.11 17.85
N VAL A 453 16.66 -5.26 17.44
CA VAL A 453 18.10 -5.52 17.64
C VAL A 453 18.51 -5.30 19.09
N ALA A 454 17.98 -4.28 19.77
CA ALA A 454 18.36 -3.95 21.16
C ALA A 454 17.29 -3.19 21.95
N GLY A 455 16.05 -3.14 21.48
CA GLY A 455 14.96 -2.40 22.10
C GLY A 455 14.76 -0.99 21.52
N ARG A 456 13.55 -0.46 21.72
CA ARG A 456 13.10 0.82 21.12
C ARG A 456 14.02 2.02 21.41
N PRO A 457 14.55 2.24 22.63
CA PRO A 457 15.42 3.39 22.91
C PRO A 457 16.72 3.42 22.09
N TRP A 458 17.19 2.26 21.62
CA TRP A 458 18.47 2.11 20.90
C TRP A 458 18.30 1.85 19.40
N SER A 459 17.06 1.75 18.91
CA SER A 459 16.75 1.53 17.49
C SER A 459 17.42 2.53 16.54
N TRP A 460 17.54 3.80 16.94
CA TRP A 460 18.20 4.84 16.14
C TRP A 460 19.68 4.52 15.87
N HIS A 461 20.37 3.93 16.87
CA HIS A 461 21.80 3.63 16.78
C HIS A 461 22.04 2.44 15.86
N TYR A 462 21.30 1.34 16.04
CA TYR A 462 21.53 0.14 15.21
C TYR A 462 21.06 0.32 13.77
N ALA A 463 19.98 1.09 13.54
CA ALA A 463 19.61 1.50 12.18
C ALA A 463 20.73 2.34 11.52
N ALA A 464 21.35 3.25 12.28
CA ALA A 464 22.47 4.06 11.80
C ALA A 464 23.72 3.19 11.56
N LYS A 465 24.14 2.40 12.55
CA LYS A 465 25.31 1.53 12.48
C LYS A 465 25.26 0.62 11.25
N PHE A 466 24.15 -0.08 11.03
CA PHE A 466 23.99 -0.97 9.88
C PHE A 466 24.13 -0.21 8.56
N THR A 467 23.40 0.90 8.43
CA THR A 467 23.42 1.69 7.20
C THR A 467 24.80 2.29 6.93
N LEU A 468 25.40 2.95 7.92
CA LEU A 468 26.69 3.61 7.73
C LEU A 468 27.80 2.59 7.48
N GLU A 469 27.72 1.39 8.06
CA GLU A 469 28.67 0.31 7.77
C GLU A 469 28.58 -0.10 6.30
N ILE A 470 27.40 -0.29 5.72
CA ILE A 470 27.26 -0.56 4.26
C ILE A 470 27.96 0.55 3.45
N PHE A 471 27.64 1.81 3.74
CA PHE A 471 28.14 2.95 2.97
C PHE A 471 29.65 3.21 3.11
N ARG A 472 30.30 2.69 4.16
CA ARG A 472 31.76 2.73 4.28
C ARG A 472 32.47 1.82 3.28
N HIS A 473 31.80 0.79 2.80
CA HIS A 473 32.36 -0.24 1.92
C HIS A 473 31.80 -0.17 0.49
N LEU A 474 31.08 0.89 0.12
CA LEU A 474 30.63 1.09 -1.26
C LEU A 474 31.73 1.74 -2.10
N ASP A 475 31.99 1.18 -3.29
CA ASP A 475 33.02 1.68 -4.21
C ASP A 475 32.58 2.97 -4.94
N ARG A 476 31.29 3.28 -4.89
CA ARG A 476 30.66 4.41 -5.59
C ARG A 476 29.44 4.95 -4.85
N PRO A 477 29.00 6.18 -5.13
CA PRO A 477 27.71 6.67 -4.65
C PRO A 477 26.54 5.79 -5.12
N VAL A 478 25.66 5.42 -4.19
CA VAL A 478 24.45 4.61 -4.41
C VAL A 478 23.23 5.37 -3.89
N LEU A 479 22.17 5.42 -4.68
CA LEU A 479 20.90 6.04 -4.29
C LEU A 479 20.29 5.27 -3.12
N ALA A 480 19.92 5.95 -2.05
CA ALA A 480 19.39 5.28 -0.86
C ALA A 480 18.01 5.77 -0.44
N GLU A 481 17.14 4.80 -0.15
CA GLU A 481 15.91 4.96 0.61
C GLU A 481 15.79 3.85 1.67
N MET A 482 15.08 4.14 2.76
CA MET A 482 14.89 3.20 3.88
C MET A 482 13.51 3.36 4.52
N SER A 483 13.00 2.32 5.20
CA SER A 483 11.67 2.32 5.84
C SER A 483 11.56 3.16 7.13
N THR A 484 12.68 3.59 7.70
CA THR A 484 12.75 4.50 8.86
C THR A 484 13.67 5.69 8.60
N PHE A 485 13.60 6.72 9.44
CA PHE A 485 14.41 7.92 9.25
C PHE A 485 14.94 8.53 10.57
N PRO A 486 15.77 7.81 11.35
CA PRO A 486 16.57 8.44 12.40
C PRO A 486 17.56 9.45 11.80
N HIS A 487 18.04 10.36 12.64
CA HIS A 487 18.87 11.50 12.28
C HIS A 487 20.03 11.15 11.32
N HIS A 488 20.77 10.08 11.64
CA HIS A 488 21.99 9.66 10.93
C HIS A 488 21.77 9.19 9.50
N LEU A 489 20.57 8.71 9.16
CA LEU A 489 20.31 8.26 7.79
C LEU A 489 20.26 9.43 6.81
N TRP A 490 20.11 10.67 7.31
CA TRP A 490 20.07 11.85 6.45
C TRP A 490 21.32 11.98 5.59
N TYR A 491 22.50 11.67 6.13
CA TYR A 491 23.78 11.80 5.42
C TYR A 491 23.87 11.00 4.12
N VAL A 492 23.24 9.83 4.09
CA VAL A 492 23.36 8.89 2.97
C VAL A 492 22.07 8.75 2.16
N ARG A 493 20.94 9.22 2.70
CA ARG A 493 19.64 9.15 2.05
C ARG A 493 19.58 10.12 0.87
N SER A 494 19.16 9.61 -0.29
CA SER A 494 19.05 10.40 -1.53
C SER A 494 17.66 10.98 -1.76
N ARG A 495 16.61 10.36 -1.20
CA ARG A 495 15.23 10.85 -1.26
C ARG A 495 14.37 10.24 -0.15
N SER A 496 13.14 10.72 0.01
CA SER A 496 12.21 10.17 1.01
C SER A 496 10.74 10.30 0.59
N GLY A 497 9.87 9.53 1.25
CA GLY A 497 8.44 9.44 0.93
C GLY A 497 8.04 8.11 0.28
N ALA A 498 8.75 7.01 0.54
CA ALA A 498 8.38 5.68 0.09
C ALA A 498 7.19 5.06 0.89
N TRP A 499 6.05 5.75 0.97
CA TRP A 499 4.86 5.20 1.66
C TRP A 499 4.21 4.08 0.85
N ASP A 500 3.61 3.10 1.54
CA ASP A 500 2.81 2.05 0.94
C ASP A 500 1.53 2.60 0.31
N HIS A 501 1.03 1.90 -0.72
CA HIS A 501 -0.21 2.24 -1.40
C HIS A 501 -1.43 2.22 -0.45
N PRO A 502 -2.44 3.09 -0.65
CA PRO A 502 -3.74 2.95 -0.03
C PRO A 502 -4.55 1.80 -0.66
N THR A 503 -5.65 1.46 -0.01
CA THR A 503 -6.68 0.49 -0.43
C THR A 503 -8.05 1.15 -0.61
N ARG A 504 -8.23 2.34 -0.08
CA ARG A 504 -9.42 3.18 -0.21
C ARG A 504 -9.02 4.66 -0.04
N SER A 505 -9.88 5.57 -0.50
CA SER A 505 -9.74 7.02 -0.37
C SER A 505 -8.43 7.53 -0.97
N HIS A 506 -8.12 7.10 -2.19
CA HIS A 506 -6.82 7.30 -2.85
C HIS A 506 -6.41 8.77 -2.86
N LYS A 507 -7.28 9.69 -3.31
CA LYS A 507 -6.99 11.14 -3.39
C LYS A 507 -6.68 11.78 -2.03
N VAL A 508 -7.42 11.41 -0.98
CA VAL A 508 -7.16 11.90 0.38
C VAL A 508 -5.79 11.45 0.86
N PHE A 509 -5.43 10.18 0.61
CA PHE A 509 -4.12 9.66 0.97
C PHE A 509 -2.98 10.34 0.18
N ILE A 510 -3.16 10.57 -1.12
CA ILE A 510 -2.22 11.32 -1.98
C ILE A 510 -1.93 12.69 -1.37
N ASP A 511 -2.98 13.43 -0.98
CA ASP A 511 -2.83 14.78 -0.41
C ASP A 511 -2.17 14.79 0.96
N ILE A 512 -2.47 13.81 1.82
CA ILE A 512 -1.78 13.64 3.11
C ILE A 512 -0.29 13.38 2.87
N HIS A 513 0.03 12.50 1.93
CA HIS A 513 1.40 12.14 1.62
C HIS A 513 2.19 13.32 1.02
N ALA A 514 1.63 13.98 0.00
CA ALA A 514 2.22 15.18 -0.60
C ALA A 514 2.41 16.30 0.44
N GLY A 515 1.44 16.48 1.34
CA GLY A 515 1.53 17.42 2.46
C GLY A 515 2.67 17.09 3.42
N ALA A 516 2.86 15.81 3.77
CA ALA A 516 3.96 15.37 4.62
C ALA A 516 5.34 15.58 3.95
N ASN A 517 5.42 15.38 2.63
CA ASN A 517 6.67 15.53 1.87
C ASN A 517 7.19 16.97 1.81
N ARG A 518 6.37 18.00 2.09
CA ARG A 518 6.85 19.40 2.18
C ARG A 518 7.96 19.57 3.23
N ALA A 519 7.98 18.72 4.26
CA ALA A 519 9.03 18.76 5.28
C ALA A 519 10.42 18.35 4.75
N LEU A 520 10.49 17.69 3.58
CA LEU A 520 11.74 17.23 2.95
C LEU A 520 12.53 18.40 2.35
N GLU A 521 11.86 19.44 1.85
CA GLU A 521 12.50 20.66 1.36
C GLU A 521 13.32 21.36 2.44
N GLN A 522 12.89 21.26 3.70
CA GLN A 522 13.61 21.83 4.84
C GLN A 522 14.89 21.09 5.17
N ILE A 523 15.07 19.87 4.67
CA ILE A 523 16.24 19.01 4.95
C ILE A 523 17.00 18.68 3.67
N PHE A 524 16.77 19.45 2.60
CA PHE A 524 17.48 19.33 1.33
C PHE A 524 17.41 17.92 0.72
N LEU A 525 16.25 17.26 0.83
CA LEU A 525 15.99 15.98 0.17
C LEU A 525 14.91 16.10 -0.91
N PRO A 526 15.13 15.50 -2.09
CA PRO A 526 14.08 15.18 -3.05
C PRO A 526 12.95 14.37 -2.42
N SER A 527 11.72 14.61 -2.90
CA SER A 527 10.54 13.89 -2.47
C SER A 527 10.19 12.75 -3.44
N HIS A 528 9.53 11.73 -2.90
CA HIS A 528 9.00 10.60 -3.63
C HIS A 528 7.56 10.37 -3.14
N LEU A 529 6.58 10.08 -4.01
CA LEU A 529 5.16 9.91 -3.64
C LEU A 529 4.75 8.47 -3.34
N GLY A 530 5.71 7.59 -3.16
CA GLY A 530 5.51 6.27 -2.58
C GLY A 530 5.19 5.19 -3.60
N TRP A 531 4.81 4.04 -3.09
CA TRP A 531 4.51 2.84 -3.85
C TRP A 531 3.02 2.79 -4.14
N TRP A 532 2.66 2.67 -5.42
CA TRP A 532 1.27 2.65 -5.87
C TRP A 532 0.95 1.34 -6.56
N ARG A 533 -0.30 0.90 -6.43
CA ARG A 533 -0.86 -0.23 -7.17
C ARG A 533 -2.07 0.23 -7.93
N TYR A 534 -2.20 -0.21 -9.17
CA TYR A 534 -3.45 -0.12 -9.91
C TYR A 534 -4.39 -1.20 -9.41
N LYS A 535 -5.56 -0.79 -8.93
CA LYS A 535 -6.54 -1.71 -8.34
C LYS A 535 -7.79 -1.81 -9.19
N THR A 536 -8.24 -3.03 -9.39
CA THR A 536 -9.58 -3.33 -9.91
C THR A 536 -10.52 -3.71 -8.77
N TRP A 537 -11.79 -3.98 -9.07
CA TRP A 537 -12.73 -4.38 -8.03
C TRP A 537 -12.37 -5.74 -7.40
N HIS A 538 -12.14 -5.74 -6.09
CA HIS A 538 -11.87 -6.93 -5.28
C HIS A 538 -12.86 -7.08 -4.10
N GLY A 539 -14.04 -6.45 -4.22
CA GLY A 539 -15.09 -6.48 -3.20
C GLY A 539 -15.16 -5.23 -2.33
N PHE A 540 -16.08 -5.23 -1.37
CA PHE A 540 -16.49 -4.06 -0.58
C PHE A 540 -15.36 -3.40 0.25
N SER A 541 -14.31 -4.14 0.57
CA SER A 541 -13.24 -3.67 1.45
C SER A 541 -12.09 -2.99 0.71
N GLN A 542 -12.17 -2.83 -0.62
CA GLN A 542 -11.15 -2.18 -1.44
C GLN A 542 -11.78 -1.35 -2.55
N GLU A 543 -11.28 -0.13 -2.76
CA GLU A 543 -11.72 0.71 -3.86
C GLU A 543 -10.84 0.47 -5.10
N PRO A 544 -11.45 0.32 -6.30
CA PRO A 544 -10.70 0.39 -7.55
C PRO A 544 -9.96 1.73 -7.66
N THR A 545 -8.92 1.76 -8.48
CA THR A 545 -8.27 3.00 -8.89
C THR A 545 -8.83 3.39 -10.25
N TYR A 546 -9.28 4.64 -10.38
CA TYR A 546 -9.78 5.18 -11.64
C TYR A 546 -8.79 6.16 -12.26
N PHE A 547 -9.11 6.65 -13.46
CA PHE A 547 -8.24 7.58 -14.18
C PHE A 547 -7.97 8.85 -13.37
N ASP A 548 -8.98 9.39 -12.70
CA ASP A 548 -8.91 10.63 -11.92
C ASP A 548 -8.08 10.46 -10.64
N ASP A 549 -8.00 9.26 -10.06
CA ASP A 549 -7.07 8.99 -8.95
C ASP A 549 -5.60 9.04 -9.43
N ILE A 550 -5.32 8.48 -10.61
CA ILE A 550 -3.96 8.46 -11.19
C ILE A 550 -3.58 9.82 -11.77
N GLU A 551 -4.51 10.57 -12.34
CA GLU A 551 -4.27 11.98 -12.71
C GLU A 551 -3.94 12.80 -11.47
N HIS A 552 -4.68 12.64 -10.36
CA HIS A 552 -4.38 13.36 -9.11
C HIS A 552 -2.99 13.02 -8.56
N LEU A 553 -2.59 11.75 -8.60
CA LEU A 553 -1.24 11.34 -8.24
C LEU A 553 -0.20 11.99 -9.17
N GLY A 554 -0.42 11.92 -10.49
CA GLY A 554 0.45 12.51 -11.50
C GLY A 554 0.60 14.03 -11.35
N VAL A 555 -0.48 14.74 -11.04
CA VAL A 555 -0.49 16.18 -10.76
C VAL A 555 0.41 16.51 -9.56
N ARG A 556 0.30 15.75 -8.47
CA ARG A 556 1.16 15.97 -7.29
C ARG A 556 2.63 15.65 -7.58
N CYS A 557 2.91 14.57 -8.33
CA CYS A 557 4.27 14.28 -8.81
C CYS A 557 4.82 15.43 -9.67
N LEU A 558 4.03 15.90 -10.63
CA LEU A 558 4.39 16.96 -11.57
C LEU A 558 4.68 18.27 -10.84
N GLY A 559 3.78 18.70 -9.96
CA GLY A 559 3.94 19.95 -9.20
C GLY A 559 5.15 19.93 -8.28
N ALA A 560 5.37 18.86 -7.51
CA ALA A 560 6.47 18.77 -6.55
C ALA A 560 7.77 18.20 -7.14
N ASN A 561 7.80 17.90 -8.44
CA ASN A 561 8.84 17.10 -9.08
C ASN A 561 9.15 15.80 -8.32
N SER A 562 8.14 15.15 -7.74
CA SER A 562 8.33 13.91 -6.96
C SER A 562 8.38 12.70 -7.87
N GLY A 563 9.33 11.79 -7.63
CA GLY A 563 9.29 10.46 -8.21
C GLY A 563 8.13 9.61 -7.66
N VAL A 564 7.81 8.51 -8.33
CA VAL A 564 6.77 7.55 -7.90
C VAL A 564 7.22 6.12 -8.15
N SER A 565 6.67 5.15 -7.40
CA SER A 565 6.87 3.74 -7.69
C SER A 565 5.58 3.03 -8.02
N ILE A 566 5.65 2.07 -8.95
CA ILE A 566 4.53 1.20 -9.30
C ILE A 566 4.85 -0.22 -8.85
N GLN A 567 3.90 -0.85 -8.14
CA GLN A 567 3.96 -2.22 -7.65
C GLN A 567 2.78 -3.05 -8.16
N GLY A 568 2.95 -4.36 -8.23
CA GLY A 568 1.86 -5.29 -8.50
C GLY A 568 1.42 -5.31 -9.96
N VAL A 569 2.25 -4.79 -10.87
CA VAL A 569 2.06 -4.84 -12.31
C VAL A 569 3.14 -5.73 -12.91
N SER A 570 2.74 -6.62 -13.81
CA SER A 570 3.59 -7.38 -14.72
C SER A 570 3.09 -7.21 -16.15
N ALA A 571 3.88 -7.62 -17.13
CA ALA A 571 3.45 -7.62 -18.53
C ALA A 571 2.19 -8.47 -18.73
N THR A 572 2.05 -9.59 -18.02
CA THR A 572 0.84 -10.42 -18.01
C THR A 572 -0.37 -9.69 -17.43
N THR A 573 -0.26 -9.01 -16.29
CA THR A 573 -1.41 -8.27 -15.73
C THR A 573 -1.80 -7.08 -16.61
N LEU A 574 -0.82 -6.39 -17.21
CA LEU A 574 -1.08 -5.28 -18.13
C LEU A 574 -1.87 -5.77 -19.37
N ARG A 575 -1.50 -6.95 -19.90
CA ARG A 575 -2.19 -7.60 -21.03
C ARG A 575 -3.60 -8.08 -20.68
N THR A 576 -3.79 -8.67 -19.50
CA THR A 576 -5.04 -9.38 -19.13
C THR A 576 -6.03 -8.55 -18.33
N VAL A 577 -5.66 -7.35 -17.88
CA VAL A 577 -6.51 -6.46 -17.08
C VAL A 577 -6.57 -5.08 -17.76
N PRO A 578 -7.58 -4.81 -18.60
CA PRO A 578 -7.63 -3.59 -19.43
C PRO A 578 -7.55 -2.28 -18.66
N ALA A 579 -8.07 -2.22 -17.42
CA ALA A 579 -7.92 -1.04 -16.56
C ALA A 579 -6.45 -0.63 -16.39
N LEU A 580 -5.55 -1.59 -16.16
CA LEU A 580 -4.14 -1.32 -15.88
C LEU A 580 -3.45 -0.69 -17.09
N THR A 581 -3.80 -1.09 -18.31
CA THR A 581 -3.24 -0.51 -19.54
C THR A 581 -3.65 0.96 -19.68
N ARG A 582 -4.91 1.31 -19.36
CA ARG A 582 -5.37 2.71 -19.33
C ARG A 582 -4.63 3.54 -18.27
N LEU A 583 -4.48 3.01 -17.05
CA LEU A 583 -3.82 3.71 -15.95
C LEU A 583 -2.30 3.87 -16.19
N ALA A 584 -1.65 2.87 -16.77
CA ALA A 584 -0.23 2.93 -17.14
C ALA A 584 0.07 4.05 -18.14
N ALA A 585 -0.80 4.22 -19.15
CA ALA A 585 -0.65 5.31 -20.13
C ALA A 585 -0.72 6.69 -19.48
N ILE A 586 -1.60 6.87 -18.48
CA ILE A 586 -1.69 8.13 -17.71
C ILE A 586 -0.41 8.35 -16.91
N THR A 587 0.05 7.36 -16.13
CA THR A 587 1.29 7.47 -15.36
C THR A 587 2.47 7.84 -16.25
N ARG A 588 2.62 7.16 -17.39
CA ARG A 588 3.67 7.45 -18.37
C ARG A 588 3.63 8.89 -18.87
N GLN A 589 2.44 9.40 -19.20
CA GLN A 589 2.28 10.74 -19.74
C GLN A 589 2.66 11.82 -18.73
N TYR A 590 2.24 11.68 -17.47
CA TYR A 590 2.60 12.61 -16.41
C TYR A 590 4.10 12.53 -16.06
N GLU A 591 4.68 11.34 -16.02
CA GLU A 591 6.13 11.17 -15.79
C GLU A 591 6.98 11.79 -16.90
N ALA A 592 6.57 11.64 -18.17
CA ALA A 592 7.26 12.28 -19.29
C ALA A 592 7.24 13.80 -19.17
N LEU A 593 6.09 14.41 -18.84
CA LEU A 593 5.97 15.86 -18.64
C LEU A 593 6.77 16.37 -17.43
N ARG A 594 6.79 15.61 -16.34
CA ARG A 594 7.55 15.93 -15.12
C ARG A 594 9.05 15.93 -15.40
N ARG A 595 9.57 14.85 -15.98
CA ARG A 595 10.99 14.74 -16.32
C ARG A 595 11.43 15.76 -17.35
N ALA A 596 10.54 16.10 -18.28
CA ALA A 596 10.77 17.14 -19.27
C ALA A 596 10.84 18.56 -18.70
N GLY A 597 10.36 18.79 -17.47
CA GLY A 597 10.20 20.14 -16.92
C GLY A 597 9.23 20.98 -17.73
N TYR A 598 8.14 20.38 -18.25
CA TYR A 598 7.32 20.99 -19.29
C TYR A 598 6.58 22.27 -18.84
N PHE A 599 6.04 22.30 -17.62
CA PHE A 599 5.30 23.44 -17.08
C PHE A 599 6.19 24.38 -16.27
N ASP A 600 5.86 25.68 -16.26
CA ASP A 600 6.56 26.68 -15.44
C ASP A 600 6.28 26.53 -13.93
N GLU A 601 7.12 27.16 -13.11
CA GLU A 601 7.03 27.05 -11.65
C GLU A 601 5.71 27.62 -11.10
N ALA A 602 5.18 28.70 -11.70
CA ALA A 602 3.90 29.28 -11.30
C ALA A 602 2.73 28.31 -11.53
N THR A 603 2.80 27.48 -12.58
CA THR A 603 1.85 26.38 -12.79
C THR A 603 2.08 25.27 -11.76
N CYS A 604 3.32 24.84 -11.55
CA CYS A 604 3.66 23.80 -10.57
C CYS A 604 3.22 24.15 -9.15
N GLU A 605 3.29 25.42 -8.74
CA GLU A 605 2.82 25.90 -7.43
C GLU A 605 1.31 25.64 -7.23
N LYS A 606 0.48 25.91 -8.26
CA LYS A 606 -0.96 25.59 -8.23
C LYS A 606 -1.22 24.10 -8.11
N LEU A 607 -0.38 23.27 -8.75
CA LEU A 607 -0.49 21.81 -8.66
C LEU A 607 -0.11 21.24 -7.28
N ARG A 608 0.57 22.01 -6.42
CA ARG A 608 0.89 21.62 -5.04
C ARG A 608 -0.23 21.98 -4.05
N GLU A 609 -1.28 22.67 -4.47
CA GLU A 609 -2.41 23.03 -3.61
C GLU A 609 -3.21 21.80 -3.22
N THR A 610 -3.22 21.48 -1.92
CA THR A 610 -3.96 20.34 -1.36
C THR A 610 -5.46 20.48 -1.63
N GLY A 611 -6.11 19.39 -2.04
CA GLY A 611 -7.53 19.35 -2.39
C GLY A 611 -7.88 19.90 -3.78
N LYS A 612 -6.96 20.59 -4.47
CA LYS A 612 -7.19 21.02 -5.86
C LYS A 612 -6.80 19.91 -6.82
N GLU A 613 -7.66 19.63 -7.79
CA GLU A 613 -7.46 18.61 -8.82
C GLU A 613 -7.33 19.26 -10.20
N PHE A 614 -6.60 18.60 -11.09
CA PHE A 614 -6.41 19.05 -12.46
C PHE A 614 -6.40 17.85 -13.40
N ALA A 615 -6.92 18.05 -14.61
CA ALA A 615 -6.94 17.05 -15.67
C ALA A 615 -6.06 17.52 -16.84
N LEU A 616 -5.22 16.64 -17.35
CA LEU A 616 -4.28 16.96 -18.42
C LEU A 616 -4.98 16.83 -19.78
N ARG A 617 -4.86 17.83 -20.64
CA ARG A 617 -5.47 17.85 -21.98
C ARG A 617 -4.45 18.28 -23.03
N GLN A 618 -4.68 17.83 -24.25
CA GLN A 618 -3.85 18.21 -25.39
C GLN A 618 -4.67 19.12 -26.31
N THR A 619 -4.12 20.28 -26.66
CA THR A 619 -4.74 21.20 -27.63
C THR A 619 -4.70 20.59 -29.03
N PRO A 620 -5.50 21.10 -30.00
CA PRO A 620 -5.45 20.63 -31.39
C PRO A 620 -4.07 20.77 -32.08
N THR A 621 -3.16 21.58 -31.53
CA THR A 621 -1.78 21.75 -32.01
C THR A 621 -0.78 20.78 -31.37
N GLY A 622 -1.24 20.00 -30.38
CA GLY A 622 -0.44 19.03 -29.64
C GLY A 622 0.27 19.58 -28.41
N GLN A 623 0.02 20.84 -28.01
CA GLN A 623 0.50 21.36 -26.72
C GLN A 623 -0.29 20.77 -25.57
N TRP A 624 0.40 20.42 -24.48
CA TRP A 624 -0.23 19.99 -23.23
C TRP A 624 -0.63 21.19 -22.38
N GLU A 625 -1.83 21.13 -21.83
CA GLU A 625 -2.42 22.11 -20.90
C GLU A 625 -3.13 21.38 -19.76
N LEU A 626 -3.37 22.08 -18.66
CA LEU A 626 -4.09 21.56 -17.50
C LEU A 626 -5.45 22.24 -17.41
N ARG A 627 -6.48 21.51 -17.00
CA ARG A 627 -7.79 22.08 -16.67
C ARG A 627 -8.05 21.83 -15.19
N PRO A 628 -8.42 22.83 -14.38
CA PRO A 628 -8.97 22.58 -13.06
C PRO A 628 -10.10 21.56 -13.18
N SER A 629 -10.13 20.58 -12.29
CA SER A 629 -11.17 19.57 -12.25
C SER A 629 -11.69 19.39 -10.83
N ALA A 630 -12.91 18.89 -10.71
CA ALA A 630 -13.50 18.49 -9.43
C ALA A 630 -14.33 17.23 -9.63
N TYR A 631 -14.10 16.21 -8.81
CA TYR A 631 -14.86 14.96 -8.86
C TYR A 631 -15.58 14.74 -7.53
N SER A 632 -16.86 15.14 -7.48
CA SER A 632 -17.70 14.93 -6.30
C SER A 632 -18.25 13.52 -6.27
N ARG A 633 -17.99 12.79 -5.18
CA ARG A 633 -18.45 11.41 -4.97
C ARG A 633 -19.64 11.41 -4.00
N HIS A 634 -20.69 10.67 -4.34
CA HIS A 634 -21.86 10.50 -3.49
C HIS A 634 -22.29 9.03 -3.44
N LYS A 635 -22.46 8.51 -2.22
CA LYS A 635 -22.89 7.13 -1.98
C LYS A 635 -24.40 7.09 -1.79
N VAL A 636 -25.12 6.51 -2.76
CA VAL A 636 -26.53 6.17 -2.62
C VAL A 636 -26.64 4.86 -1.85
N THR A 637 -27.25 4.91 -0.67
CA THR A 637 -27.34 3.79 0.28
C THR A 637 -28.66 3.04 0.21
N ALA A 638 -29.71 3.67 -0.30
CA ALA A 638 -30.97 3.05 -0.74
C ALA A 638 -31.75 4.07 -1.59
N PRO A 639 -32.52 3.64 -2.60
CA PRO A 639 -33.46 4.52 -3.29
C PRO A 639 -34.71 4.66 -2.41
N ASP A 640 -34.87 5.81 -1.71
CA ASP A 640 -36.01 6.22 -0.85
C ASP A 640 -35.62 6.73 0.54
N ASN A 641 -34.37 6.52 0.98
CA ASN A 641 -33.93 6.91 2.31
C ASN A 641 -33.38 8.35 2.37
N GLY A 642 -33.52 9.09 1.28
CA GLY A 642 -33.04 10.45 1.06
C GLY A 642 -31.63 10.52 0.48
N SER A 643 -30.86 9.42 0.51
CA SER A 643 -29.50 9.42 -0.06
C SER A 643 -29.48 9.45 -1.59
N GLU A 644 -30.61 9.22 -2.24
CA GLU A 644 -30.76 9.38 -3.69
C GLU A 644 -30.78 10.84 -4.15
N ARG A 645 -30.86 11.81 -3.22
CA ARG A 645 -30.89 13.25 -3.51
C ARG A 645 -29.74 13.98 -2.81
N TRP A 646 -29.01 14.81 -3.55
CA TRP A 646 -27.95 15.66 -3.01
C TRP A 646 -27.75 16.91 -3.88
N THR A 647 -26.81 17.77 -3.51
CA THR A 647 -26.47 18.98 -4.29
C THR A 647 -25.07 18.85 -4.86
N VAL A 648 -24.92 19.15 -6.15
CA VAL A 648 -23.62 19.31 -6.82
C VAL A 648 -23.34 20.80 -6.97
N VAL A 649 -22.21 21.26 -6.43
CA VAL A 649 -21.76 22.64 -6.57
C VAL A 649 -20.87 22.76 -7.80
N ASN A 650 -21.27 23.57 -8.78
CA ASN A 650 -20.47 23.88 -9.96
C ASN A 650 -19.83 25.26 -9.82
N GLU A 651 -18.56 25.29 -9.45
CA GLU A 651 -17.74 26.51 -9.36
C GLU A 651 -17.23 27.00 -10.72
N GLN A 652 -17.52 26.26 -11.79
CA GLN A 652 -17.04 26.52 -13.15
C GLN A 652 -18.18 27.04 -14.04
N GLY A 653 -17.89 27.29 -15.32
CA GLY A 653 -18.92 27.67 -16.30
C GLY A 653 -19.98 26.57 -16.52
N ARG A 654 -21.10 26.97 -17.14
CA ARG A 654 -22.18 26.05 -17.54
C ARG A 654 -21.64 24.93 -18.42
N GLN A 655 -21.86 23.68 -18.05
CA GLN A 655 -21.26 22.53 -18.75
C GLN A 655 -22.07 21.24 -18.59
N ARG A 656 -21.81 20.27 -19.48
CA ARG A 656 -22.23 18.88 -19.26
C ARG A 656 -21.23 18.22 -18.31
N PRO A 657 -21.69 17.58 -17.22
CA PRO A 657 -20.79 16.88 -16.34
C PRO A 657 -20.30 15.57 -16.94
N PHE A 658 -19.09 15.17 -16.53
CA PHE A 658 -18.74 13.76 -16.53
C PHE A 658 -19.54 13.04 -15.43
N ILE A 659 -20.04 11.84 -15.70
CA ILE A 659 -20.76 11.03 -14.71
C ILE A 659 -20.19 9.62 -14.68
N ARG A 660 -19.87 9.12 -13.49
CA ARG A 660 -19.55 7.72 -13.26
C ARG A 660 -20.51 7.10 -12.25
N ILE A 661 -21.08 5.95 -12.59
CA ILE A 661 -22.02 5.21 -11.73
C ILE A 661 -21.45 3.81 -11.52
N GLN A 662 -21.15 3.46 -10.27
CA GLN A 662 -20.69 2.13 -9.88
C GLN A 662 -21.75 1.44 -9.03
N ALA A 663 -22.11 0.21 -9.38
CA ALA A 663 -23.00 -0.62 -8.55
C ALA A 663 -22.22 -1.21 -7.36
N LEU A 664 -22.75 -1.09 -6.15
CA LEU A 664 -22.13 -1.56 -4.91
C LEU A 664 -22.84 -2.80 -4.35
N HIS A 665 -22.18 -3.53 -3.44
CA HIS A 665 -22.86 -4.61 -2.71
C HIS A 665 -23.99 -4.05 -1.86
N SER A 666 -24.98 -4.87 -1.55
CA SER A 666 -25.99 -4.57 -0.52
C SER A 666 -25.84 -5.50 0.67
N ALA A 667 -26.56 -5.22 1.75
CA ALA A 667 -26.72 -6.18 2.83
C ALA A 667 -27.95 -7.07 2.60
N GLY A 668 -27.95 -8.27 3.19
CA GLY A 668 -29.16 -9.07 3.35
C GLY A 668 -30.18 -8.39 4.28
N PRO A 669 -31.42 -8.91 4.35
CA PRO A 669 -32.46 -8.35 5.22
C PRO A 669 -32.05 -8.35 6.70
N TYR A 670 -32.40 -7.28 7.43
CA TYR A 670 -32.07 -7.14 8.85
C TYR A 670 -32.67 -8.26 9.72
N ASP A 671 -33.86 -8.74 9.38
CA ASP A 671 -34.60 -9.77 10.14
C ASP A 671 -34.34 -11.20 9.63
N ALA A 672 -33.28 -11.43 8.85
CA ALA A 672 -32.92 -12.77 8.38
C ALA A 672 -32.57 -13.68 9.56
N THR A 673 -33.10 -14.91 9.59
CA THR A 673 -32.96 -15.84 10.72
C THR A 673 -31.54 -16.39 10.95
N ASP A 674 -30.66 -16.26 9.97
CA ASP A 674 -29.27 -16.74 9.99
C ASP A 674 -28.24 -15.61 10.20
N ASP A 675 -28.68 -14.45 10.70
CA ASP A 675 -27.80 -13.34 11.00
C ASP A 675 -27.10 -13.51 12.37
N ARG A 676 -25.97 -12.80 12.58
CA ARG A 676 -25.24 -12.88 13.85
C ARG A 676 -25.32 -11.56 14.61
N ILE A 677 -25.88 -11.58 15.82
CA ILE A 677 -25.90 -10.40 16.69
C ILE A 677 -24.46 -10.11 17.17
N VAL A 678 -23.96 -8.93 16.82
CA VAL A 678 -22.64 -8.42 17.25
C VAL A 678 -22.77 -7.65 18.56
N ALA A 679 -23.84 -6.86 18.69
CA ALA A 679 -24.21 -6.16 19.92
C ALA A 679 -25.72 -6.26 20.16
N GLU A 680 -26.14 -6.72 21.33
CA GLU A 680 -27.57 -6.89 21.66
C GLU A 680 -28.13 -5.69 22.43
N PHE A 681 -27.28 -5.03 23.22
CA PHE A 681 -27.60 -4.00 24.20
C PHE A 681 -28.60 -4.49 25.24
N ALA A 682 -28.42 -5.73 25.71
CA ALA A 682 -29.26 -6.33 26.74
C ALA A 682 -28.98 -5.71 28.13
N THR A 683 -27.72 -5.39 28.41
CA THR A 683 -27.25 -4.88 29.71
C THR A 683 -26.30 -3.69 29.53
N ASP A 684 -26.14 -2.89 30.59
CA ASP A 684 -25.26 -1.70 30.60
C ASP A 684 -23.76 -2.06 30.49
N ASP A 685 -23.38 -3.27 30.88
CA ASP A 685 -21.99 -3.73 30.96
C ASP A 685 -21.46 -4.43 29.70
N GLU A 686 -22.30 -4.65 28.68
CA GLU A 686 -21.90 -5.27 27.41
C GLU A 686 -20.69 -4.56 26.76
N PHE A 687 -20.55 -3.25 26.97
CA PHE A 687 -19.40 -2.45 26.56
C PHE A 687 -18.63 -1.87 27.75
N GLY A 688 -17.98 -2.74 28.53
CA GLY A 688 -17.28 -2.35 29.77
C GLY A 688 -16.11 -1.35 29.66
N ASP A 689 -15.41 -1.25 28.51
CA ASP A 689 -14.33 -0.25 28.32
C ASP A 689 -14.87 1.03 27.70
N HIS A 690 -15.00 2.09 28.50
CA HIS A 690 -15.46 3.40 28.06
C HIS A 690 -14.41 4.49 28.28
N LYS A 691 -14.27 5.41 27.33
CA LYS A 691 -13.44 6.62 27.46
C LYS A 691 -14.10 7.80 26.76
N ALA A 692 -13.90 9.00 27.28
CA ALA A 692 -14.28 10.25 26.64
C ALA A 692 -13.17 11.28 26.78
N ILE A 693 -13.15 12.26 25.88
CA ILE A 693 -12.33 13.46 26.12
C ILE A 693 -12.88 14.21 27.34
N LYS A 694 -12.00 14.87 28.12
CA LYS A 694 -12.35 15.52 29.40
C LYS A 694 -13.57 16.44 29.33
N ALA A 695 -13.78 17.13 28.20
CA ALA A 695 -14.89 18.06 28.01
C ALA A 695 -16.24 17.39 27.71
N VAL A 696 -16.26 16.07 27.50
CA VAL A 696 -17.46 15.30 27.17
C VAL A 696 -17.81 14.37 28.33
N LYS A 697 -19.06 14.45 28.78
CA LYS A 697 -19.68 13.46 29.66
C LYS A 697 -20.64 12.64 28.82
N ALA A 698 -20.50 11.32 28.81
CA ALA A 698 -21.34 10.47 28.00
C ALA A 698 -21.68 9.15 28.67
N THR A 699 -22.86 8.61 28.36
CA THR A 699 -23.36 7.32 28.84
C THR A 699 -23.91 6.50 27.68
N LEU A 700 -23.81 5.18 27.78
CA LEU A 700 -24.46 4.20 26.91
C LEU A 700 -25.22 3.24 27.82
N LYS A 701 -26.55 3.23 27.77
CA LYS A 701 -27.40 2.43 28.68
C LYS A 701 -28.40 1.57 27.92
N SER A 702 -28.68 0.38 28.42
CA SER A 702 -29.79 -0.44 27.97
C SER A 702 -31.11 0.17 28.43
N VAL A 703 -32.04 0.40 27.49
CA VAL A 703 -33.37 0.95 27.76
C VAL A 703 -34.46 0.13 27.09
N SER A 704 -35.66 0.08 27.69
CA SER A 704 -36.86 -0.55 27.11
C SER A 704 -37.70 0.43 26.28
N THR A 705 -37.36 1.72 26.26
CA THR A 705 -37.99 2.74 25.41
C THR A 705 -37.00 3.88 25.16
N PRO A 706 -36.82 4.35 23.90
CA PRO A 706 -37.41 3.83 22.67
C PRO A 706 -36.76 2.50 22.24
N VAL A 707 -37.54 1.59 21.65
CA VAL A 707 -37.05 0.32 21.09
C VAL A 707 -37.62 0.12 19.69
N LYS A 708 -36.77 -0.23 18.71
CA LYS A 708 -37.19 -0.54 17.33
C LYS A 708 -37.41 -2.03 17.10
N VAL A 709 -36.51 -2.86 17.60
CA VAL A 709 -36.51 -4.32 17.45
C VAL A 709 -36.05 -4.95 18.76
N GLY A 710 -36.67 -6.08 19.13
CA GLY A 710 -36.33 -6.79 20.37
C GLY A 710 -36.94 -6.15 21.61
N LYS A 711 -36.30 -6.35 22.76
CA LYS A 711 -36.77 -5.86 24.07
C LYS A 711 -36.09 -4.58 24.53
N THR A 712 -34.87 -4.32 24.06
CA THR A 712 -34.04 -3.21 24.51
C THR A 712 -33.35 -2.52 23.33
N SER A 713 -32.83 -1.32 23.60
CA SER A 713 -31.94 -0.56 22.71
C SER A 713 -30.88 0.13 23.56
N ALA A 714 -29.74 0.46 22.97
CA ALA A 714 -28.75 1.28 23.65
C ALA A 714 -29.10 2.76 23.51
N LEU A 715 -29.40 3.44 24.61
CA LEU A 715 -29.51 4.90 24.67
C LEU A 715 -28.13 5.50 24.93
N LEU A 716 -27.61 6.19 23.93
CA LEU A 716 -26.41 7.00 24.02
C LEU A 716 -26.82 8.44 24.34
N THR A 717 -26.24 9.01 25.39
CA THR A 717 -26.37 10.44 25.72
C THR A 717 -24.99 11.03 25.89
N ALA A 718 -24.70 12.17 25.26
CA ALA A 718 -23.39 12.81 25.38
C ALA A 718 -23.51 14.34 25.44
N THR A 719 -22.92 14.95 26.47
CA THR A 719 -22.92 16.40 26.69
C THR A 719 -21.52 16.96 26.46
N ASN A 720 -21.40 17.98 25.61
CA ASN A 720 -20.12 18.64 25.32
C ASN A 720 -20.03 20.01 26.02
N THR A 721 -19.16 20.10 27.02
CA THR A 721 -18.85 21.36 27.73
C THR A 721 -17.64 22.10 27.13
N GLY A 722 -17.10 21.60 26.02
CA GLY A 722 -15.96 22.15 25.32
C GLY A 722 -16.31 23.34 24.42
N LYS A 723 -15.27 23.91 23.79
CA LYS A 723 -15.42 25.03 22.85
C LYS A 723 -15.81 24.52 21.45
N PRO A 724 -16.51 25.35 20.64
CA PRO A 724 -16.75 25.05 19.22
C PRO A 724 -15.47 24.64 18.48
N GLY A 725 -15.56 23.59 17.66
CA GLY A 725 -14.43 23.07 16.88
C GLY A 725 -13.37 22.30 17.68
N ALA A 726 -13.47 22.20 19.01
CA ALA A 726 -12.66 21.29 19.81
C ALA A 726 -13.05 19.83 19.53
N SER A 727 -12.17 18.89 19.87
CA SER A 727 -12.51 17.47 19.81
C SER A 727 -13.56 17.13 20.88
N SER A 728 -14.54 16.30 20.54
CA SER A 728 -15.70 16.03 21.39
C SER A 728 -16.13 14.55 21.31
N TRP A 729 -15.17 13.63 21.40
CA TRP A 729 -15.46 12.20 21.26
C TRP A 729 -15.73 11.51 22.61
N ALA A 730 -16.58 10.49 22.56
CA ALA A 730 -16.68 9.42 23.57
C ALA A 730 -16.71 8.06 22.85
N ARG A 731 -16.30 7.00 23.55
CA ARG A 731 -16.25 5.63 23.01
C ARG A 731 -16.63 4.59 24.05
N TRP A 732 -17.16 3.46 23.57
CA TRP A 732 -17.46 2.24 24.32
C TRP A 732 -16.97 1.05 23.53
N THR A 733 -16.29 0.09 24.17
CA THR A 733 -15.68 -1.07 23.49
C THR A 733 -16.09 -2.39 24.13
N LYS A 734 -16.63 -3.27 23.29
CA LYS A 734 -16.87 -4.68 23.56
C LYS A 734 -15.68 -5.48 23.04
N THR A 735 -15.16 -6.38 23.87
CA THR A 735 -14.09 -7.32 23.49
C THR A 735 -14.69 -8.72 23.35
N PHE A 736 -14.33 -9.41 22.28
CA PHE A 736 -14.68 -10.80 22.03
C PHE A 736 -13.48 -11.67 22.37
N ASP A 737 -13.64 -12.56 23.33
CA ASP A 737 -12.65 -13.57 23.69
C ASP A 737 -13.34 -14.94 23.85
N PRO A 738 -13.14 -15.88 22.91
CA PRO A 738 -12.28 -15.76 21.72
C PRO A 738 -12.84 -14.79 20.65
N PRO A 739 -12.02 -14.31 19.70
CA PRO A 739 -12.48 -13.53 18.55
C PRO A 739 -13.58 -14.24 17.76
N ILE A 740 -14.57 -13.47 17.29
CA ILE A 740 -15.70 -14.02 16.52
C ILE A 740 -15.40 -14.08 15.01
N ASN A 741 -15.97 -15.07 14.33
CA ASN A 741 -15.89 -15.22 12.89
C ASN A 741 -17.18 -14.67 12.22
N LEU A 742 -17.01 -13.65 11.37
CA LEU A 742 -18.02 -12.98 10.55
C LEU A 742 -17.84 -13.26 9.04
N THR A 743 -17.11 -14.31 8.68
CA THR A 743 -16.96 -14.70 7.26
C THR A 743 -18.32 -15.03 6.67
N GLY A 744 -18.62 -14.43 5.52
CA GLY A 744 -19.94 -14.53 4.87
C GLY A 744 -21.01 -13.60 5.45
N ARG A 745 -20.70 -12.82 6.50
CA ARG A 745 -21.61 -11.86 7.17
C ARG A 745 -20.88 -10.55 7.50
N GLN A 746 -20.28 -9.92 6.48
CA GLN A 746 -19.38 -8.79 6.69
C GLN A 746 -20.08 -7.42 6.78
N ALA A 747 -21.33 -7.30 6.32
CA ALA A 747 -22.10 -6.07 6.47
C ALA A 747 -22.66 -5.95 7.89
N LEU A 748 -22.92 -4.72 8.35
CA LEU A 748 -23.64 -4.47 9.59
C LEU A 748 -24.99 -3.81 9.29
N GLY A 749 -26.04 -4.29 9.93
CA GLY A 749 -27.36 -3.66 9.96
C GLY A 749 -27.64 -3.07 11.34
N VAL A 750 -28.14 -1.84 11.38
CA VAL A 750 -28.54 -1.17 12.62
C VAL A 750 -29.66 -0.14 12.36
N TRP A 751 -30.62 -0.06 13.28
CA TRP A 751 -31.55 1.07 13.36
C TRP A 751 -31.02 2.08 14.37
N VAL A 752 -31.05 3.36 13.99
CA VAL A 752 -30.65 4.48 14.84
C VAL A 752 -31.85 5.42 15.01
N HIS A 753 -32.18 5.76 16.24
CA HIS A 753 -33.13 6.80 16.57
C HIS A 753 -32.38 8.11 16.81
N GLY A 754 -32.47 9.05 15.87
CA GLY A 754 -31.75 10.32 15.96
C GLY A 754 -32.54 11.43 16.69
N ASP A 755 -31.81 12.43 17.18
CA ASP A 755 -32.36 13.69 17.72
C ASP A 755 -32.19 14.87 16.75
N GLY A 756 -31.52 14.67 15.62
CA GLY A 756 -31.29 15.67 14.57
C GLY A 756 -30.16 16.67 14.84
N LYS A 757 -29.31 16.46 15.86
CA LYS A 757 -28.28 17.43 16.26
C LYS A 757 -26.95 17.34 15.49
N GLY A 758 -26.79 16.34 14.63
CA GLY A 758 -25.71 16.27 13.65
C GLY A 758 -24.39 15.68 14.17
N GLU A 759 -24.39 15.02 15.33
CA GLU A 759 -23.25 14.23 15.79
C GLU A 759 -22.94 13.07 14.84
N ILE A 760 -21.73 12.53 14.96
CA ILE A 760 -21.25 11.41 14.16
C ILE A 760 -21.08 10.19 15.04
N LEU A 761 -21.80 9.12 14.71
CA LEU A 761 -21.57 7.78 15.24
C LEU A 761 -20.54 7.05 14.38
N ASN A 762 -19.72 6.22 15.01
CA ASN A 762 -18.84 5.28 14.31
C ASN A 762 -18.97 3.88 14.91
N LEU A 763 -19.32 2.90 14.08
CA LEU A 763 -19.34 1.49 14.44
C LEU A 763 -18.07 0.82 13.88
N GLN A 764 -17.05 0.76 14.73
CA GLN A 764 -15.70 0.30 14.36
C GLN A 764 -15.50 -1.18 14.72
N LEU A 765 -15.16 -2.01 13.72
CA LEU A 765 -14.71 -3.40 13.94
C LEU A 765 -13.19 -3.52 13.89
N ARG A 766 -12.61 -4.37 14.77
CA ARG A 766 -11.16 -4.65 14.81
C ARG A 766 -10.82 -6.12 15.02
N SER A 767 -9.83 -6.58 14.27
CA SER A 767 -9.18 -7.88 14.47
C SER A 767 -7.99 -7.78 15.44
N PRO A 768 -7.48 -8.92 15.97
CA PRO A 768 -6.26 -8.92 16.76
C PRO A 768 -5.08 -8.26 16.04
N ILE A 769 -4.29 -7.47 16.78
CA ILE A 769 -3.21 -6.65 16.21
C ILE A 769 -2.08 -7.48 15.57
N HIS A 770 -1.87 -8.72 16.03
CA HIS A 770 -0.90 -9.64 15.44
C HIS A 770 -1.31 -10.13 14.03
N MET A 771 -2.59 -9.99 13.66
CA MET A 771 -3.11 -10.32 12.32
C MET A 771 -3.20 -9.08 11.40
N THR A 772 -3.73 -7.97 11.92
CA THR A 772 -3.88 -6.70 11.19
C THR A 772 -4.13 -5.55 12.18
N TYR A 773 -3.69 -4.35 11.82
CA TYR A 773 -3.95 -3.12 12.58
C TYR A 773 -5.07 -2.27 11.97
N ALA A 774 -5.86 -2.82 11.04
CA ALA A 774 -6.95 -2.09 10.38
C ALA A 774 -8.04 -1.60 11.35
N TYR A 775 -8.66 -0.47 10.98
CA TYR A 775 -9.90 0.02 11.57
C TYR A 775 -11.03 -0.13 10.55
N GLY A 776 -12.02 -0.98 10.84
CA GLY A 776 -13.24 -1.13 10.03
C GLY A 776 -14.26 -0.06 10.41
N GLU A 777 -14.03 1.17 9.97
CA GLU A 777 -14.83 2.37 10.28
C GLU A 777 -16.14 2.43 9.49
N HIS A 778 -17.24 2.76 10.16
CA HIS A 778 -18.53 3.01 9.49
C HIS A 778 -19.22 4.20 10.15
N TYR A 779 -19.42 5.29 9.40
CA TYR A 779 -19.90 6.54 9.97
C TYR A 779 -21.39 6.76 9.71
N ILE A 780 -22.10 7.25 10.72
CA ILE A 780 -23.51 7.68 10.61
C ILE A 780 -23.59 9.10 11.15
N LYS A 781 -24.00 10.05 10.30
CA LYS A 781 -24.34 11.40 10.73
C LYS A 781 -25.80 11.43 11.20
N VAL A 782 -26.04 11.94 12.40
CA VAL A 782 -27.36 11.94 13.06
C VAL A 782 -28.05 13.30 12.85
N ASP A 783 -28.36 13.63 11.61
CA ASP A 783 -29.07 14.87 11.22
C ASP A 783 -30.55 14.65 10.91
N PHE A 784 -31.11 13.56 11.45
CA PHE A 784 -32.50 13.16 11.32
C PHE A 784 -33.12 12.88 12.69
N THR A 785 -34.44 12.96 12.79
CA THR A 785 -35.20 12.59 13.99
C THR A 785 -35.92 11.27 13.79
N GLY A 786 -36.09 10.50 14.86
CA GLY A 786 -36.79 9.22 14.80
C GLY A 786 -35.92 8.07 14.28
N TRP A 787 -36.53 6.89 14.09
CA TRP A 787 -35.84 5.67 13.65
C TRP A 787 -35.51 5.65 12.16
N LYS A 788 -34.24 5.43 11.83
CA LYS A 788 -33.74 5.20 10.46
C LYS A 788 -32.85 3.97 10.42
N TYR A 789 -32.97 3.17 9.36
CA TYR A 789 -32.16 1.96 9.15
C TYR A 789 -30.91 2.26 8.31
N PHE A 790 -29.79 1.64 8.69
CA PHE A 790 -28.50 1.76 8.02
C PHE A 790 -27.91 0.39 7.66
N GLU A 791 -27.48 0.26 6.41
CA GLU A 791 -26.62 -0.83 5.93
C GLU A 791 -25.17 -0.32 5.84
N LEU A 792 -24.30 -0.83 6.70
CA LEU A 792 -22.90 -0.46 6.79
C LEU A 792 -22.06 -1.56 6.14
N VAL A 793 -21.54 -1.28 4.94
CA VAL A 793 -20.90 -2.28 4.08
C VAL A 793 -19.42 -1.95 3.89
N GLU A 794 -19.10 -0.91 3.11
CA GLU A 794 -17.72 -0.49 2.86
C GLU A 794 -17.19 0.36 4.02
N PRO A 795 -15.90 0.24 4.41
CA PRO A 795 -15.30 1.16 5.37
C PRO A 795 -15.19 2.60 4.83
N ASP A 796 -15.62 3.58 5.62
CA ASP A 796 -15.79 4.99 5.20
C ASP A 796 -14.52 5.85 5.39
N GLY A 797 -13.38 5.41 4.87
CA GLY A 797 -12.09 6.08 5.10
C GLY A 797 -12.01 7.56 4.68
N GLU A 798 -12.83 7.98 3.71
CA GLU A 798 -12.86 9.36 3.17
C GLU A 798 -13.35 10.36 4.22
N ASP A 799 -14.31 9.94 5.04
CA ASP A 799 -14.94 10.76 6.08
C ASP A 799 -14.16 10.77 7.40
N TYR A 800 -13.07 10.02 7.53
CA TYR A 800 -12.27 9.96 8.77
C TYR A 800 -11.85 11.37 9.25
N ARG A 801 -11.56 12.28 8.31
CA ARG A 801 -11.12 13.66 8.63
C ARG A 801 -12.26 14.63 8.96
N SER A 802 -13.53 14.20 8.85
CA SER A 802 -14.69 15.00 9.25
C SER A 802 -14.77 15.21 10.77
N ALA A 803 -14.03 14.43 11.56
CA ALA A 803 -13.98 14.54 13.00
C ALA A 803 -12.57 14.37 13.57
N LYS A 804 -12.37 14.77 14.84
CA LYS A 804 -11.10 14.64 15.57
C LYS A 804 -11.13 13.40 16.47
N TRP A 805 -10.47 12.32 16.03
CA TRP A 805 -10.45 11.01 16.70
C TRP A 805 -9.28 10.83 17.69
N PRO A 806 -9.41 9.94 18.71
CA PRO A 806 -8.35 9.66 19.69
C PRO A 806 -7.22 8.77 19.18
N TYR A 807 -7.31 8.28 17.96
CA TYR A 807 -6.30 7.45 17.31
C TYR A 807 -5.91 8.08 15.99
N ARG A 808 -4.67 7.83 15.56
CA ARG A 808 -4.11 8.31 14.30
C ARG A 808 -3.26 7.22 13.68
N SER A 809 -3.69 6.69 12.54
CA SER A 809 -2.87 5.79 11.72
C SER A 809 -3.38 5.79 10.29
N TRP A 810 -2.63 6.44 9.41
CA TRP A 810 -2.98 6.51 7.98
C TRP A 810 -3.07 5.12 7.37
N TYR A 811 -2.17 4.22 7.73
CA TYR A 811 -2.21 2.86 7.19
C TYR A 811 -3.39 2.05 7.75
N ALA A 812 -3.77 2.23 9.02
CA ALA A 812 -4.91 1.51 9.57
C ALA A 812 -6.25 1.89 8.91
N ILE A 813 -6.38 3.15 8.49
CA ILE A 813 -7.58 3.69 7.83
C ILE A 813 -7.56 3.40 6.32
N TYR A 814 -6.49 3.82 5.65
CA TYR A 814 -6.46 3.88 4.18
C TYR A 814 -5.91 2.60 3.55
N ARG A 815 -4.93 1.93 4.18
CA ARG A 815 -4.20 0.80 3.57
C ARG A 815 -4.73 -0.57 4.01
N SER A 816 -4.89 -0.77 5.30
CA SER A 816 -5.14 -2.08 5.91
C SER A 816 -6.62 -2.45 5.89
N THR A 817 -6.90 -3.76 5.90
CA THR A 817 -8.25 -4.32 5.89
C THR A 817 -8.47 -5.22 7.10
N THR A 818 -9.67 -5.13 7.68
CA THR A 818 -10.12 -5.96 8.81
C THR A 818 -10.21 -7.43 8.41
N ARG A 819 -9.79 -8.34 9.30
CA ARG A 819 -9.88 -9.79 9.10
C ARG A 819 -11.18 -10.30 9.72
N TYR A 820 -12.23 -10.40 8.91
CA TYR A 820 -13.57 -10.78 9.37
C TYR A 820 -13.68 -12.21 9.90
N ASN A 821 -12.70 -13.08 9.66
CA ASN A 821 -12.65 -14.39 10.28
C ASN A 821 -12.22 -14.38 11.76
N ALA A 822 -11.72 -13.24 12.26
CA ALA A 822 -11.28 -13.06 13.64
C ALA A 822 -11.48 -11.61 14.08
N ILE A 823 -12.71 -11.25 14.45
CA ILE A 823 -13.06 -9.95 15.05
C ILE A 823 -12.91 -10.05 16.56
N SER A 824 -12.01 -9.25 17.12
CA SER A 824 -11.72 -9.22 18.55
C SER A 824 -12.41 -8.07 19.29
N LYS A 825 -12.81 -7.01 18.58
CA LYS A 825 -13.44 -5.84 19.20
C LYS A 825 -14.48 -5.20 18.30
N MET A 826 -15.54 -4.71 18.94
CA MET A 826 -16.46 -3.71 18.39
C MET A 826 -16.39 -2.47 19.27
N THR A 827 -16.21 -1.30 18.66
CA THR A 827 -16.19 -0.01 19.35
C THR A 827 -17.25 0.90 18.77
N ILE A 828 -18.09 1.47 19.63
CA ILE A 828 -19.04 2.53 19.27
C ILE A 828 -18.40 3.85 19.70
N TYR A 829 -18.30 4.79 18.77
CA TYR A 829 -17.96 6.17 19.09
C TYR A 829 -19.14 7.10 18.83
N VAL A 830 -19.18 8.20 19.59
CA VAL A 830 -19.88 9.44 19.24
C VAL A 830 -18.85 10.56 19.14
N ASN A 831 -18.96 11.44 18.16
CA ASN A 831 -18.06 12.56 17.94
C ASN A 831 -18.80 13.76 17.31
N ASN A 832 -18.13 14.91 17.18
CA ASN A 832 -18.72 16.16 16.68
C ASN A 832 -20.00 16.59 17.43
N ILE A 833 -20.08 16.30 18.73
CA ILE A 833 -21.14 16.77 19.62
C ILE A 833 -21.10 18.30 19.64
N PRO A 834 -22.20 19.02 19.31
CA PRO A 834 -22.20 20.48 19.30
C PRO A 834 -21.82 21.06 20.67
N ALA A 835 -21.08 22.17 20.66
CA ALA A 835 -20.59 22.78 21.90
C ALA A 835 -21.74 23.35 22.74
N GLY A 836 -21.74 23.06 24.04
CA GLY A 836 -22.81 23.45 24.97
C GLY A 836 -24.06 22.57 24.89
N GLU A 837 -24.13 21.65 23.92
CA GLU A 837 -25.30 20.81 23.69
C GLU A 837 -25.17 19.43 24.33
N THR A 838 -26.32 18.78 24.47
CA THR A 838 -26.43 17.35 24.75
C THR A 838 -27.09 16.67 23.56
N VAL A 839 -26.47 15.61 23.05
CA VAL A 839 -27.02 14.76 22.00
C VAL A 839 -27.52 13.46 22.59
N THR A 840 -28.57 12.89 21.98
CA THR A 840 -29.16 11.62 22.36
C THR A 840 -29.53 10.80 21.13
N CYS A 841 -29.05 9.55 21.08
CA CYS A 841 -29.49 8.61 20.05
C CYS A 841 -29.70 7.21 20.62
N ALA A 842 -30.70 6.49 20.14
CA ALA A 842 -30.90 5.09 20.50
C ALA A 842 -30.43 4.15 19.36
N LEU A 843 -29.78 3.04 19.70
CA LEU A 843 -29.33 2.03 18.74
C LEU A 843 -30.07 0.72 18.99
N SER A 844 -30.67 0.14 17.95
CA SER A 844 -31.15 -1.26 17.99
C SER A 844 -29.96 -2.23 18.07
N PRO A 845 -30.19 -3.53 18.33
CA PRO A 845 -29.15 -4.54 18.17
C PRO A 845 -28.39 -4.39 16.84
N VAL A 846 -27.07 -4.55 16.88
CA VAL A 846 -26.22 -4.52 15.67
C VAL A 846 -26.06 -5.93 15.17
N ARG A 847 -26.51 -6.16 13.93
CA ARG A 847 -26.53 -7.47 13.28
C ARG A 847 -25.48 -7.55 12.19
N ALA A 848 -24.76 -8.67 12.11
CA ALA A 848 -23.86 -8.99 11.02
C ALA A 848 -24.63 -9.73 9.92
N LEU A 849 -24.63 -9.16 8.72
CA LEU A 849 -25.49 -9.54 7.59
C LEU A 849 -24.65 -10.02 6.40
N PRO A 850 -25.16 -10.96 5.59
CA PRO A 850 -24.48 -11.39 4.37
C PRO A 850 -24.40 -10.24 3.36
N LEU A 851 -23.33 -10.24 2.57
CA LEU A 851 -23.21 -9.35 1.42
C LEU A 851 -24.01 -9.92 0.25
N VAL A 852 -24.75 -9.06 -0.43
CA VAL A 852 -25.59 -9.43 -1.57
C VAL A 852 -25.13 -8.69 -2.82
N GLU A 853 -25.08 -9.41 -3.93
CA GLU A 853 -24.87 -8.85 -5.26
C GLU A 853 -26.15 -8.10 -5.68
N SER A 854 -26.01 -6.80 -5.95
CA SER A 854 -27.13 -5.89 -6.22
C SER A 854 -26.87 -5.13 -7.53
N PRO A 855 -27.10 -5.79 -8.69
CA PRO A 855 -27.04 -5.09 -9.97
C PRO A 855 -28.11 -3.99 -10.00
N ILE A 856 -27.82 -2.89 -10.71
CA ILE A 856 -28.79 -1.81 -10.93
C ILE A 856 -29.15 -1.75 -12.41
N ALA A 857 -30.43 -1.66 -12.74
CA ALA A 857 -30.92 -1.57 -14.11
C ALA A 857 -31.45 -0.16 -14.40
N ASN A 858 -31.30 0.28 -15.65
CA ASN A 858 -31.76 1.57 -16.14
C ASN A 858 -31.41 2.76 -15.23
N PRO A 859 -30.16 2.89 -14.74
CA PRO A 859 -29.82 4.00 -13.86
C PRO A 859 -30.09 5.33 -14.56
N SER A 860 -30.59 6.29 -13.81
CA SER A 860 -30.97 7.60 -14.28
C SER A 860 -30.49 8.67 -13.31
N VAL A 861 -30.21 9.83 -13.86
CA VAL A 861 -29.87 11.03 -13.11
C VAL A 861 -30.83 12.15 -13.49
N VAL A 862 -31.22 12.97 -12.52
CA VAL A 862 -32.05 14.15 -12.74
C VAL A 862 -31.28 15.38 -12.26
N VAL A 863 -31.17 16.37 -13.14
CA VAL A 863 -30.49 17.65 -12.89
C VAL A 863 -31.30 18.76 -13.52
N GLY A 864 -31.58 19.84 -12.78
CA GLY A 864 -32.37 20.96 -13.31
C GLY A 864 -33.76 20.55 -13.83
N GLY A 865 -34.34 19.48 -13.27
CA GLY A 865 -35.62 18.90 -13.71
C GLY A 865 -35.54 18.02 -14.97
N GLN A 866 -34.37 17.89 -15.61
CA GLN A 866 -34.18 17.04 -16.78
C GLN A 866 -33.64 15.67 -16.38
N ARG A 867 -34.24 14.60 -16.92
CA ARG A 867 -33.85 13.21 -16.65
C ARG A 867 -33.02 12.64 -17.80
N LEU A 868 -31.87 12.07 -17.46
CA LEU A 868 -31.04 11.28 -18.36
C LEU A 868 -31.01 9.83 -17.86
N THR A 869 -31.43 8.88 -18.69
CA THR A 869 -31.48 7.46 -18.36
C THR A 869 -30.49 6.67 -19.21
N PHE A 870 -29.74 5.75 -18.58
CA PHE A 870 -28.83 4.85 -19.25
C PHE A 870 -29.48 3.46 -19.37
N PRO A 871 -29.99 3.05 -20.55
CA PRO A 871 -30.74 1.79 -20.71
C PRO A 871 -29.82 0.57 -20.70
N VAL A 872 -29.28 0.24 -19.51
CA VAL A 872 -28.33 -0.85 -19.30
C VAL A 872 -28.44 -1.37 -17.87
N THR A 873 -28.08 -2.63 -17.66
CA THR A 873 -27.85 -3.19 -16.32
C THR A 873 -26.37 -3.10 -15.97
N ILE A 874 -26.04 -2.50 -14.84
CA ILE A 874 -24.68 -2.44 -14.29
C ILE A 874 -24.55 -3.53 -13.22
N PRO A 875 -23.78 -4.61 -13.46
CA PRO A 875 -23.51 -5.63 -12.44
C PRO A 875 -22.74 -5.04 -11.26
N THR A 876 -22.93 -5.58 -10.04
CA THR A 876 -22.16 -5.15 -8.86
C THR A 876 -20.66 -5.14 -9.13
N GLY A 877 -19.98 -4.09 -8.69
CA GLY A 877 -18.54 -3.88 -8.91
C GLY A 877 -18.15 -3.46 -10.32
N SER A 878 -19.10 -3.39 -11.26
CA SER A 878 -18.94 -2.78 -12.58
C SER A 878 -19.32 -1.29 -12.51
N TYR A 879 -18.90 -0.52 -13.51
CA TYR A 879 -19.16 0.92 -13.52
C TYR A 879 -19.41 1.45 -14.93
N LEU A 880 -20.27 2.45 -15.04
CA LEU A 880 -20.54 3.20 -16.26
C LEU A 880 -19.85 4.56 -16.18
N GLU A 881 -19.17 4.99 -17.25
CA GLU A 881 -18.63 6.35 -17.41
C GLU A 881 -19.31 7.04 -18.60
N TYR A 882 -19.82 8.25 -18.38
CA TYR A 882 -20.42 9.13 -19.37
C TYR A 882 -19.59 10.42 -19.46
N ASP A 883 -19.10 10.73 -20.66
CA ASP A 883 -18.22 11.88 -20.92
C ASP A 883 -18.94 13.16 -21.37
N GLY A 884 -20.29 13.15 -21.38
CA GLY A 884 -21.13 14.22 -21.89
C GLY A 884 -21.73 13.94 -23.27
N ASP A 885 -21.23 12.90 -23.97
CA ASP A 885 -21.74 12.47 -25.27
C ASP A 885 -22.01 10.96 -25.33
N VAL A 886 -21.07 10.13 -24.86
CA VAL A 886 -21.14 8.67 -24.95
C VAL A 886 -20.97 8.03 -23.57
N ALA A 887 -21.85 7.09 -23.24
CA ALA A 887 -21.73 6.29 -22.02
C ALA A 887 -21.06 4.94 -22.32
N ARG A 888 -20.17 4.49 -21.45
CA ARG A 888 -19.41 3.24 -21.58
C ARG A 888 -19.52 2.43 -20.29
N LEU A 889 -20.05 1.22 -20.39
CA LEU A 889 -20.11 0.28 -19.26
C LEU A 889 -18.84 -0.57 -19.24
N PHE A 890 -18.11 -0.51 -18.14
CA PHE A 890 -16.91 -1.29 -17.87
C PHE A 890 -17.18 -2.38 -16.82
N GLY A 891 -16.62 -3.56 -17.02
CA GLY A 891 -16.65 -4.64 -16.04
C GLY A 891 -15.68 -4.44 -14.88
N ARG A 892 -15.69 -5.40 -13.94
CA ARG A 892 -14.85 -5.39 -12.72
C ARG A 892 -13.34 -5.24 -12.98
N LYS A 893 -12.83 -5.64 -14.15
CA LYS A 893 -11.41 -5.53 -14.57
C LYS A 893 -11.15 -4.33 -15.49
N GLY A 894 -12.16 -3.47 -15.71
CA GLY A 894 -12.10 -2.32 -16.62
C GLY A 894 -12.18 -2.66 -18.10
N GLN A 895 -12.59 -3.88 -18.45
CA GLN A 895 -12.90 -4.23 -19.83
C GLN A 895 -14.21 -3.53 -20.27
N LEU A 896 -14.23 -2.97 -21.48
CA LEU A 896 -15.43 -2.37 -22.06
C LEU A 896 -16.43 -3.48 -22.39
N ASN A 897 -17.62 -3.42 -21.78
CA ASN A 897 -18.69 -4.40 -22.01
C ASN A 897 -19.71 -3.89 -23.02
N VAL A 898 -20.09 -2.60 -22.93
CA VAL A 898 -21.16 -2.00 -23.74
C VAL A 898 -20.89 -0.51 -23.94
N VAL A 899 -21.13 -0.01 -25.15
CA VAL A 899 -21.32 1.42 -25.41
C VAL A 899 -22.81 1.73 -25.38
N VAL A 900 -23.23 2.60 -24.47
CA VAL A 900 -24.63 2.88 -24.17
C VAL A 900 -24.98 4.24 -24.76
N LYS A 901 -26.05 4.27 -25.55
CA LYS A 901 -26.69 5.52 -25.95
C LYS A 901 -27.69 5.92 -24.85
N PRO A 902 -27.47 7.04 -24.14
CA PRO A 902 -28.43 7.47 -23.13
C PRO A 902 -29.74 7.93 -23.80
N SER A 903 -30.83 7.87 -23.03
CA SER A 903 -32.16 8.35 -23.40
C SER A 903 -32.52 9.58 -22.56
N GLY A 904 -33.08 10.61 -23.18
CA GLY A 904 -33.33 11.92 -22.57
C GLY A 904 -32.34 13.00 -23.04
N GLU A 905 -32.56 14.24 -22.60
CA GLU A 905 -31.67 15.37 -22.91
C GLU A 905 -30.47 15.39 -21.94
N PRO A 906 -29.26 15.68 -22.43
CA PRO A 906 -28.07 15.72 -21.60
C PRO A 906 -28.10 16.90 -20.62
N ALA A 907 -28.08 16.58 -19.33
CA ALA A 907 -28.08 17.53 -18.23
C ALA A 907 -26.95 18.56 -18.34
N LEU A 908 -27.31 19.86 -18.30
CA LEU A 908 -26.37 20.95 -18.07
C LEU A 908 -26.39 21.31 -16.59
N LEU A 909 -25.21 21.54 -16.02
CA LEU A 909 -25.06 22.13 -14.69
C LEU A 909 -24.83 23.63 -14.85
N ASP A 910 -25.65 24.44 -14.18
CA ASP A 910 -25.46 25.89 -14.09
C ASP A 910 -24.42 26.21 -13.01
N VAL A 911 -23.94 27.45 -12.96
CA VAL A 911 -23.00 27.90 -11.93
C VAL A 911 -23.70 27.88 -10.56
N GLY A 912 -23.03 27.36 -9.52
CA GLY A 912 -23.57 27.28 -8.15
C GLY A 912 -24.22 25.93 -7.83
N ASP A 913 -25.26 25.95 -7.00
CA ASP A 913 -25.91 24.75 -6.47
C ASP A 913 -26.84 24.12 -7.50
N ASN A 914 -26.64 22.84 -7.77
CA ASN A 914 -27.47 22.05 -8.68
C ASN A 914 -28.06 20.85 -7.92
N PRO A 915 -29.38 20.82 -7.70
CA PRO A 915 -30.05 19.64 -7.16
C PRO A 915 -29.84 18.43 -8.09
N PHE A 916 -29.45 17.31 -7.49
CA PHE A 916 -29.15 16.08 -8.18
C PHE A 916 -29.96 14.94 -7.57
N GLU A 917 -30.64 14.16 -8.39
CA GLU A 917 -31.37 12.96 -7.98
C GLU A 917 -30.90 11.76 -8.80
N PHE A 918 -30.73 10.61 -8.13
CA PHE A 918 -30.40 9.33 -8.75
C PHE A 918 -31.59 8.38 -8.65
N GLY A 919 -31.85 7.62 -9.72
CA GLY A 919 -32.86 6.57 -9.71
C GLY A 919 -32.39 5.35 -10.49
N CYS A 920 -32.88 4.17 -10.13
CA CYS A 920 -32.62 2.93 -10.87
C CYS A 920 -33.71 1.90 -10.59
N ASP A 921 -33.83 0.92 -11.48
CA ASP A 921 -34.60 -0.30 -11.24
C ASP A 921 -33.74 -1.31 -10.48
N VAL A 922 -34.34 -2.00 -9.50
CA VAL A 922 -33.67 -3.02 -8.69
C VAL A 922 -34.12 -4.40 -9.14
N PRO A 923 -33.28 -5.19 -9.83
CA PRO A 923 -33.68 -6.50 -10.36
C PRO A 923 -33.85 -7.58 -9.28
N VAL A 924 -33.26 -7.36 -8.10
CA VAL A 924 -33.27 -8.34 -7.00
C VAL A 924 -34.31 -7.92 -5.96
N ARG A 925 -35.20 -8.84 -5.60
CA ARG A 925 -36.22 -8.60 -4.55
C ARG A 925 -35.57 -8.50 -3.17
N ASP A 926 -36.19 -7.71 -2.30
CA ASP A 926 -35.83 -7.58 -0.88
C ASP A 926 -34.38 -7.12 -0.61
N VAL A 927 -33.77 -6.46 -1.60
CA VAL A 927 -32.43 -5.87 -1.55
C VAL A 927 -32.53 -4.40 -1.91
N ARG A 928 -31.82 -3.53 -1.19
CA ARG A 928 -31.75 -2.10 -1.50
C ARG A 928 -30.66 -1.86 -2.53
N ALA A 929 -30.95 -1.17 -3.63
CA ALA A 929 -29.90 -0.81 -4.58
C ALA A 929 -28.93 0.20 -3.96
N ARG A 930 -27.63 -0.05 -4.12
CA ARG A 930 -26.55 0.83 -3.65
C ARG A 930 -25.66 1.19 -4.82
N ALA A 931 -25.30 2.47 -4.91
CA ALA A 931 -24.45 2.98 -5.99
C ALA A 931 -23.49 4.06 -5.48
N MET A 932 -22.30 4.11 -6.07
CA MET A 932 -21.40 5.26 -5.96
C MET A 932 -21.54 6.09 -7.24
N VAL A 933 -22.01 7.33 -7.11
CA VAL A 933 -22.14 8.28 -8.21
C VAL A 933 -21.02 9.31 -8.09
N THR A 934 -20.21 9.48 -9.13
CA THR A 934 -19.19 10.53 -9.23
C THR A 934 -19.58 11.52 -10.31
N VAL A 935 -19.59 12.81 -9.99
CA VAL A 935 -19.85 13.91 -10.92
C VAL A 935 -18.56 14.70 -11.11
N GLY A 936 -18.07 14.74 -12.35
CA GLY A 936 -16.83 15.41 -12.73
C GLY A 936 -17.08 16.72 -13.47
N LEU A 937 -16.40 17.79 -13.04
CA LEU A 937 -16.49 19.13 -13.63
C LEU A 937 -15.13 19.60 -14.11
N TYR A 938 -15.10 20.42 -15.16
CA TYR A 938 -13.88 20.98 -15.73
C TYR A 938 -13.93 22.51 -15.83
N GLY A 939 -12.86 23.16 -15.41
CA GLY A 939 -12.66 24.60 -15.52
C GLY A 939 -12.02 25.03 -16.84
N GLN A 940 -11.69 26.32 -16.93
CA GLN A 940 -10.95 26.86 -18.08
C GLN A 940 -9.52 26.32 -18.11
N PRO A 941 -8.95 26.04 -19.31
CA PRO A 941 -7.55 25.65 -19.42
C PRO A 941 -6.59 26.66 -18.82
N LEU A 942 -5.50 26.14 -18.24
CA LEU A 942 -4.38 26.90 -17.69
C LEU A 942 -3.08 26.12 -17.82
N GLY A 943 -1.99 26.80 -17.45
CA GLY A 943 -0.67 26.23 -17.35
C GLY A 943 0.20 26.67 -18.51
N ASN A 944 1.25 27.41 -18.20
CA ASN A 944 2.18 27.85 -19.23
C ASN A 944 3.26 26.78 -19.40
N ARG A 945 3.54 26.42 -20.65
CA ARG A 945 4.74 25.67 -20.98
C ARG A 945 5.96 26.57 -20.73
N GLN A 946 7.05 25.98 -20.23
CA GLN A 946 8.35 26.64 -20.24
C GLN A 946 8.80 27.04 -21.65
N ARG A 947 9.83 27.88 -21.73
CA ARG A 947 10.44 28.19 -23.03
C ARG A 947 10.97 26.90 -23.65
N SER A 948 10.90 26.80 -24.98
CA SER A 948 11.23 25.55 -25.66
C SER A 948 12.64 25.03 -25.37
N GLY A 949 13.61 25.91 -25.06
CA GLY A 949 14.98 25.53 -24.72
C GLY A 949 15.16 25.01 -23.28
N ASP A 950 14.19 25.25 -22.41
CA ASP A 950 14.21 24.79 -21.01
C ASP A 950 13.49 23.45 -20.84
N VAL A 951 12.73 23.01 -21.86
CA VAL A 951 12.05 21.71 -21.90
C VAL A 951 13.00 20.63 -22.42
N LYS A 952 13.16 19.55 -21.66
CA LYS A 952 13.95 18.37 -22.07
C LYS A 952 13.13 17.48 -23.00
N TRP A 953 13.09 17.85 -24.29
CA TRP A 953 12.26 17.19 -25.30
C TRP A 953 12.59 15.71 -25.53
N GLU A 954 13.80 15.27 -25.18
CA GLU A 954 14.22 13.87 -25.15
C GLU A 954 13.34 13.01 -24.24
N GLU A 955 12.85 13.57 -23.12
CA GLU A 955 11.94 12.89 -22.20
C GLU A 955 10.53 12.71 -22.79
N MET A 956 10.21 13.49 -23.82
CA MET A 956 8.96 13.45 -24.58
C MET A 956 9.17 12.93 -26.01
N ALA A 957 10.29 12.24 -26.28
CA ALA A 957 10.56 11.65 -27.59
C ALA A 957 9.48 10.64 -28.03
N ARG A 958 8.72 10.09 -27.06
CA ARG A 958 7.58 9.19 -27.29
C ARG A 958 6.35 9.67 -26.53
N GLU A 959 5.24 9.85 -27.24
CA GLU A 959 3.92 10.12 -26.66
C GLU A 959 2.98 8.94 -26.92
N VAL A 960 2.12 8.63 -25.96
CA VAL A 960 1.22 7.48 -26.00
C VAL A 960 -0.20 7.99 -25.79
N ASP A 961 -1.09 7.68 -26.74
CA ASP A 961 -2.50 8.06 -26.61
C ASP A 961 -3.19 7.22 -25.52
N ALA A 962 -4.38 7.62 -25.08
CA ALA A 962 -5.20 6.74 -24.26
C ALA A 962 -5.54 5.45 -25.05
N PRO A 963 -5.28 4.25 -24.50
CA PRO A 963 -5.62 2.99 -25.17
C PRO A 963 -7.12 2.92 -25.42
N ARG A 964 -7.51 2.52 -26.64
CA ARG A 964 -8.90 2.46 -27.06
C ARG A 964 -9.40 1.03 -27.11
N GLN A 965 -10.42 0.72 -26.31
CA GLN A 965 -11.13 -0.54 -26.36
C GLN A 965 -12.23 -0.49 -27.43
N ILE A 966 -12.30 -1.51 -28.28
CA ILE A 966 -13.25 -1.62 -29.39
C ILE A 966 -13.92 -2.98 -29.29
N ILE A 967 -15.23 -2.97 -29.11
CA ILE A 967 -16.05 -4.20 -29.07
C ILE A 967 -17.05 -4.31 -30.23
N ALA A 968 -17.16 -3.26 -31.05
CA ALA A 968 -17.93 -3.24 -32.28
C ALA A 968 -17.27 -2.34 -33.33
N LEU A 969 -17.46 -2.67 -34.61
CA LEU A 969 -17.01 -1.86 -35.76
C LEU A 969 -18.15 -0.97 -36.26
N ASP A 970 -18.71 -0.16 -35.37
CA ASP A 970 -19.94 0.62 -35.56
C ASP A 970 -19.72 2.06 -36.05
N GLY A 971 -18.47 2.44 -36.29
CA GLY A 971 -18.06 3.81 -36.61
C GLY A 971 -17.97 4.74 -35.39
N LEU A 972 -18.46 4.35 -34.23
CA LEU A 972 -18.37 5.10 -32.97
C LEU A 972 -17.13 4.69 -32.17
N GLN A 973 -16.86 3.39 -32.11
CA GLN A 973 -15.76 2.82 -31.33
C GLN A 973 -14.49 2.70 -32.16
N ASN A 974 -14.61 2.26 -33.41
CA ASN A 974 -13.48 1.98 -34.29
C ASN A 974 -13.03 3.19 -35.13
N ARG A 975 -13.60 4.38 -34.92
CA ARG A 975 -13.11 5.67 -35.44
C ARG A 975 -12.82 6.64 -34.30
N TRP A 976 -11.68 7.34 -34.37
CA TRP A 976 -11.26 8.32 -33.36
C TRP A 976 -10.20 9.27 -33.90
N THR A 977 -9.78 10.24 -33.09
CA THR A 977 -8.70 11.17 -33.45
C THR A 977 -7.46 10.97 -32.58
N THR A 978 -6.30 11.24 -33.15
CA THR A 978 -5.03 11.43 -32.42
C THR A 978 -4.44 12.79 -32.76
N VAL A 979 -3.71 13.39 -31.81
CA VAL A 979 -3.03 14.67 -32.02
C VAL A 979 -1.53 14.45 -32.05
N SER A 980 -0.86 14.95 -33.10
CA SER A 980 0.61 14.99 -33.16
C SER A 980 1.10 16.42 -32.92
N ARG A 981 2.03 16.59 -31.98
CA ARG A 981 2.60 17.91 -31.68
C ARG A 981 3.41 18.46 -32.85
N ASP A 982 3.44 19.78 -32.93
CA ASP A 982 4.34 20.52 -33.80
C ASP A 982 5.77 20.53 -33.20
N ALA A 983 6.41 19.36 -33.16
CA ALA A 983 7.77 19.21 -32.68
C ALA A 983 8.52 18.11 -33.44
N GLY A 984 9.76 18.41 -33.82
CA GLY A 984 10.60 17.52 -34.63
C GLY A 984 10.34 17.61 -36.14
N LYS A 985 11.31 17.13 -36.93
CA LYS A 985 11.23 17.12 -38.40
C LYS A 985 10.21 16.10 -38.94
N ARG A 986 9.93 15.05 -38.15
CA ARG A 986 9.08 13.92 -38.55
C ARG A 986 8.47 13.23 -37.32
N THR A 987 7.18 12.90 -37.42
CA THR A 987 6.48 12.01 -36.48
C THR A 987 6.42 10.60 -37.05
N ILE A 988 6.81 9.61 -36.25
CA ILE A 988 6.78 8.18 -36.57
C ILE A 988 5.63 7.55 -35.78
N LEU A 989 4.77 6.80 -36.49
CA LEU A 989 3.65 6.08 -35.92
C LEU A 989 4.10 4.66 -35.54
N ASP A 990 3.94 4.29 -34.28
CA ASP A 990 3.89 2.90 -33.84
C ASP A 990 2.44 2.51 -33.53
N PHE A 991 2.14 1.23 -33.67
CA PHE A 991 0.80 0.69 -33.52
C PHE A 991 0.85 -0.65 -32.79
N GLU A 992 -0.03 -0.83 -31.81
CA GLU A 992 -0.24 -2.10 -31.14
C GLU A 992 -1.74 -2.43 -31.10
N LEU A 993 -2.10 -3.68 -31.40
CA LEU A 993 -3.45 -4.21 -31.30
C LEU A 993 -3.43 -5.50 -30.48
N VAL A 994 -4.13 -5.49 -29.35
CA VAL A 994 -4.30 -6.63 -28.44
C VAL A 994 -5.68 -7.23 -28.65
N VAL A 995 -5.76 -8.55 -28.87
CA VAL A 995 -7.04 -9.26 -28.98
C VAL A 995 -7.42 -9.84 -27.61
N HIS A 996 -8.45 -9.29 -26.98
CA HIS A 996 -8.95 -9.77 -25.68
C HIS A 996 -9.95 -10.90 -25.83
N SER A 997 -10.80 -10.84 -26.85
CA SER A 997 -11.69 -11.94 -27.21
C SER A 997 -12.13 -11.82 -28.67
N VAL A 998 -12.45 -12.95 -29.28
CA VAL A 998 -13.11 -13.03 -30.58
C VAL A 998 -13.96 -14.30 -30.62
N SER A 999 -15.22 -14.20 -31.03
CA SER A 999 -16.18 -15.31 -31.05
C SER A 999 -17.18 -15.15 -32.19
N THR A 1000 -17.86 -16.22 -32.61
CA THR A 1000 -18.97 -16.19 -33.60
C THR A 1000 -20.34 -16.28 -32.91
N THR A 1001 -21.41 -15.78 -33.53
CA THR A 1001 -22.79 -15.87 -32.98
C THR A 1001 -23.45 -17.24 -33.12
N ALA A 1002 -23.04 -18.07 -34.08
CA ALA A 1002 -23.45 -19.47 -34.11
C ALA A 1002 -22.79 -20.23 -32.94
N SER A 1003 -23.62 -20.90 -32.12
CA SER A 1003 -23.16 -21.71 -30.99
C SER A 1003 -22.24 -22.83 -31.51
N PRO A 1004 -20.93 -22.78 -31.24
CA PRO A 1004 -20.01 -23.79 -31.75
C PRO A 1004 -20.30 -25.17 -31.15
N HIS A 1005 -21.05 -25.22 -30.04
CA HIS A 1005 -21.65 -26.42 -29.44
C HIS A 1005 -22.59 -27.19 -30.38
N ASP A 1006 -23.28 -26.49 -31.29
CA ASP A 1006 -24.23 -27.08 -32.24
C ASP A 1006 -23.64 -27.30 -33.62
N ALA A 1007 -22.35 -26.98 -33.80
CA ALA A 1007 -21.66 -27.20 -35.06
C ALA A 1007 -21.56 -28.71 -35.38
N PRO A 1008 -21.60 -29.11 -36.66
CA PRO A 1008 -21.45 -30.51 -37.07
C PRO A 1008 -20.16 -31.18 -36.59
N GLY A 1009 -19.12 -30.40 -36.26
CA GLY A 1009 -17.84 -30.87 -35.75
C GLY A 1009 -17.70 -30.87 -34.23
N ALA A 1010 -18.75 -30.56 -33.47
CA ALA A 1010 -18.72 -30.67 -32.01
C ALA A 1010 -18.77 -32.13 -31.57
N LEU A 1011 -17.81 -32.55 -30.74
CA LEU A 1011 -17.74 -33.90 -30.20
C LEU A 1011 -18.76 -34.06 -29.07
N VAL A 1012 -19.69 -34.99 -29.21
CA VAL A 1012 -20.61 -35.36 -28.12
C VAL A 1012 -19.86 -36.20 -27.08
N ILE A 1013 -19.72 -35.67 -25.88
CA ILE A 1013 -19.11 -36.36 -24.74
C ILE A 1013 -20.16 -37.18 -24.01
N ASP A 1014 -21.31 -36.56 -23.74
CA ASP A 1014 -22.47 -37.26 -23.20
C ASP A 1014 -23.79 -36.57 -23.56
N SER A 1015 -24.78 -37.37 -23.96
CA SER A 1015 -26.15 -36.90 -24.23
C SER A 1015 -27.03 -36.84 -22.99
N PHE A 1016 -26.61 -37.44 -21.87
CA PHE A 1016 -27.33 -37.48 -20.60
C PHE A 1016 -28.73 -38.13 -20.67
N ASP A 1017 -28.98 -38.96 -21.68
CA ASP A 1017 -30.27 -39.64 -21.87
C ASP A 1017 -30.30 -41.09 -21.34
N ASP A 1018 -29.17 -41.60 -20.84
CA ASP A 1018 -29.04 -42.88 -20.16
C ASP A 1018 -28.29 -42.76 -18.81
N PRO A 1019 -29.02 -42.66 -17.67
CA PRO A 1019 -28.42 -42.59 -16.35
C PRO A 1019 -27.69 -43.88 -15.96
N ALA A 1020 -27.94 -45.01 -16.64
CA ALA A 1020 -27.23 -46.27 -16.36
C ALA A 1020 -25.72 -46.16 -16.63
N THR A 1021 -25.29 -45.21 -17.45
CA THR A 1021 -23.87 -44.92 -17.68
C THR A 1021 -23.15 -44.41 -16.42
N PHE A 1022 -23.88 -43.89 -15.43
CA PHE A 1022 -23.38 -43.45 -14.13
C PHE A 1022 -23.64 -44.46 -13.00
N ALA A 1023 -24.12 -45.67 -13.35
CA ALA A 1023 -24.40 -46.71 -12.36
C ALA A 1023 -23.11 -47.37 -11.84
N ASP A 1024 -23.19 -47.87 -10.60
CA ASP A 1024 -22.11 -48.63 -9.99
C ASP A 1024 -21.95 -49.98 -10.72
N SER A 1025 -20.74 -50.30 -11.15
CA SER A 1025 -20.40 -51.56 -11.81
C SER A 1025 -18.94 -51.94 -11.53
N PRO A 1026 -18.55 -53.23 -11.69
CA PRO A 1026 -17.16 -53.65 -11.49
C PRO A 1026 -16.12 -52.89 -12.34
N GLY A 1027 -16.55 -52.27 -13.45
CA GLY A 1027 -15.70 -51.47 -14.34
C GLY A 1027 -15.78 -49.95 -14.14
N ASN A 1028 -16.49 -49.45 -13.11
CA ASN A 1028 -16.67 -48.03 -12.83
C ASN A 1028 -16.27 -47.67 -11.39
N ASP A 1029 -14.97 -47.62 -11.13
CA ASP A 1029 -14.42 -47.25 -9.82
C ASP A 1029 -14.17 -45.74 -9.66
N TYR A 1030 -15.20 -44.91 -9.88
CA TYR A 1030 -15.04 -43.45 -9.72
C TYR A 1030 -14.87 -43.02 -8.24
N LEU A 1031 -15.30 -43.86 -7.30
CA LEU A 1031 -15.31 -43.56 -5.86
C LEU A 1031 -13.89 -43.35 -5.30
N GLN A 1032 -12.87 -43.98 -5.89
CA GLN A 1032 -11.46 -43.75 -5.51
C GLN A 1032 -11.03 -42.28 -5.65
N TYR A 1033 -11.70 -41.51 -6.52
CA TYR A 1033 -11.45 -40.10 -6.78
C TYR A 1033 -12.30 -39.15 -5.93
N VAL A 1034 -13.33 -39.67 -5.24
CA VAL A 1034 -14.19 -38.91 -4.34
C VAL A 1034 -13.53 -38.84 -2.95
N ARG A 1035 -12.99 -37.66 -2.60
CA ARG A 1035 -12.29 -37.42 -1.34
C ARG A 1035 -12.84 -36.20 -0.61
N SER A 1036 -13.11 -36.35 0.69
CA SER A 1036 -13.35 -35.25 1.63
C SER A 1036 -12.28 -35.25 2.73
N SER A 1037 -12.22 -34.21 3.56
CA SER A 1037 -11.23 -34.10 4.65
C SER A 1037 -11.35 -35.19 5.72
N SER A 1038 -12.44 -35.97 5.73
CA SER A 1038 -12.72 -36.99 6.75
C SER A 1038 -13.08 -38.38 6.19
N ARG A 1039 -13.36 -38.54 4.90
CA ARG A 1039 -13.71 -39.84 4.25
C ARG A 1039 -13.33 -39.88 2.77
N SER A 1040 -13.01 -41.07 2.24
CA SER A 1040 -12.80 -41.37 0.81
C SER A 1040 -13.58 -42.63 0.41
N GLY A 1041 -13.98 -42.75 -0.85
CA GLY A 1041 -14.65 -43.95 -1.36
C GLY A 1041 -16.17 -44.03 -1.12
N PHE A 1042 -16.83 -42.89 -0.84
CA PHE A 1042 -18.28 -42.82 -0.61
C PHE A 1042 -18.96 -41.88 -1.61
N ALA A 1043 -20.18 -42.21 -2.02
CA ALA A 1043 -20.95 -41.42 -2.98
C ALA A 1043 -21.65 -40.19 -2.34
N THR A 1044 -21.79 -40.14 -1.02
CA THR A 1044 -22.42 -39.01 -0.32
C THR A 1044 -21.71 -38.71 1.00
N SER A 1045 -21.86 -37.46 1.48
CA SER A 1045 -21.57 -37.15 2.88
C SER A 1045 -22.60 -37.77 3.81
N GLU A 1046 -22.28 -37.86 5.10
CA GLU A 1046 -23.23 -38.28 6.12
C GLU A 1046 -24.51 -37.42 6.06
N GLY A 1047 -25.67 -38.04 6.29
CA GLY A 1047 -26.96 -37.35 6.25
C GLY A 1047 -27.43 -36.89 4.86
N VAL A 1048 -26.73 -37.24 3.78
CA VAL A 1048 -27.11 -36.91 2.40
C VAL A 1048 -27.57 -38.14 1.62
N THR A 1049 -28.72 -38.02 0.96
CA THR A 1049 -29.19 -38.96 -0.06
C THR A 1049 -29.20 -38.30 -1.44
N HIS A 1050 -29.10 -39.11 -2.49
CA HIS A 1050 -29.17 -38.62 -3.86
C HIS A 1050 -29.85 -39.62 -4.80
N GLU A 1051 -30.26 -39.15 -5.96
CA GLU A 1051 -30.90 -39.96 -7.00
C GLU A 1051 -30.52 -39.38 -8.38
N LEU A 1052 -30.16 -40.26 -9.31
CA LEU A 1052 -30.08 -39.94 -10.73
C LEU A 1052 -31.20 -40.63 -11.48
N GLY A 1053 -31.89 -39.86 -12.31
CA GLY A 1053 -32.91 -40.36 -13.22
C GLY A 1053 -32.84 -39.67 -14.56
N VAL A 1054 -33.72 -40.07 -15.47
CA VAL A 1054 -33.88 -39.41 -16.77
C VAL A 1054 -35.23 -38.68 -16.82
N GLU A 1055 -35.21 -37.43 -17.24
CA GLU A 1055 -36.41 -36.66 -17.54
C GLU A 1055 -36.64 -36.64 -19.05
N ARG A 1056 -37.78 -37.16 -19.51
CA ARG A 1056 -38.06 -37.34 -20.95
C ARG A 1056 -38.81 -36.16 -21.57
N ARG A 1057 -39.55 -35.38 -20.76
CA ARG A 1057 -40.39 -34.27 -21.24
C ARG A 1057 -39.64 -32.94 -21.27
N SER A 1058 -38.68 -32.75 -20.37
CA SER A 1058 -37.87 -31.54 -20.25
C SER A 1058 -36.44 -31.83 -20.70
N LYS A 1059 -36.12 -31.50 -21.95
CA LYS A 1059 -34.82 -31.73 -22.58
C LYS A 1059 -34.52 -30.69 -23.65
N LYS A 1060 -33.24 -30.58 -23.99
CA LYS A 1060 -32.67 -29.79 -25.09
C LYS A 1060 -32.26 -30.67 -26.26
N TYR A 1061 -31.68 -31.85 -26.01
CA TYR A 1061 -31.23 -32.78 -27.04
C TYR A 1061 -31.62 -34.23 -26.71
N GLY A 1062 -31.39 -35.14 -27.66
CA GLY A 1062 -31.49 -36.59 -27.42
C GLY A 1062 -32.86 -37.10 -26.97
N LYS A 1063 -32.86 -38.24 -26.27
CA LYS A 1063 -34.09 -38.92 -25.81
C LYS A 1063 -34.59 -38.42 -24.44
N GLY A 1064 -33.75 -37.77 -23.65
CA GLY A 1064 -34.04 -37.26 -22.30
C GLY A 1064 -32.89 -36.38 -21.79
N SER A 1065 -33.07 -35.77 -20.61
CA SER A 1065 -32.01 -35.10 -19.86
C SER A 1065 -31.76 -35.82 -18.53
N LEU A 1066 -30.55 -35.71 -17.99
CA LEU A 1066 -30.19 -36.33 -16.71
C LEU A 1066 -30.72 -35.47 -15.57
N ARG A 1067 -31.62 -36.01 -14.75
CA ARG A 1067 -32.12 -35.37 -13.53
C ARG A 1067 -31.28 -35.84 -12.35
N TYR A 1068 -30.57 -34.92 -11.68
CA TYR A 1068 -29.79 -35.22 -10.48
C TYR A 1068 -30.41 -34.53 -9.26
N VAL A 1069 -30.89 -35.32 -8.30
CA VAL A 1069 -31.52 -34.86 -7.06
C VAL A 1069 -30.64 -35.21 -5.88
N ALA A 1070 -30.51 -34.30 -4.91
CA ALA A 1070 -29.89 -34.59 -3.63
C ALA A 1070 -30.62 -33.91 -2.48
N LYS A 1071 -30.61 -34.52 -1.29
CA LYS A 1071 -31.20 -33.98 -0.07
C LYS A 1071 -30.25 -34.20 1.10
N GLY A 1072 -29.95 -33.14 1.86
CA GLY A 1072 -29.15 -33.22 3.08
C GLY A 1072 -29.96 -32.88 4.33
N THR A 1073 -29.62 -33.53 5.46
CA THR A 1073 -30.18 -33.20 6.79
C THR A 1073 -29.47 -32.01 7.46
N HIS A 1074 -28.38 -31.51 6.87
CA HIS A 1074 -27.62 -30.35 7.34
C HIS A 1074 -27.02 -29.57 6.16
N GLY A 1075 -26.61 -28.32 6.42
CA GLY A 1075 -25.98 -27.47 5.41
C GLY A 1075 -24.58 -27.96 5.06
N GLY A 1076 -24.14 -27.71 3.83
CA GLY A 1076 -22.78 -28.03 3.38
C GLY A 1076 -22.57 -29.50 2.97
N GLY A 1077 -23.63 -30.31 2.93
CA GLY A 1077 -23.57 -31.69 2.46
C GLY A 1077 -23.13 -31.79 0.99
N TRP A 1078 -22.63 -32.97 0.60
CA TRP A 1078 -22.19 -33.25 -0.76
C TRP A 1078 -22.63 -34.64 -1.24
N SER A 1079 -22.73 -34.78 -2.57
CA SER A 1079 -23.03 -36.05 -3.22
C SER A 1079 -22.34 -36.15 -4.58
N ALA A 1080 -21.92 -37.34 -4.99
CA ALA A 1080 -21.07 -37.58 -6.14
C ALA A 1080 -21.49 -38.85 -6.89
N ARG A 1081 -21.55 -38.78 -8.22
CA ARG A 1081 -21.82 -39.91 -9.13
C ARG A 1081 -20.95 -39.81 -10.36
N GLY A 1082 -20.29 -40.89 -10.76
CA GLY A 1082 -19.35 -40.88 -11.87
C GLY A 1082 -19.64 -41.96 -12.90
N ARG A 1083 -19.17 -41.72 -14.11
CA ARG A 1083 -19.06 -42.72 -15.18
C ARG A 1083 -17.60 -42.93 -15.53
N HIS A 1084 -17.30 -44.15 -15.97
CA HIS A 1084 -16.04 -44.50 -16.60
C HIS A 1084 -16.26 -44.60 -18.12
N PHE A 1085 -15.39 -44.00 -18.91
CA PHE A 1085 -15.44 -44.11 -20.36
C PHE A 1085 -14.80 -45.44 -20.79
N ALA A 1086 -15.50 -46.23 -21.63
CA ALA A 1086 -15.00 -47.52 -22.11
C ALA A 1086 -13.68 -47.42 -22.91
N LYS A 1087 -13.42 -46.24 -23.48
CA LYS A 1087 -12.13 -45.84 -24.07
C LYS A 1087 -11.82 -44.43 -23.55
N PRO A 1088 -10.56 -44.12 -23.20
CA PRO A 1088 -10.19 -42.76 -22.82
C PRO A 1088 -10.64 -41.75 -23.88
N LEU A 1089 -11.32 -40.71 -23.43
CA LEU A 1089 -11.83 -39.63 -24.25
C LEU A 1089 -10.68 -38.68 -24.59
N ASP A 1090 -10.46 -38.47 -25.89
CA ASP A 1090 -9.50 -37.50 -26.42
C ASP A 1090 -10.23 -36.21 -26.80
N LEU A 1091 -9.90 -35.14 -26.08
CA LEU A 1091 -10.38 -33.79 -26.34
C LEU A 1091 -9.32 -32.88 -26.98
N ASN A 1092 -8.15 -33.41 -27.37
CA ASN A 1092 -7.18 -32.64 -28.14
C ASN A 1092 -7.81 -32.12 -29.44
N GLY A 1093 -7.48 -30.86 -29.77
CA GLY A 1093 -8.08 -30.17 -30.92
C GLY A 1093 -9.43 -29.49 -30.62
N HIS A 1094 -9.97 -29.65 -29.40
CA HIS A 1094 -11.09 -28.87 -28.89
C HIS A 1094 -10.59 -27.79 -27.93
N THR A 1095 -11.29 -26.66 -27.86
CA THR A 1095 -10.89 -25.53 -26.98
C THR A 1095 -11.86 -25.33 -25.81
N HIS A 1096 -13.09 -25.82 -25.94
CA HIS A 1096 -14.16 -25.60 -24.99
C HIS A 1096 -15.01 -26.86 -24.82
N ILE A 1097 -15.69 -26.94 -23.69
CA ILE A 1097 -16.76 -27.90 -23.40
C ILE A 1097 -17.99 -27.13 -22.92
N GLY A 1098 -19.18 -27.49 -23.38
CA GLY A 1098 -20.42 -26.85 -22.95
C GLY A 1098 -21.59 -27.81 -22.89
N PHE A 1099 -22.60 -27.43 -22.10
CA PHE A 1099 -23.82 -28.20 -21.87
C PHE A 1099 -24.92 -27.31 -21.28
N TRP A 1100 -26.14 -27.82 -21.28
CA TRP A 1100 -27.31 -27.15 -20.72
C TRP A 1100 -27.59 -27.65 -19.30
N ILE A 1101 -27.86 -26.72 -18.39
CA ILE A 1101 -28.33 -27.02 -17.03
C ILE A 1101 -29.69 -26.37 -16.82
N LYS A 1102 -30.65 -27.13 -16.31
CA LYS A 1102 -31.90 -26.58 -15.77
C LYS A 1102 -31.76 -26.49 -14.25
N GLY A 1103 -31.62 -25.27 -13.74
CA GLY A 1103 -31.46 -25.01 -12.30
C GLY A 1103 -32.79 -24.90 -11.56
N ASP A 1104 -32.75 -25.09 -10.24
CA ASP A 1104 -33.85 -24.86 -9.30
C ASP A 1104 -33.73 -23.54 -8.50
N GLY A 1105 -32.57 -22.89 -8.55
CA GLY A 1105 -32.29 -21.61 -7.92
C GLY A 1105 -31.97 -21.67 -6.42
N LEU A 1106 -31.67 -22.85 -5.87
CA LEU A 1106 -31.50 -23.07 -4.43
C LEU A 1106 -30.07 -22.84 -3.90
N GLY A 1107 -29.13 -22.47 -4.77
CA GLY A 1107 -27.81 -21.97 -4.39
C GLY A 1107 -26.75 -23.04 -4.14
N GLU A 1108 -27.07 -24.32 -4.34
CA GLU A 1108 -26.09 -25.40 -4.38
C GLU A 1108 -25.11 -25.21 -5.54
N THR A 1109 -23.96 -25.87 -5.46
CA THR A 1109 -22.97 -25.86 -6.54
C THR A 1109 -22.94 -27.21 -7.24
N LEU A 1110 -23.16 -27.21 -8.55
CA LEU A 1110 -23.04 -28.39 -9.40
C LEU A 1110 -21.65 -28.42 -10.06
N TYR A 1111 -20.99 -29.57 -10.01
CA TYR A 1111 -19.65 -29.80 -10.54
C TYR A 1111 -19.67 -30.93 -11.57
N PHE A 1112 -18.81 -30.78 -12.55
CA PHE A 1112 -18.40 -31.82 -13.49
C PHE A 1112 -16.88 -31.90 -13.38
N GLN A 1113 -16.36 -33.06 -13.03
CA GLN A 1113 -14.94 -33.29 -12.86
C GLN A 1113 -14.49 -34.35 -13.86
N PHE A 1114 -13.52 -34.03 -14.69
CA PHE A 1114 -12.80 -35.04 -15.46
C PHE A 1114 -11.63 -35.58 -14.67
N ARG A 1115 -11.29 -36.85 -14.92
CA ARG A 1115 -10.02 -37.48 -14.51
C ARG A 1115 -9.29 -38.01 -15.72
N ASP A 1116 -8.01 -37.70 -15.83
CA ASP A 1116 -7.15 -38.31 -16.85
C ASP A 1116 -6.57 -39.64 -16.36
N SER A 1117 -5.92 -40.38 -17.27
CA SER A 1117 -5.25 -41.65 -16.99
C SER A 1117 -4.07 -41.56 -16.02
N LYS A 1118 -3.65 -40.35 -15.63
CA LYS A 1118 -2.63 -40.10 -14.60
C LYS A 1118 -3.26 -39.73 -13.25
N GLY A 1119 -4.58 -39.69 -13.16
CA GLY A 1119 -5.35 -39.33 -11.98
C GLY A 1119 -5.45 -37.83 -11.69
N ALA A 1120 -4.91 -36.97 -12.57
CA ALA A 1120 -5.11 -35.53 -12.45
C ALA A 1120 -6.58 -35.18 -12.72
N HIS A 1121 -7.05 -34.04 -12.23
CA HIS A 1121 -8.45 -33.63 -12.33
C HIS A 1121 -8.62 -32.32 -13.08
N PHE A 1122 -9.78 -32.14 -13.72
CA PHE A 1122 -10.19 -30.87 -14.29
C PHE A 1122 -11.62 -30.56 -13.85
N ASP A 1123 -11.81 -29.48 -13.09
CA ASP A 1123 -13.09 -29.14 -12.44
C ASP A 1123 -13.83 -28.05 -13.21
N MET A 1124 -15.09 -28.33 -13.54
CA MET A 1124 -16.05 -27.39 -14.11
C MET A 1124 -17.18 -27.20 -13.11
N LYS A 1125 -17.34 -25.98 -12.58
CA LYS A 1125 -18.28 -25.71 -11.48
C LYS A 1125 -19.17 -24.51 -11.77
N THR A 1126 -20.45 -24.61 -11.41
CA THR A 1126 -21.39 -23.49 -11.48
C THR A 1126 -22.31 -23.48 -10.27
N ALA A 1127 -22.56 -22.30 -9.71
CA ALA A 1127 -23.57 -22.12 -8.67
C ALA A 1127 -24.97 -22.08 -9.32
N ILE A 1128 -25.93 -22.77 -8.71
CA ILE A 1128 -27.30 -22.88 -9.19
C ILE A 1128 -28.16 -21.81 -8.50
N THR A 1129 -27.92 -20.54 -8.86
CA THR A 1129 -28.69 -19.40 -8.37
C THR A 1129 -29.78 -18.96 -9.37
N PHE A 1130 -30.16 -19.84 -10.29
CA PHE A 1130 -31.08 -19.55 -11.38
C PHE A 1130 -32.09 -20.69 -11.55
N THR A 1131 -33.28 -20.34 -12.02
CA THR A 1131 -34.32 -21.29 -12.40
C THR A 1131 -34.37 -21.46 -13.92
N GLY A 1132 -34.71 -22.66 -14.39
CA GLY A 1132 -34.86 -22.93 -15.83
C GLY A 1132 -33.53 -23.21 -16.55
N TRP A 1133 -33.61 -23.37 -17.88
CA TRP A 1133 -32.48 -23.80 -18.71
C TRP A 1133 -31.48 -22.66 -18.95
N ARG A 1134 -30.20 -22.92 -18.68
CA ARG A 1134 -29.06 -22.06 -18.98
C ARG A 1134 -27.97 -22.90 -19.63
N PHE A 1135 -27.40 -22.39 -20.72
CA PHE A 1135 -26.19 -22.95 -21.30
C PHE A 1135 -24.98 -22.52 -20.47
N VAL A 1136 -24.07 -23.44 -20.20
CA VAL A 1136 -22.80 -23.18 -19.53
C VAL A 1136 -21.68 -23.80 -20.34
N ASP A 1137 -20.53 -23.14 -20.38
CA ASP A 1137 -19.33 -23.62 -21.05
C ASP A 1137 -18.05 -23.30 -20.25
N PHE A 1138 -17.00 -24.05 -20.56
CA PHE A 1138 -15.71 -24.00 -19.89
C PHE A 1138 -14.59 -24.16 -20.91
N GLU A 1139 -13.54 -23.34 -20.79
CA GLU A 1139 -12.34 -23.43 -21.62
C GLU A 1139 -11.45 -24.61 -21.17
N LEU A 1140 -10.99 -25.42 -22.12
CA LEU A 1140 -10.14 -26.59 -21.87
C LEU A 1140 -8.66 -26.16 -21.73
N GLN A 1141 -8.31 -25.56 -20.58
CA GLN A 1141 -6.94 -25.13 -20.30
C GLN A 1141 -6.48 -25.55 -18.89
N LYS A 1142 -5.54 -26.50 -18.82
CA LYS A 1142 -4.81 -26.86 -17.60
C LYS A 1142 -3.47 -27.52 -17.96
N ARG A 1143 -2.34 -26.98 -17.47
CA ARG A 1143 -0.97 -27.38 -17.88
C ARG A 1143 -0.62 -28.81 -17.47
N ASP A 1144 -1.20 -29.25 -16.35
CA ASP A 1144 -0.91 -30.48 -15.63
C ASP A 1144 -2.07 -31.48 -15.70
N PHE A 1145 -2.86 -31.43 -16.78
CA PHE A 1145 -3.95 -32.36 -17.09
C PHE A 1145 -3.83 -32.84 -18.55
N ASP A 1146 -4.02 -34.14 -18.77
CA ASP A 1146 -3.89 -34.77 -20.08
C ASP A 1146 -5.25 -34.87 -20.79
N PHE A 1147 -5.58 -33.87 -21.61
CA PHE A 1147 -6.83 -33.85 -22.37
C PHE A 1147 -6.91 -34.94 -23.46
N ALA A 1148 -5.83 -35.68 -23.72
CA ALA A 1148 -5.83 -36.78 -24.69
C ALA A 1148 -6.37 -38.10 -24.11
N ALA A 1149 -6.46 -38.20 -22.78
CA ALA A 1149 -6.62 -39.48 -22.10
C ALA A 1149 -7.56 -39.38 -20.89
N ILE A 1150 -8.79 -38.88 -21.09
CA ILE A 1150 -9.78 -38.71 -20.03
C ILE A 1150 -10.54 -40.02 -19.77
N GLU A 1151 -10.46 -40.55 -18.55
CA GLU A 1151 -11.06 -41.84 -18.19
C GLU A 1151 -12.39 -41.72 -17.44
N TYR A 1152 -12.58 -40.66 -16.64
CA TYR A 1152 -13.81 -40.49 -15.85
C TYR A 1152 -14.45 -39.12 -16.03
N LEU A 1153 -15.79 -39.10 -15.96
CA LEU A 1153 -16.60 -37.91 -15.74
C LEU A 1153 -17.40 -38.10 -14.44
N ILE A 1154 -17.21 -37.19 -13.48
CA ILE A 1154 -17.83 -37.26 -12.16
C ILE A 1154 -18.68 -36.00 -11.91
N LEU A 1155 -19.95 -36.23 -11.55
CA LEU A 1155 -20.93 -35.22 -11.20
C LEU A 1155 -20.95 -35.03 -9.68
N TYR A 1156 -20.86 -33.79 -9.19
CA TYR A 1156 -21.02 -33.50 -7.76
C TYR A 1156 -22.07 -32.43 -7.49
N TYR A 1157 -22.79 -32.60 -6.40
CA TYR A 1157 -23.30 -31.46 -5.63
C TYR A 1157 -22.38 -31.20 -4.44
N ASN A 1158 -22.00 -29.94 -4.24
CA ASN A 1158 -21.49 -29.44 -2.95
C ASN A 1158 -22.36 -28.30 -2.45
N SER A 1159 -22.20 -27.98 -1.17
CA SER A 1159 -22.88 -26.88 -0.50
C SER A 1159 -24.40 -27.06 -0.51
N LEU A 1160 -24.88 -28.29 -0.28
CA LEU A 1160 -26.32 -28.55 -0.20
C LEU A 1160 -26.96 -27.69 0.89
N PRO A 1161 -28.13 -27.07 0.63
CA PRO A 1161 -28.90 -26.38 1.65
C PRO A 1161 -29.42 -27.36 2.71
N ALA A 1162 -29.48 -26.90 3.96
CA ALA A 1162 -29.93 -27.74 5.08
C ALA A 1162 -31.42 -28.10 4.95
N ASN A 1163 -31.76 -29.38 5.12
CA ASN A 1163 -33.13 -29.90 5.15
C ASN A 1163 -33.96 -29.66 3.87
N GLN A 1164 -33.30 -29.38 2.75
CA GLN A 1164 -33.95 -29.11 1.48
C GLN A 1164 -33.43 -30.07 0.38
N SER A 1165 -34.32 -30.43 -0.53
CA SER A 1165 -33.95 -31.18 -1.74
C SER A 1165 -33.61 -30.20 -2.86
N VAL A 1166 -32.48 -30.43 -3.52
CA VAL A 1166 -32.09 -29.73 -4.76
C VAL A 1166 -32.26 -30.67 -5.94
N ALA A 1167 -32.56 -30.12 -7.11
CA ALA A 1167 -32.80 -30.86 -8.34
C ALA A 1167 -32.44 -30.07 -9.59
N CYS A 1168 -31.33 -30.43 -10.23
CA CYS A 1168 -30.94 -29.95 -11.54
C CYS A 1168 -31.24 -30.98 -12.63
N GLN A 1169 -31.41 -30.49 -13.87
CA GLN A 1169 -31.31 -31.30 -15.08
C GLN A 1169 -30.08 -30.91 -15.87
N VAL A 1170 -29.40 -31.87 -16.49
CA VAL A 1170 -28.23 -31.65 -17.33
C VAL A 1170 -28.46 -32.31 -18.70
N ASP A 1171 -28.08 -31.62 -19.77
CA ASP A 1171 -28.29 -32.12 -21.13
C ASP A 1171 -27.13 -31.67 -22.07
N ALA A 1172 -26.81 -32.54 -23.03
CA ALA A 1172 -25.87 -32.33 -24.14
C ALA A 1172 -24.49 -31.78 -23.74
N MET A 1173 -23.64 -32.60 -23.13
CA MET A 1173 -22.22 -32.28 -22.97
C MET A 1173 -21.47 -32.51 -24.27
N ARG A 1174 -20.91 -31.43 -24.83
CA ARG A 1174 -20.13 -31.46 -26.05
C ARG A 1174 -18.84 -30.66 -25.94
N ALA A 1175 -17.76 -31.17 -26.54
CA ALA A 1175 -16.55 -30.41 -26.79
C ALA A 1175 -16.58 -29.78 -28.18
N TYR A 1176 -16.07 -28.56 -28.31
CA TYR A 1176 -16.05 -27.81 -29.56
C TYR A 1176 -14.84 -26.88 -29.64
N SER A 1177 -14.56 -26.39 -30.85
CA SER A 1177 -13.50 -25.43 -31.13
C SER A 1177 -14.05 -24.10 -31.60
N VAL A 1178 -13.64 -23.01 -30.95
CA VAL A 1178 -14.04 -21.65 -31.33
C VAL A 1178 -12.94 -21.08 -32.22
N ALA A 1179 -12.99 -21.32 -33.53
CA ALA A 1179 -12.03 -20.75 -34.49
C ALA A 1179 -12.50 -19.39 -35.03
N ALA A 1180 -12.88 -18.48 -34.13
CA ALA A 1180 -13.07 -17.08 -34.50
C ALA A 1180 -11.69 -16.38 -34.44
N THR A 1181 -11.28 -15.71 -35.52
CA THR A 1181 -10.04 -14.94 -35.57
C THR A 1181 -10.31 -13.52 -36.06
N VAL A 1182 -9.49 -12.56 -35.61
CA VAL A 1182 -9.42 -11.22 -36.20
C VAL A 1182 -8.50 -11.33 -37.42
N ARG A 1183 -9.05 -11.20 -38.63
CA ARG A 1183 -8.29 -11.35 -39.88
C ARG A 1183 -7.98 -10.01 -40.50
N ASP A 1184 -6.83 -9.94 -41.17
CA ASP A 1184 -6.37 -8.79 -41.95
C ASP A 1184 -6.64 -7.43 -41.28
N PRO A 1185 -6.22 -7.21 -40.01
CA PRO A 1185 -6.39 -5.90 -39.39
C PRO A 1185 -5.74 -4.82 -40.24
N ALA A 1186 -6.37 -3.66 -40.29
CA ALA A 1186 -5.95 -2.53 -41.09
C ALA A 1186 -6.18 -1.22 -40.32
N LEU A 1187 -5.20 -0.33 -40.40
CA LEU A 1187 -5.26 0.99 -39.80
C LEU A 1187 -5.32 2.04 -40.90
N THR A 1188 -6.39 2.84 -40.89
CA THR A 1188 -6.54 4.01 -41.75
C THR A 1188 -6.17 5.27 -40.97
N VAL A 1189 -5.35 6.13 -41.57
CA VAL A 1189 -5.05 7.48 -41.07
C VAL A 1189 -5.42 8.48 -42.17
N GLY A 1190 -6.43 9.32 -41.91
CA GLY A 1190 -7.05 10.17 -42.92
C GLY A 1190 -7.59 9.35 -44.10
N ARG A 1191 -6.93 9.45 -45.28
CA ARG A 1191 -7.32 8.72 -46.50
C ARG A 1191 -6.39 7.55 -46.87
N ARG A 1192 -5.42 7.20 -46.01
CA ARG A 1192 -4.42 6.16 -46.31
C ARG A 1192 -4.56 4.99 -45.35
N THR A 1193 -4.50 3.78 -45.88
CA THR A 1193 -4.65 2.53 -45.11
C THR A 1193 -3.40 1.68 -45.25
N VAL A 1194 -2.95 1.12 -44.13
CA VAL A 1194 -1.99 0.00 -44.10
C VAL A 1194 -2.70 -1.23 -43.57
N MET A 1195 -2.50 -2.36 -44.24
CA MET A 1195 -3.04 -3.65 -43.82
C MET A 1195 -1.92 -4.52 -43.27
N PHE A 1196 -2.27 -5.31 -42.26
CA PHE A 1196 -1.43 -6.29 -41.60
C PHE A 1196 -2.03 -7.67 -41.91
N PRO A 1197 -1.65 -8.32 -43.03
CA PRO A 1197 -2.27 -9.57 -43.49
C PRO A 1197 -1.90 -10.72 -42.54
N THR A 1198 -2.81 -11.06 -41.64
CA THR A 1198 -2.60 -12.09 -40.61
C THR A 1198 -3.94 -12.52 -39.99
N GLU A 1199 -3.91 -13.62 -39.23
CA GLU A 1199 -4.99 -14.04 -38.34
C GLU A 1199 -4.54 -13.96 -36.88
N LEU A 1200 -5.29 -13.17 -36.09
CA LEU A 1200 -5.06 -13.00 -34.65
C LEU A 1200 -6.13 -13.74 -33.86
N ARG A 1201 -5.68 -14.42 -32.81
CA ARG A 1201 -6.50 -15.17 -31.85
C ARG A 1201 -6.58 -14.40 -30.53
N THR A 1202 -7.52 -14.78 -29.68
CA THR A 1202 -7.56 -14.30 -28.28
C THR A 1202 -6.17 -14.44 -27.63
N GLY A 1203 -5.69 -13.35 -27.02
CA GLY A 1203 -4.37 -13.26 -26.38
C GLY A 1203 -3.23 -12.78 -27.28
N ASP A 1204 -3.41 -12.74 -28.60
CA ASP A 1204 -2.39 -12.25 -29.51
C ASP A 1204 -2.21 -10.73 -29.41
N VAL A 1205 -0.98 -10.28 -29.60
CA VAL A 1205 -0.63 -8.86 -29.76
C VAL A 1205 0.02 -8.66 -31.12
N LEU A 1206 -0.58 -7.84 -31.98
CA LEU A 1206 0.03 -7.36 -33.20
C LEU A 1206 0.77 -6.05 -32.90
N ALA A 1207 2.09 -6.05 -33.01
CA ALA A 1207 2.93 -4.88 -32.75
C ALA A 1207 3.64 -4.42 -34.02
N TYR A 1208 3.61 -3.11 -34.28
CA TYR A 1208 4.33 -2.46 -35.38
C TYR A 1208 5.22 -1.34 -34.84
N ASP A 1209 6.53 -1.49 -35.05
CA ASP A 1209 7.52 -0.46 -34.76
C ASP A 1209 7.81 0.34 -36.04
N GLY A 1210 7.40 1.61 -36.05
CA GLY A 1210 7.52 2.49 -37.20
C GLY A 1210 8.93 2.98 -37.48
N ALA A 1211 9.84 2.90 -36.51
CA ALA A 1211 11.24 3.31 -36.65
C ALA A 1211 12.03 2.26 -37.43
N THR A 1212 11.84 0.98 -37.09
CA THR A 1212 12.46 -0.18 -37.75
C THR A 1212 11.65 -0.73 -38.91
N ARG A 1213 10.38 -0.31 -39.03
CA ARG A 1213 9.37 -0.84 -39.98
C ARG A 1213 9.10 -2.34 -39.82
N ARG A 1214 9.35 -2.89 -38.62
CA ARG A 1214 9.08 -4.30 -38.32
C ARG A 1214 7.68 -4.44 -37.75
N CYS A 1215 6.99 -5.49 -38.18
CA CYS A 1215 5.71 -5.89 -37.62
C CYS A 1215 5.79 -7.34 -37.18
N GLU A 1216 5.25 -7.64 -36.00
CA GLU A 1216 5.26 -8.97 -35.42
C GLU A 1216 3.95 -9.27 -34.67
N ILE A 1217 3.61 -10.55 -34.58
CA ILE A 1217 2.61 -11.08 -33.65
C ILE A 1217 3.37 -11.64 -32.46
N ARG A 1218 2.96 -11.26 -31.25
CA ARG A 1218 3.43 -11.85 -30.01
C ARG A 1218 2.38 -12.84 -29.52
N ARG A 1219 2.70 -14.13 -29.52
CA ARG A 1219 1.79 -15.24 -29.15
C ARG A 1219 2.50 -16.21 -28.23
N GLY A 1220 2.04 -16.34 -26.98
CA GLY A 1220 2.57 -17.36 -26.06
C GLY A 1220 4.10 -17.34 -25.85
N GLY A 1221 4.76 -16.18 -26.04
CA GLY A 1221 6.22 -16.04 -26.00
C GLY A 1221 6.91 -16.06 -27.37
N GLU A 1222 6.23 -16.51 -28.42
CA GLU A 1222 6.74 -16.47 -29.80
C GLU A 1222 6.56 -15.09 -30.44
N ARG A 1223 7.49 -14.72 -31.33
CA ARG A 1223 7.42 -13.53 -32.19
C ARG A 1223 7.37 -13.94 -33.66
N ILE A 1224 6.25 -13.67 -34.32
CA ILE A 1224 6.01 -14.07 -35.72
C ILE A 1224 6.02 -12.83 -36.60
N ALA A 1225 6.96 -12.73 -37.54
CA ALA A 1225 7.06 -11.59 -38.45
C ALA A 1225 5.84 -11.47 -39.39
N VAL A 1226 5.34 -10.25 -39.59
CA VAL A 1226 4.22 -9.94 -40.49
C VAL A 1226 4.67 -8.99 -41.59
N THR A 1227 4.39 -9.35 -42.85
CA THR A 1227 4.69 -8.49 -44.00
C THR A 1227 3.52 -7.56 -44.29
N LEU A 1228 3.76 -6.26 -44.23
CA LEU A 1228 2.73 -5.23 -44.43
C LEU A 1228 2.26 -5.14 -45.89
N LYS A 1229 0.98 -4.81 -46.09
CA LYS A 1229 0.44 -4.43 -47.40
C LYS A 1229 -0.01 -2.96 -47.41
N GLY A 1230 0.61 -2.18 -48.28
CA GLY A 1230 0.40 -0.72 -48.37
C GLY A 1230 1.50 0.08 -47.67
N LYS A 1231 1.51 1.40 -47.89
CA LYS A 1231 2.46 2.32 -47.22
C LYS A 1231 1.87 2.77 -45.89
N VAL A 1232 2.65 2.62 -44.82
CA VAL A 1232 2.28 3.12 -43.48
C VAL A 1232 2.01 4.62 -43.57
N PRO A 1233 0.81 5.09 -43.15
CA PRO A 1233 0.47 6.50 -43.21
C PRO A 1233 1.39 7.37 -42.35
N LYS A 1234 1.62 8.62 -42.78
CA LYS A 1234 2.32 9.62 -41.96
C LYS A 1234 1.30 10.37 -41.12
N LEU A 1235 1.59 10.56 -39.84
CA LEU A 1235 0.86 11.51 -39.01
C LEU A 1235 1.25 12.95 -39.42
N LYS A 1236 0.24 13.79 -39.63
CA LYS A 1236 0.42 15.23 -39.85
C LYS A 1236 0.49 15.93 -38.50
N LYS A 1237 1.10 17.12 -38.47
CA LYS A 1237 1.01 18.01 -37.31
C LYS A 1237 -0.46 18.36 -37.03
N GLY A 1238 -0.84 18.36 -35.76
CA GLY A 1238 -2.21 18.56 -35.31
C GLY A 1238 -3.06 17.28 -35.33
N VAL A 1239 -4.37 17.47 -35.53
CA VAL A 1239 -5.38 16.39 -35.45
C VAL A 1239 -5.30 15.46 -36.67
N ASN A 1240 -5.34 14.15 -36.41
CA ASN A 1240 -5.40 13.09 -37.42
C ASN A 1240 -6.56 12.14 -37.12
N ASP A 1241 -7.38 11.85 -38.12
CA ASP A 1241 -8.45 10.86 -38.03
C ASP A 1241 -7.90 9.44 -38.20
N LEU A 1242 -8.37 8.54 -37.35
CA LEU A 1242 -7.99 7.13 -37.28
C LEU A 1242 -9.21 6.24 -37.42
N GLU A 1243 -9.06 5.14 -38.15
CA GLU A 1243 -10.05 4.07 -38.21
C GLU A 1243 -9.37 2.71 -38.17
N LEU A 1244 -9.83 1.84 -37.26
CA LEU A 1244 -9.51 0.41 -37.28
C LEU A 1244 -10.54 -0.31 -38.13
N VAL A 1245 -10.06 -1.03 -39.14
CA VAL A 1245 -10.85 -1.98 -39.92
C VAL A 1245 -10.26 -3.36 -39.67
N VAL A 1246 -11.11 -4.34 -39.39
CA VAL A 1246 -10.71 -5.74 -39.34
C VAL A 1246 -11.67 -6.56 -40.19
N ARG A 1247 -11.19 -7.63 -40.80
CA ARG A 1247 -12.06 -8.65 -41.37
C ARG A 1247 -12.37 -9.66 -40.28
N SER A 1248 -13.58 -9.60 -39.78
CA SER A 1248 -14.17 -10.66 -38.98
C SER A 1248 -15.39 -11.17 -39.74
N GLY A 1249 -15.78 -12.45 -39.58
CA GLY A 1249 -17.01 -12.93 -40.22
C GLY A 1249 -18.20 -12.01 -39.88
N PRO A 1250 -19.28 -11.95 -40.70
CA PRO A 1250 -20.42 -11.04 -40.51
C PRO A 1250 -21.10 -11.10 -39.12
N GLU A 1251 -20.77 -12.13 -38.36
CA GLU A 1251 -21.37 -12.58 -37.10
C GLU A 1251 -20.36 -12.63 -35.94
N ALA A 1252 -19.15 -12.10 -36.13
CA ALA A 1252 -18.11 -12.18 -35.12
C ALA A 1252 -18.19 -11.06 -34.08
N LYS A 1253 -18.33 -11.41 -32.80
CA LYS A 1253 -18.07 -10.49 -31.69
C LYS A 1253 -16.56 -10.44 -31.46
N LEU A 1254 -16.01 -9.25 -31.27
CA LEU A 1254 -14.60 -9.05 -30.97
C LEU A 1254 -14.46 -8.09 -29.80
N ALA A 1255 -13.37 -8.21 -29.05
CA ALA A 1255 -12.92 -7.22 -28.10
C ALA A 1255 -11.43 -7.02 -28.32
N VAL A 1256 -11.04 -5.82 -28.76
CA VAL A 1256 -9.63 -5.48 -29.00
C VAL A 1256 -9.27 -4.19 -28.27
N THR A 1257 -8.00 -4.02 -27.94
CA THR A 1257 -7.43 -2.73 -27.53
C THR A 1257 -6.43 -2.27 -28.56
N VAL A 1258 -6.58 -1.03 -29.02
CA VAL A 1258 -5.64 -0.35 -29.90
C VAL A 1258 -4.86 0.68 -29.09
N GLN A 1259 -3.55 0.67 -29.27
CA GLN A 1259 -2.63 1.66 -28.72
C GLN A 1259 -1.89 2.35 -29.86
N ILE A 1260 -1.97 3.68 -29.86
CA ILE A 1260 -1.22 4.55 -30.78
C ILE A 1260 -0.08 5.18 -30.00
N MET A 1261 1.12 5.14 -30.59
CA MET A 1261 2.30 5.79 -30.03
C MET A 1261 3.00 6.60 -31.11
N LYS A 1262 3.49 7.77 -30.71
CA LYS A 1262 4.08 8.78 -31.59
C LYS A 1262 5.53 8.98 -31.18
N ARG A 1263 6.47 8.64 -32.04
CA ARG A 1263 7.89 8.97 -31.84
C ARG A 1263 8.25 10.24 -32.59
N TYR A 1264 8.92 11.15 -31.90
CA TYR A 1264 9.38 12.42 -32.45
C TYR A 1264 10.89 12.41 -32.55
N ASP A 1265 11.41 12.86 -33.68
CA ASP A 1265 12.83 13.14 -33.85
C ASP A 1265 13.16 14.47 -33.15
N VAL A 1266 13.70 14.37 -31.94
CA VAL A 1266 13.93 15.50 -31.01
C VAL A 1266 15.39 15.99 -31.01
N ARG A 1267 16.19 15.55 -31.98
CA ARG A 1267 17.58 16.02 -32.19
C ARG A 1267 17.67 17.21 -33.13
#